data_AF-A0A1G8SUD6-F1
#
_entry.id   AF-A0A1G8SUD6-F1
#
_cell.length_a   1.000
_cell.length_b   1.000
_cell.length_c   1.000
_cell.angle_alpha   90.00
_cell.angle_beta   90.00
_cell.angle_gamma   90.00
#
_symmetry.space_group_name_H-M   'P 1'
#
loop_
_entity.id
_entity.type
_entity.pdbx_description
1 polymer ?
#
loop_
_entity_poly.entity_id
_entity_poly.type
_entity_poly.pdbx_seq_one_letter_code
_entity_poly.pdbx_strand_id
1 'polypeptide(L)'
;MEKGLMEIVESGHEKVSDKWASYLPFYQKHLSPFQASPVRLLEIGIQNGGSLEVWSQFFPKAEIIVGCDINPKCGSLTYDDPRVRVFVGDAGTKIVKAKISKASEYFDIIIDDGSHKSEDIVKAFSLYFPMLKPGGVYIAEDLHASYFEDYQGGTEAPYSSLNFFKRLTDYVNREHWGADVPENTLLSYFSKHWAVDFDSNSLDCITEVIFSNSLVLVRKGHPGDNALGHRVVSGTSALVDESIKNLDLSEPLKRNESRNPTGPLSMRLEAYPGEARRLSAALKATADELEEKKSELAAAVEKAIAVRVQIEEIATPRELLKNLFTTLQYKILHGLSKSRPIVSKRAAARFARSAAKRDPSRLELTPTLSDQLLPIMESGFWDERWYRDRHWSEIETAAKRDKRILSPLNHYIIEGWKNGYEPSDYFPIKRPADLEKNPVTHFMDTVRHNGYQFEENVWNPKPQDISDYWLYRESREAKRVIYTCIVGHYDDLIQPKYIDRSSDYVCFTDRQDLLESKEVGVWKIRQLEKTLENATLTNRWHKMHPSELFADYEESLYVDGNINVLTPYIFEAIEKRGAEMLLPQHFSRSCISEELDEIVRTGRIDEKQARLVDNIIQKARSDGFPTNWGLTENNVIFRKHHDARIKLLMQEWWTLIETVAPRDQAHFCFLLWKHGFSFPSITFPNCRSLYKDFAVVRHNTPEEIQLRKVIEKRIEPIFDDGAVAIVLSCNEAFVNFLDVLLASVVANSSKERNYDIIILTRDVTDTSKQRIQDNYSSNENISIRFYDMTPVLAALTNMDLHIEGYVPVETYNKIFLNDILRGYEKVAYIDTDIILNRDIADLYDIDLCGRAIGASPNVANIHAANAGKKIKSRDFYAYLQKDLGIWNVDRYFQAGILLVDLSHRNTQKLFRKCVDKIKEINQPVFFDQCIFNSVFYGDVYYLSTEWNTVWYLQNYSHLRSTVPEDLFFDYARAFNKPSIIHFASGDKPTNKTDWRLGEYFWKYAVQTKSKDALLSSLSDDQRQSPQVVGAISGLTVIPEMIRILVHVHLYYEDQLPFMMEAISSFHDFPRDVYFTTHKGSKIDKAAVLAAEPGCKFIELPNLGYDIFPFIEVLRRVNLSQYDYILKLHTKAPRTTEQGDVYGIDVPGYTWRDELVGALAGSPKIASANIERLQKDKTIGALGCEDFIFNTHDNNEENNYKLKEWRSYIGVQSGNRYIGGTMFLARAFPFEHFKKLHNKPELFKGDSMSTKSHNDFAHVVERLCGIVIENEGMTVQGC
;
A
#
# COMPACT_ATOMS: atom_id res chain seq x y z
N MET A 1 -58.29 25.96 -7.52
CA MET A 1 -57.10 25.11 -7.27
C MET A 1 -55.90 25.97 -7.59
N GLU A 2 -55.07 26.23 -6.57
CA GLU A 2 -53.76 26.86 -6.80
C GLU A 2 -52.92 25.88 -7.64
N LYS A 3 -52.25 26.38 -8.68
CA LYS A 3 -51.41 25.53 -9.54
C LYS A 3 -50.21 25.03 -8.75
N GLY A 4 -49.81 23.78 -8.97
CA GLY A 4 -48.58 23.24 -8.38
C GLY A 4 -47.34 23.91 -8.98
N LEU A 5 -46.23 23.98 -8.23
CA LEU A 5 -44.95 24.55 -8.69
C LEU A 5 -44.46 23.87 -9.98
N MET A 6 -44.61 22.55 -10.05
CA MET A 6 -44.26 21.77 -11.23
C MET A 6 -45.09 22.18 -12.45
N GLU A 7 -46.40 22.37 -12.28
CA GLU A 7 -47.29 22.84 -13.35
C GLU A 7 -46.95 24.26 -13.80
N ILE A 8 -46.49 25.13 -12.89
CA ILE A 8 -46.08 26.50 -13.21
C ILE A 8 -44.79 26.48 -14.05
N VAL A 9 -43.78 25.71 -13.64
CA VAL A 9 -42.52 25.56 -14.38
C VAL A 9 -42.76 24.93 -15.76
N GLU A 10 -43.63 23.92 -15.84
CA GLU A 10 -43.98 23.24 -17.10
C GLU A 10 -44.86 24.07 -18.03
N SER A 11 -45.65 25.01 -17.51
CA SER A 11 -46.56 25.84 -18.31
C SER A 11 -45.86 26.87 -19.21
N GLY A 12 -44.53 26.99 -19.10
CA GLY A 12 -43.70 27.88 -19.90
C GLY A 12 -43.76 29.33 -19.42
N HIS A 13 -42.59 29.94 -19.28
CA HIS A 13 -42.40 31.34 -18.92
C HIS A 13 -41.40 31.97 -19.90
N GLU A 14 -41.40 33.30 -20.05
CA GLU A 14 -40.67 33.99 -21.13
C GLU A 14 -39.15 33.85 -20.95
N LYS A 15 -38.68 33.98 -19.71
CA LYS A 15 -37.24 33.96 -19.37
C LYS A 15 -36.82 32.57 -18.94
N VAL A 16 -35.60 32.15 -19.26
CA VAL A 16 -35.14 30.78 -18.92
C VAL A 16 -34.93 30.64 -17.40
N SER A 17 -35.41 29.52 -16.86
CA SER A 17 -35.19 29.07 -15.49
C SER A 17 -34.62 27.65 -15.53
N ASP A 18 -33.53 27.41 -14.80
CA ASP A 18 -32.92 26.10 -14.65
C ASP A 18 -33.08 25.63 -13.20
N LYS A 19 -33.66 24.44 -13.00
CA LYS A 19 -33.86 23.84 -11.68
C LYS A 19 -33.81 22.32 -11.78
N TRP A 20 -33.13 21.68 -10.83
CA TRP A 20 -33.16 20.23 -10.70
C TRP A 20 -34.57 19.73 -10.38
N ALA A 21 -35.00 18.65 -11.03
CA ALA A 21 -36.33 18.07 -10.81
C ALA A 21 -36.60 17.70 -9.35
N SER A 22 -35.55 17.33 -8.59
CA SER A 22 -35.64 17.03 -7.16
C SER A 22 -35.91 18.25 -6.27
N TYR A 23 -35.68 19.47 -6.76
CA TYR A 23 -35.87 20.69 -5.96
C TYR A 23 -37.34 21.11 -5.94
N LEU A 24 -38.09 20.85 -7.01
CA LEU A 24 -39.48 21.29 -7.13
C LEU A 24 -40.40 20.67 -6.04
N PRO A 25 -40.35 19.35 -5.73
CA PRO A 25 -41.13 18.80 -4.63
C PRO A 25 -40.72 19.33 -3.25
N PHE A 26 -39.44 19.65 -3.06
CA PHE A 26 -38.93 20.24 -1.82
C PHE A 26 -39.49 21.66 -1.63
N TYR A 27 -39.39 22.49 -2.67
CA TYR A 27 -39.97 23.83 -2.68
C TYR A 27 -41.48 23.81 -2.50
N GLN A 28 -42.19 22.94 -3.24
CA GLN A 28 -43.63 22.76 -3.07
C GLN A 28 -43.96 22.48 -1.60
N LYS A 29 -43.33 21.49 -0.98
CA LYS A 29 -43.64 21.10 0.41
C LYS A 29 -43.43 22.24 1.40
N HIS A 30 -42.31 22.95 1.30
CA HIS A 30 -41.90 23.91 2.33
C HIS A 30 -42.39 25.34 2.09
N LEU A 31 -42.72 25.68 0.83
CA LEU A 31 -43.18 27.02 0.47
C LEU A 31 -44.70 27.12 0.22
N SER A 32 -45.42 26.00 0.03
CA SER A 32 -46.90 26.03 -0.08
C SER A 32 -47.61 26.81 1.03
N PRO A 33 -47.20 26.71 2.32
CA PRO A 33 -47.85 27.46 3.40
C PRO A 33 -47.81 28.99 3.22
N PHE A 34 -46.88 29.49 2.40
CA PHE A 34 -46.70 30.92 2.14
C PHE A 34 -47.51 31.42 0.95
N GLN A 35 -48.05 30.55 0.08
CA GLN A 35 -48.79 30.95 -1.13
C GLN A 35 -49.99 31.87 -0.87
N ALA A 36 -50.72 31.59 0.22
CA ALA A 36 -51.91 32.34 0.57
C ALA A 36 -51.62 33.69 1.26
N SER A 37 -50.34 33.98 1.57
CA SER A 37 -49.87 35.09 2.40
C SER A 37 -49.19 36.19 1.57
N PRO A 38 -49.18 37.45 2.06
CA PRO A 38 -48.47 38.55 1.40
C PRO A 38 -46.97 38.45 1.66
N VAL A 39 -46.27 37.65 0.85
CA VAL A 39 -44.85 37.31 1.08
C VAL A 39 -43.89 38.33 0.47
N ARG A 40 -42.74 38.47 1.12
CA ARG A 40 -41.59 39.24 0.63
C ARG A 40 -40.46 38.25 0.39
N LEU A 41 -40.08 38.06 -0.87
CA LEU A 41 -39.08 37.07 -1.28
C LEU A 41 -37.80 37.74 -1.76
N LEU A 42 -36.65 37.19 -1.37
CA LEU A 42 -35.33 37.49 -1.94
C LEU A 42 -34.75 36.22 -2.58
N GLU A 43 -34.28 36.31 -3.82
CA GLU A 43 -33.47 35.29 -4.48
C GLU A 43 -32.11 35.89 -4.85
N ILE A 44 -31.04 35.20 -4.42
CA ILE A 44 -29.65 35.51 -4.72
C ILE A 44 -29.19 34.53 -5.78
N GLY A 45 -28.66 35.04 -6.90
CA GLY A 45 -28.36 34.25 -8.09
C GLY A 45 -29.63 34.01 -8.90
N ILE A 46 -29.93 34.91 -9.82
CA ILE A 46 -31.15 34.82 -10.65
C ILE A 46 -30.84 34.46 -12.10
N GLN A 47 -29.57 34.51 -12.52
CA GLN A 47 -29.10 34.13 -13.84
C GLN A 47 -29.90 34.83 -14.95
N ASN A 48 -30.72 34.09 -15.72
CA ASN A 48 -31.55 34.62 -16.81
C ASN A 48 -32.90 35.18 -16.33
N GLY A 49 -33.19 35.08 -15.03
CA GLY A 49 -34.32 35.72 -14.39
C GLY A 49 -35.65 34.99 -14.49
N GLY A 50 -35.70 33.78 -15.06
CA GLY A 50 -36.93 32.99 -15.20
C GLY A 50 -37.51 32.51 -13.86
N SER A 51 -36.67 32.25 -12.85
CA SER A 51 -37.13 31.86 -11.51
C SER A 51 -38.00 32.94 -10.88
N LEU A 52 -37.71 34.23 -11.11
CA LEU A 52 -38.55 35.34 -10.61
C LEU A 52 -39.95 35.34 -11.24
N GLU A 53 -40.10 34.91 -12.51
CA GLU A 53 -41.41 34.74 -13.15
C GLU A 53 -42.17 33.57 -12.52
N VAL A 54 -41.48 32.47 -12.26
CA VAL A 54 -42.03 31.30 -11.54
C VAL A 54 -42.52 31.71 -10.15
N TRP A 55 -41.72 32.44 -9.37
CA TRP A 55 -42.10 32.90 -8.04
C TRP A 55 -43.26 33.90 -8.08
N SER A 56 -43.34 34.78 -9.08
CA SER A 56 -44.45 35.73 -9.23
C SER A 56 -45.80 35.03 -9.43
N GLN A 57 -45.80 33.88 -10.11
CA GLN A 57 -46.98 33.05 -10.35
C GLN A 57 -47.28 32.14 -9.14
N PHE A 58 -46.26 31.56 -8.52
CA PHE A 58 -46.39 30.68 -7.36
C PHE A 58 -46.85 31.45 -6.11
N PHE A 59 -46.47 32.74 -5.99
CA PHE A 59 -46.90 33.64 -4.94
C PHE A 59 -47.75 34.80 -5.52
N PRO A 60 -49.01 34.54 -5.90
CA PRO A 60 -49.87 35.54 -6.53
C PRO A 60 -50.17 36.74 -5.62
N LYS A 61 -49.96 36.60 -4.30
CA LYS A 61 -50.13 37.66 -3.31
C LYS A 61 -48.81 38.27 -2.80
N ALA A 62 -47.65 37.87 -3.33
CA ALA A 62 -46.37 38.45 -2.94
C ALA A 62 -46.45 39.99 -2.97
N GLU A 63 -45.87 40.65 -1.98
CA GLU A 63 -45.78 42.12 -1.95
C GLU A 63 -44.58 42.60 -2.77
N ILE A 64 -43.49 41.84 -2.70
CA ILE A 64 -42.26 42.11 -3.42
C ILE A 64 -41.47 40.82 -3.66
N ILE A 65 -40.89 40.72 -4.85
CA ILE A 65 -39.96 39.66 -5.22
C ILE A 65 -38.68 40.35 -5.66
N VAL A 66 -37.62 40.13 -4.91
CA VAL A 66 -36.32 40.77 -5.14
C VAL A 66 -35.36 39.73 -5.70
N GLY A 67 -34.82 39.99 -6.88
CA GLY A 67 -33.72 39.23 -7.46
C GLY A 67 -32.41 39.99 -7.30
N CYS A 68 -31.33 39.29 -6.95
CA CYS A 68 -29.99 39.85 -6.90
C CYS A 68 -29.03 38.99 -7.72
N ASP A 69 -28.30 39.61 -8.66
CA ASP A 69 -27.23 38.93 -9.40
C ASP A 69 -25.99 39.80 -9.48
N ILE A 70 -24.81 39.17 -9.46
CA ILE A 70 -23.55 39.87 -9.69
C ILE A 70 -23.38 40.28 -11.16
N ASN A 71 -24.01 39.56 -12.08
CA ASN A 71 -23.90 39.81 -13.51
C ASN A 71 -24.63 41.12 -13.89
N PRO A 72 -23.90 42.13 -14.42
CA PRO A 72 -24.50 43.41 -14.76
C PRO A 72 -25.57 43.35 -15.85
N LYS A 73 -25.58 42.29 -16.66
CA LYS A 73 -26.62 42.07 -17.67
C LYS A 73 -27.99 41.84 -17.05
N CYS A 74 -28.07 41.29 -15.84
CA CYS A 74 -29.34 41.07 -15.15
C CYS A 74 -30.09 42.38 -14.85
N GLY A 75 -29.37 43.52 -14.78
CA GLY A 75 -29.99 44.84 -14.64
C GLY A 75 -30.80 45.29 -15.87
N SER A 76 -30.66 44.60 -17.01
CA SER A 76 -31.47 44.82 -18.21
C SER A 76 -32.73 43.95 -18.28
N LEU A 77 -32.92 43.03 -17.31
CA LEU A 77 -34.11 42.19 -17.25
C LEU A 77 -35.33 43.03 -16.90
N THR A 78 -36.38 42.91 -17.71
CA THR A 78 -37.67 43.58 -17.54
C THR A 78 -38.76 42.58 -17.22
N TYR A 79 -39.66 42.92 -16.30
CA TYR A 79 -40.77 42.07 -15.88
C TYR A 79 -42.07 42.85 -15.99
N ASP A 80 -43.11 42.20 -16.53
CA ASP A 80 -44.45 42.80 -16.59
C ASP A 80 -45.06 42.96 -15.20
N ASP A 81 -44.68 42.09 -14.26
CA ASP A 81 -45.13 42.15 -12.88
C ASP A 81 -44.36 43.25 -12.11
N PRO A 82 -45.03 44.34 -11.68
CA PRO A 82 -44.38 45.46 -10.99
C PRO A 82 -43.86 45.10 -9.59
N ARG A 83 -44.19 43.89 -9.08
CA ARG A 83 -43.71 43.37 -7.80
C ARG A 83 -42.28 42.83 -7.88
N VAL A 84 -41.79 42.50 -9.09
CA VAL A 84 -40.45 41.96 -9.31
C VAL A 84 -39.45 43.10 -9.45
N ARG A 85 -38.36 43.05 -8.68
CA ARG A 85 -37.27 44.03 -8.73
C ARG A 85 -35.92 43.33 -8.79
N VAL A 86 -35.05 43.80 -9.69
CA VAL A 86 -33.69 43.25 -9.83
C VAL A 86 -32.65 44.25 -9.35
N PHE A 87 -31.72 43.77 -8.52
CA PHE A 87 -30.54 44.50 -8.11
C PHE A 87 -29.29 43.82 -8.68
N VAL A 88 -28.39 44.64 -9.22
CA VAL A 88 -27.08 44.17 -9.69
C VAL A 88 -26.03 44.46 -8.63
N GLY A 89 -25.29 43.41 -8.26
CA GLY A 89 -24.09 43.48 -7.45
C GLY A 89 -23.85 42.21 -6.65
N ASP A 90 -22.66 42.15 -6.05
CA ASP A 90 -22.26 41.05 -5.17
C ASP A 90 -23.08 41.05 -3.86
N ALA A 91 -23.94 40.03 -3.70
CA ALA A 91 -24.77 39.83 -2.52
C ALA A 91 -23.95 39.59 -1.23
N GLY A 92 -22.70 39.15 -1.33
CA GLY A 92 -21.78 39.02 -0.20
C GLY A 92 -21.35 40.36 0.41
N THR A 93 -21.78 41.51 -0.13
CA THR A 93 -21.33 42.84 0.29
C THR A 93 -22.40 43.64 1.06
N LYS A 94 -21.94 44.38 2.08
CA LYS A 94 -22.80 45.32 2.84
C LYS A 94 -23.40 46.42 1.96
N ILE A 95 -22.75 46.78 0.84
CA ILE A 95 -23.23 47.80 -0.11
C ILE A 95 -24.49 47.29 -0.82
N VAL A 96 -24.45 46.07 -1.33
CA VAL A 96 -25.60 45.47 -2.03
C VAL A 96 -26.70 45.12 -1.05
N LYS A 97 -26.36 44.60 0.14
CA LYS A 97 -27.32 44.49 1.26
C LYS A 97 -28.04 45.80 1.50
N ALA A 98 -27.33 46.92 1.66
CA ALA A 98 -27.95 48.23 1.90
C ALA A 98 -28.85 48.70 0.74
N LYS A 99 -28.58 48.31 -0.51
CA LYS A 99 -29.48 48.57 -1.65
C LYS A 99 -30.75 47.72 -1.55
N ILE A 100 -30.62 46.42 -1.26
CA ILE A 100 -31.75 45.49 -1.09
C ILE A 100 -32.61 45.90 0.11
N SER A 101 -32.00 46.30 1.23
CA SER A 101 -32.71 46.77 2.43
C SER A 101 -33.58 48.01 2.18
N LYS A 102 -33.28 48.81 1.14
CA LYS A 102 -34.15 49.94 0.73
C LYS A 102 -35.41 49.47 -0.01
N ALA A 103 -35.36 48.29 -0.64
CA ALA A 103 -36.53 47.70 -1.29
C ALA A 103 -37.41 46.94 -0.29
N SER A 104 -36.78 46.32 0.71
CA SER A 104 -37.48 45.57 1.74
C SER A 104 -36.69 45.55 3.05
N GLU A 105 -37.34 45.93 4.16
CA GLU A 105 -36.73 45.89 5.50
C GLU A 105 -36.53 44.45 6.00
N TYR A 106 -37.46 43.55 5.66
CA TYR A 106 -37.44 42.13 6.03
C TYR A 106 -37.91 41.24 4.88
N PHE A 107 -37.67 39.93 4.99
CA PHE A 107 -38.14 38.91 4.06
C PHE A 107 -38.80 37.75 4.79
N ASP A 108 -39.75 37.10 4.14
CA ASP A 108 -40.38 35.85 4.61
C ASP A 108 -39.65 34.63 4.04
N ILE A 109 -39.11 34.76 2.83
CA ILE A 109 -38.39 33.72 2.11
C ILE A 109 -37.10 34.31 1.54
N ILE A 110 -35.98 33.64 1.77
CA ILE A 110 -34.70 33.94 1.15
C ILE A 110 -34.19 32.67 0.48
N ILE A 111 -33.83 32.76 -0.80
CA ILE A 111 -33.24 31.67 -1.60
C ILE A 111 -31.84 32.11 -2.03
N ASP A 112 -30.86 31.24 -1.81
CA ASP A 112 -29.46 31.43 -2.16
C ASP A 112 -29.06 30.38 -3.20
N ASP A 113 -29.11 30.78 -4.47
CA ASP A 113 -28.72 30.05 -5.66
C ASP A 113 -27.58 30.79 -6.39
N GLY A 114 -26.68 31.39 -5.58
CA GLY A 114 -25.62 32.29 -6.04
C GLY A 114 -24.46 31.59 -6.74
N SER A 115 -23.22 31.89 -6.34
CA SER A 115 -22.02 31.33 -6.97
C SER A 115 -21.75 29.85 -6.63
N HIS A 116 -22.50 29.31 -5.67
CA HIS A 116 -22.30 28.02 -5.00
C HIS A 116 -20.96 27.89 -4.24
N LYS A 117 -20.12 28.93 -4.23
CA LYS A 117 -18.88 28.95 -3.44
C LYS A 117 -19.22 29.03 -1.96
N SER A 118 -18.51 28.23 -1.16
CA SER A 118 -18.78 28.11 0.27
C SER A 118 -18.67 29.45 1.01
N GLU A 119 -17.70 30.29 0.68
CA GLU A 119 -17.52 31.63 1.24
C GLU A 119 -18.72 32.54 0.99
N ASP A 120 -19.22 32.55 -0.25
CA ASP A 120 -20.29 33.46 -0.68
C ASP A 120 -21.61 33.09 -0.01
N ILE A 121 -21.94 31.79 0.06
CA ILE A 121 -23.13 31.29 0.76
C ILE A 121 -23.09 31.66 2.25
N VAL A 122 -21.93 31.49 2.91
CA VAL A 122 -21.78 31.81 4.34
C VAL A 122 -21.89 33.33 4.58
N LYS A 123 -21.32 34.15 3.68
CA LYS A 123 -21.46 35.62 3.73
C LYS A 123 -22.90 36.06 3.52
N ALA A 124 -23.57 35.53 2.50
CA ALA A 124 -24.97 35.82 2.23
C ALA A 124 -25.85 35.45 3.43
N PHE A 125 -25.65 34.26 4.01
CA PHE A 125 -26.37 33.86 5.22
C PHE A 125 -26.15 34.85 6.37
N SER A 126 -24.90 35.23 6.66
CA SER A 126 -24.58 36.19 7.74
C SER A 126 -25.25 37.56 7.53
N LEU A 127 -25.40 38.01 6.29
CA LEU A 127 -25.94 39.32 5.95
C LEU A 127 -27.46 39.35 5.92
N TYR A 128 -28.10 38.31 5.37
CA TYR A 128 -29.52 38.30 5.03
C TYR A 128 -30.38 37.47 5.99
N PHE A 129 -29.83 36.45 6.68
CA PHE A 129 -30.58 35.73 7.71
C PHE A 129 -31.12 36.63 8.85
N PRO A 130 -30.42 37.71 9.27
CA PRO A 130 -31.00 38.69 10.20
C PRO A 130 -32.22 39.44 9.64
N MET A 131 -32.32 39.60 8.32
CA MET A 131 -33.47 40.22 7.66
C MET A 131 -34.65 39.26 7.47
N LEU A 132 -34.45 37.96 7.72
CA LEU A 132 -35.54 36.99 7.72
C LEU A 132 -36.44 37.21 8.95
N LYS A 133 -37.76 37.22 8.74
CA LYS A 133 -38.74 37.35 9.81
C LYS A 133 -38.92 36.01 10.56
N PRO A 134 -39.22 36.02 11.88
CA PRO A 134 -39.75 34.85 12.57
C PRO A 134 -40.94 34.23 11.80
N GLY A 135 -40.90 32.91 11.62
CA GLY A 135 -41.78 32.13 10.75
C GLY A 135 -41.24 31.92 9.33
N GLY A 136 -40.22 32.67 8.91
CA GLY A 136 -39.64 32.62 7.57
C GLY A 136 -38.61 31.50 7.36
N VAL A 137 -38.19 31.33 6.10
CA VAL A 137 -37.22 30.29 5.69
C VAL A 137 -36.08 30.86 4.84
N TYR A 138 -34.87 30.37 5.08
CA TYR A 138 -33.68 30.56 4.24
C TYR A 138 -33.37 29.24 3.54
N ILE A 139 -33.18 29.24 2.22
CA ILE A 139 -32.90 28.03 1.44
C ILE A 139 -31.61 28.25 0.65
N ALA A 140 -30.66 27.31 0.74
CA ALA A 140 -29.43 27.30 -0.06
C ALA A 140 -29.45 26.14 -1.05
N GLU A 141 -29.22 26.44 -2.33
CA GLU A 141 -29.20 25.48 -3.45
C GLU A 141 -27.78 25.00 -3.80
N ASP A 142 -27.72 23.91 -4.58
CA ASP A 142 -26.49 23.41 -5.20
C ASP A 142 -25.34 23.12 -4.23
N LEU A 143 -25.66 22.73 -3.00
CA LEU A 143 -24.68 22.35 -1.97
C LEU A 143 -23.89 21.08 -2.30
N HIS A 144 -24.22 20.35 -3.36
CA HIS A 144 -23.31 19.33 -3.90
C HIS A 144 -21.97 19.95 -4.36
N ALA A 145 -21.97 21.23 -4.76
CA ALA A 145 -20.75 21.98 -5.05
C ALA A 145 -19.83 22.10 -3.83
N SER A 146 -20.37 22.05 -2.59
CA SER A 146 -19.58 22.02 -1.35
C SER A 146 -18.67 20.79 -1.20
N TYR A 147 -18.71 19.83 -2.13
CA TYR A 147 -17.77 18.70 -2.21
C TYR A 147 -16.65 18.89 -3.25
N PHE A 148 -16.67 19.97 -4.03
CA PHE A 148 -15.71 20.26 -5.10
C PHE A 148 -14.72 21.35 -4.66
N GLU A 149 -13.42 21.15 -4.91
CA GLU A 149 -12.38 22.10 -4.50
C GLU A 149 -12.58 23.50 -5.10
N ASP A 150 -13.00 23.60 -6.37
CA ASP A 150 -13.25 24.86 -7.08
C ASP A 150 -14.34 25.74 -6.43
N TYR A 151 -15.20 25.13 -5.61
CA TYR A 151 -16.27 25.78 -4.85
C TYR A 151 -15.96 25.87 -3.35
N GLN A 152 -14.67 25.76 -3.00
CA GLN A 152 -14.13 25.77 -1.63
C GLN A 152 -14.68 24.61 -0.79
N GLY A 153 -14.94 23.48 -1.46
CA GLY A 153 -15.53 22.27 -0.92
C GLY A 153 -14.55 21.10 -0.77
N GLY A 154 -15.08 19.94 -0.39
CA GLY A 154 -14.35 18.68 -0.20
C GLY A 154 -14.98 17.84 0.91
N THR A 155 -14.82 16.51 0.87
CA THR A 155 -15.43 15.62 1.88
C THR A 155 -14.95 15.92 3.30
N GLU A 156 -13.71 16.40 3.43
CA GLU A 156 -13.08 16.80 4.70
C GLU A 156 -12.89 18.32 4.82
N ALA A 157 -13.42 19.13 3.91
CA ALA A 157 -13.20 20.59 3.92
C ALA A 157 -13.93 21.25 5.10
N PRO A 158 -13.23 21.71 6.15
CA PRO A 158 -13.88 22.07 7.43
C PRO A 158 -14.68 23.38 7.34
N TYR A 159 -14.39 24.23 6.35
CA TYR A 159 -15.00 25.56 6.17
C TYR A 159 -16.06 25.62 5.06
N SER A 160 -16.43 24.47 4.47
CA SER A 160 -17.44 24.42 3.40
C SER A 160 -18.83 24.86 3.89
N SER A 161 -19.68 25.38 2.99
CA SER A 161 -21.05 25.81 3.34
C SER A 161 -21.88 24.65 3.88
N LEU A 162 -21.67 23.43 3.39
CA LEU A 162 -22.33 22.24 3.92
C LEU A 162 -21.91 21.95 5.38
N ASN A 163 -20.62 22.06 5.72
CA ASN A 163 -20.17 21.89 7.09
C ASN A 163 -20.62 23.05 8.00
N PHE A 164 -20.74 24.27 7.47
CA PHE A 164 -21.37 25.39 8.17
C PHE A 164 -22.83 25.06 8.56
N PHE A 165 -23.66 24.61 7.61
CA PHE A 165 -25.05 24.24 7.91
C PHE A 165 -25.16 23.05 8.88
N LYS A 166 -24.27 22.06 8.81
CA LYS A 166 -24.23 20.96 9.81
C LYS A 166 -23.97 21.48 11.22
N ARG A 167 -23.10 22.50 11.37
CA ARG A 167 -22.86 23.15 12.66
C ARG A 167 -24.05 23.97 13.16
N LEU A 168 -24.94 24.45 12.29
CA LEU A 168 -26.20 25.05 12.72
C LEU A 168 -27.13 24.00 13.35
N THR A 169 -27.14 22.75 12.86
CA THR A 169 -27.89 21.66 13.51
C THR A 169 -27.39 21.38 14.92
N ASP A 170 -26.06 21.38 15.10
CA ASP A 170 -25.46 21.32 16.43
C ASP A 170 -25.99 22.51 17.28
N TYR A 171 -25.90 23.74 16.76
CA TYR A 171 -26.30 24.96 17.46
C TYR A 171 -27.74 24.96 17.98
N VAL A 172 -28.70 24.41 17.22
CA VAL A 172 -30.11 24.26 17.66
C VAL A 172 -30.22 23.43 18.95
N ASN A 173 -29.29 22.50 19.19
CA ASN A 173 -29.30 21.58 20.34
C ASN A 173 -28.34 22.00 21.46
N ARG A 174 -27.86 23.25 21.44
CA ARG A 174 -26.80 23.72 22.35
C ARG A 174 -27.12 23.64 23.84
N GLU A 175 -28.40 23.64 24.22
CA GLU A 175 -28.81 23.56 25.63
C GLU A 175 -28.40 22.23 26.30
N HIS A 176 -28.05 21.21 25.50
CA HIS A 176 -27.62 19.89 25.95
C HIS A 176 -26.09 19.73 26.08
N TRP A 177 -25.31 20.78 25.83
CA TRP A 177 -23.84 20.70 25.71
C TRP A 177 -23.05 20.69 27.02
N GLY A 178 -23.72 20.89 28.16
CA GLY A 178 -23.15 20.53 29.46
C GLY A 178 -21.98 21.37 29.99
N ALA A 179 -21.88 22.64 29.60
CA ALA A 179 -21.10 23.72 30.23
C ALA A 179 -21.56 25.08 29.65
N ASP A 180 -21.30 26.20 30.33
CA ASP A 180 -21.55 27.57 29.83
C ASP A 180 -20.57 27.90 28.68
N VAL A 181 -20.77 27.27 27.52
CA VAL A 181 -19.99 27.53 26.30
C VAL A 181 -20.44 28.88 25.71
N PRO A 182 -19.54 29.85 25.47
CA PRO A 182 -19.92 31.15 24.91
C PRO A 182 -20.69 30.99 23.59
N GLU A 183 -21.76 31.77 23.42
CA GLU A 183 -22.80 31.61 22.38
C GLU A 183 -22.24 31.36 20.97
N ASN A 184 -21.10 31.95 20.60
CA ASN A 184 -20.58 31.89 19.23
C ASN A 184 -19.41 30.90 19.02
N THR A 185 -19.09 30.04 19.98
CA THR A 185 -17.84 29.26 19.97
C THR A 185 -17.67 28.37 18.73
N LEU A 186 -18.72 27.64 18.30
CA LEU A 186 -18.65 26.76 17.11
C LEU A 186 -18.60 27.52 15.78
N LEU A 187 -19.33 28.63 15.66
CA LEU A 187 -19.37 29.43 14.44
C LEU A 187 -18.23 30.46 14.37
N SER A 188 -17.49 30.65 15.47
CA SER A 188 -16.35 31.58 15.54
C SER A 188 -15.23 31.23 14.55
N TYR A 189 -15.08 29.95 14.20
CA TYR A 189 -14.09 29.52 13.21
C TYR A 189 -14.48 29.93 11.79
N PHE A 190 -15.76 29.85 11.43
CA PHE A 190 -16.29 30.38 10.17
C PHE A 190 -16.23 31.91 10.15
N SER A 191 -16.53 32.54 11.29
CA SER A 191 -16.44 34.00 11.46
C SER A 191 -15.02 34.50 11.19
N LYS A 192 -14.01 33.83 11.75
CA LYS A 192 -12.59 34.16 11.56
C LYS A 192 -12.10 33.84 10.14
N HIS A 193 -12.48 32.69 9.58
CA HIS A 193 -12.00 32.24 8.28
C HIS A 193 -12.58 33.06 7.12
N TRP A 194 -13.89 33.33 7.14
CA TRP A 194 -14.59 34.06 6.08
C TRP A 194 -14.76 35.57 6.36
N ALA A 195 -14.25 36.05 7.49
CA ALA A 195 -14.39 37.43 7.95
C ALA A 195 -15.85 37.91 7.98
N VAL A 196 -16.72 37.09 8.58
CA VAL A 196 -18.16 37.36 8.73
C VAL A 196 -18.55 37.47 10.20
N ASP A 197 -19.58 38.27 10.47
CA ASP A 197 -20.16 38.41 11.79
C ASP A 197 -21.57 37.79 11.77
N PHE A 198 -21.81 36.81 12.64
CA PHE A 198 -23.15 36.27 12.83
C PHE A 198 -23.85 36.98 13.99
N ASP A 199 -25.10 37.38 13.77
CA ASP A 199 -25.95 37.98 14.80
C ASP A 199 -26.49 36.88 15.73
N SER A 200 -25.97 36.84 16.96
CA SER A 200 -26.31 35.81 17.96
C SER A 200 -27.82 35.76 18.24
N ASN A 201 -28.49 36.92 18.29
CA ASN A 201 -29.95 36.99 18.47
C ASN A 201 -30.71 36.29 17.34
N SER A 202 -30.24 36.41 16.10
CA SER A 202 -30.84 35.72 14.95
C SER A 202 -30.55 34.23 14.96
N LEU A 203 -29.33 33.80 15.32
CA LEU A 203 -28.98 32.39 15.43
C LEU A 203 -29.83 31.67 16.49
N ASP A 204 -30.13 32.35 17.59
CA ASP A 204 -30.98 31.85 18.67
C ASP A 204 -32.45 31.66 18.27
N CYS A 205 -32.85 32.24 17.15
CA CYS A 205 -34.15 32.01 16.54
C CYS A 205 -34.14 30.84 15.55
N ILE A 206 -33.03 30.13 15.31
CA ILE A 206 -33.05 28.96 14.42
C ILE A 206 -33.77 27.81 15.13
N THR A 207 -34.86 27.33 14.54
CA THR A 207 -35.66 26.22 15.08
C THR A 207 -35.46 24.91 14.33
N GLU A 208 -35.18 24.96 13.03
CA GLU A 208 -35.01 23.78 12.18
C GLU A 208 -33.91 24.00 11.13
N VAL A 209 -33.12 22.95 10.88
CA VAL A 209 -32.18 22.85 9.74
C VAL A 209 -32.48 21.55 9.02
N ILE A 210 -32.98 21.64 7.79
CA ILE A 210 -33.46 20.50 7.00
C ILE A 210 -32.54 20.30 5.81
N PHE A 211 -31.89 19.14 5.74
CA PHE A 211 -31.08 18.72 4.59
C PHE A 211 -31.93 17.91 3.61
N SER A 212 -31.79 18.23 2.32
CA SER A 212 -32.20 17.38 1.21
C SER A 212 -31.01 17.27 0.25
N ASN A 213 -31.06 16.35 -0.72
CA ASN A 213 -29.96 16.19 -1.66
C ASN A 213 -29.65 17.53 -2.34
N SER A 214 -28.47 18.08 -2.07
CA SER A 214 -27.98 19.36 -2.56
C SER A 214 -28.78 20.62 -2.13
N LEU A 215 -29.62 20.52 -1.10
CA LEU A 215 -30.42 21.64 -0.57
C LEU A 215 -30.33 21.69 0.95
N VAL A 216 -30.30 22.90 1.52
CA VAL A 216 -30.55 23.12 2.95
C VAL A 216 -31.62 24.17 3.13
N LEU A 217 -32.56 23.92 4.04
CA LEU A 217 -33.51 24.91 4.53
C LEU A 217 -33.25 25.19 6.01
N VAL A 218 -33.14 26.46 6.37
CA VAL A 218 -33.05 26.95 7.75
C VAL A 218 -34.32 27.72 8.10
N ARG A 219 -35.05 27.30 9.14
CA ARG A 219 -36.25 27.98 9.63
C ARG A 219 -35.91 28.92 10.78
N LYS A 220 -36.43 30.13 10.72
CA LYS A 220 -36.35 31.10 11.82
C LYS A 220 -37.67 31.11 12.59
N GLY A 221 -37.65 30.83 13.88
CA GLY A 221 -38.75 31.01 14.81
C GLY A 221 -38.66 32.31 15.60
N HIS A 222 -39.38 32.38 16.71
CA HIS A 222 -39.27 33.43 17.70
C HIS A 222 -38.16 33.13 18.72
N PRO A 223 -37.60 34.14 19.40
CA PRO A 223 -36.66 33.92 20.50
C PRO A 223 -37.26 32.97 21.54
N GLY A 224 -36.56 31.85 21.81
CA GLY A 224 -37.00 30.81 22.76
C GLY A 224 -37.76 29.63 22.16
N ASP A 225 -38.16 29.68 20.88
CA ASP A 225 -38.86 28.57 20.21
C ASP A 225 -37.99 27.32 20.05
N ASN A 226 -36.67 27.46 20.16
CA ASN A 226 -35.69 26.37 20.04
C ASN A 226 -35.31 25.71 21.37
N ALA A 227 -35.94 26.08 22.48
CA ALA A 227 -35.75 25.40 23.76
C ALA A 227 -36.63 24.14 23.85
N LEU A 228 -36.12 23.06 24.45
CA LEU A 228 -36.87 21.80 24.66
C LEU A 228 -38.15 22.01 25.49
N GLY A 229 -38.19 23.07 26.30
CA GLY A 229 -39.31 23.41 27.18
C GLY A 229 -39.45 22.46 28.37
N HIS A 230 -40.58 22.57 29.08
CA HIS A 230 -40.91 21.69 30.19
C HIS A 230 -41.42 20.34 29.68
N ARG A 231 -41.10 19.27 30.39
CA ARG A 231 -41.66 17.94 30.11
C ARG A 231 -43.18 17.95 30.28
N VAL A 232 -43.89 17.22 29.43
CA VAL A 232 -45.32 16.95 29.59
C VAL A 232 -45.50 15.45 29.74
N VAL A 233 -45.92 15.00 30.92
CA VAL A 233 -46.17 13.59 31.24
C VAL A 233 -47.66 13.41 31.49
N SER A 234 -48.30 12.61 30.64
CA SER A 234 -49.74 12.32 30.71
C SER A 234 -49.98 10.83 30.91
N GLY A 235 -51.01 10.49 31.70
CA GLY A 235 -51.38 9.11 32.03
C GLY A 235 -51.30 8.80 33.53
N THR A 236 -52.20 7.98 34.03
CA THR A 236 -52.35 7.70 35.48
C THR A 236 -51.63 6.43 35.94
N SER A 237 -51.17 5.57 35.01
CA SER A 237 -50.52 4.29 35.31
C SER A 237 -49.09 4.26 34.76
N ALA A 238 -48.13 3.87 35.59
CA ALA A 238 -46.71 3.72 35.23
C ALA A 238 -46.13 2.48 35.93
N LEU A 239 -46.44 1.29 35.41
CA LEU A 239 -46.15 0.00 36.05
C LEU A 239 -44.66 -0.39 36.07
N VAL A 240 -43.84 0.24 35.20
CA VAL A 240 -42.43 -0.11 35.00
C VAL A 240 -41.51 0.84 35.78
N ASP A 241 -41.84 2.13 35.76
CA ASP A 241 -41.09 3.17 36.47
C ASP A 241 -42.05 4.29 36.88
N GLU A 242 -42.47 4.30 38.15
CA GLU A 242 -43.37 5.31 38.67
C GLU A 242 -42.73 6.70 38.75
N SER A 243 -41.40 6.80 38.74
CA SER A 243 -40.69 8.08 38.86
C SER A 243 -40.96 9.02 37.68
N ILE A 244 -41.36 8.47 36.52
CA ILE A 244 -41.68 9.26 35.32
C ILE A 244 -42.85 10.22 35.55
N LYS A 245 -43.80 9.87 36.42
CA LYS A 245 -44.94 10.73 36.78
C LYS A 245 -44.50 12.03 37.45
N ASN A 246 -43.36 12.00 38.15
CA ASN A 246 -42.79 13.16 38.83
C ASN A 246 -41.98 14.06 37.90
N LEU A 247 -41.81 13.67 36.63
CA LEU A 247 -41.11 14.47 35.63
C LEU A 247 -42.05 15.45 34.90
N ASP A 248 -43.37 15.40 35.13
CA ASP A 248 -44.29 16.37 34.53
C ASP A 248 -43.91 17.81 34.91
N LEU A 249 -43.92 18.70 33.94
CA LEU A 249 -43.50 20.10 34.03
C LEU A 249 -42.04 20.35 34.49
N SER A 250 -41.23 19.30 34.62
CA SER A 250 -39.81 19.46 34.98
C SER A 250 -38.98 20.01 33.83
N GLU A 251 -37.96 20.80 34.17
CA GLU A 251 -36.98 21.30 33.20
C GLU A 251 -35.97 20.22 32.78
N PRO A 252 -35.33 20.35 31.61
CA PRO A 252 -34.30 19.43 31.16
C PRO A 252 -33.11 19.42 32.13
N LEU A 253 -32.70 18.23 32.57
CA LEU A 253 -31.50 18.05 33.40
C LEU A 253 -30.24 18.44 32.61
N LYS A 254 -29.60 19.55 32.99
CA LYS A 254 -28.27 19.94 32.49
C LYS A 254 -27.21 18.98 33.04
N ARG A 255 -26.81 17.98 32.27
CA ARG A 255 -25.71 17.08 32.61
C ARG A 255 -24.37 17.79 32.36
N ASN A 256 -23.49 17.81 33.36
CA ASN A 256 -22.15 18.37 33.22
C ASN A 256 -21.26 17.37 32.46
N GLU A 257 -21.05 17.64 31.18
CA GLU A 257 -20.25 16.82 30.25
C GLU A 257 -18.84 17.40 30.06
N SER A 258 -18.36 18.28 30.95
CA SER A 258 -17.02 18.90 30.87
C SER A 258 -15.85 17.90 30.84
N ARG A 259 -16.09 16.63 31.20
CA ARG A 259 -15.12 15.53 31.16
C ARG A 259 -15.30 14.58 29.98
N ASN A 260 -16.27 14.83 29.10
CA ASN A 260 -16.47 14.05 27.89
C ASN A 260 -15.37 14.42 26.88
N PRO A 261 -14.43 13.49 26.55
CA PRO A 261 -13.32 13.76 25.65
C PRO A 261 -13.76 13.96 24.19
N THR A 262 -15.06 13.83 23.92
CA THR A 262 -15.73 14.11 22.64
C THR A 262 -16.83 15.18 22.75
N GLY A 263 -16.96 15.85 23.92
CA GLY A 263 -17.91 16.95 24.13
C GLY A 263 -17.56 18.23 23.35
N PRO A 264 -18.44 19.24 23.29
CA PRO A 264 -18.24 20.45 22.47
C PRO A 264 -17.03 21.31 22.88
N LEU A 265 -16.46 21.09 24.07
CA LEU A 265 -15.18 21.67 24.53
C LEU A 265 -13.94 20.81 24.21
N SER A 266 -14.11 19.62 23.64
CA SER A 266 -13.02 18.76 23.15
C SER A 266 -12.68 19.02 21.68
N MET A 267 -12.81 20.28 21.25
CA MET A 267 -12.40 20.69 19.91
C MET A 267 -10.92 20.38 19.69
N ARG A 268 -10.65 19.27 19.00
CA ARG A 268 -9.44 18.95 18.24
C ARG A 268 -9.22 19.94 17.07
N LEU A 269 -9.37 21.23 17.32
CA LEU A 269 -9.00 22.33 16.44
C LEU A 269 -8.25 23.46 17.16
N GLU A 270 -7.99 23.37 18.47
CA GLU A 270 -7.02 24.23 19.19
C GLU A 270 -5.57 23.72 19.10
N ALA A 271 -5.21 23.01 18.02
CA ALA A 271 -3.85 22.55 17.78
C ALA A 271 -3.19 23.19 16.55
N TYR A 272 -3.55 24.42 16.16
CA TYR A 272 -2.70 25.24 15.27
C TYR A 272 -2.77 26.76 15.57
N PRO A 273 -2.30 27.28 16.73
CA PRO A 273 -2.31 28.72 16.97
C PRO A 273 -1.14 29.48 16.31
N GLY A 274 -0.09 28.78 15.85
CA GLY A 274 1.16 29.41 15.38
C GLY A 274 1.22 29.69 13.86
N GLU A 275 0.75 28.76 13.04
CA GLU A 275 0.93 28.83 11.58
C GLU A 275 -0.17 29.60 10.86
N ALA A 276 -1.43 29.51 11.30
CA ALA A 276 -2.55 30.18 10.62
C ALA A 276 -2.49 31.72 10.68
N ARG A 277 -1.95 32.31 11.76
CA ARG A 277 -1.72 33.77 11.85
C ARG A 277 -0.55 34.24 10.99
N ARG A 278 0.51 33.42 10.85
CA ARG A 278 1.64 33.72 9.95
C ARG A 278 1.23 33.57 8.48
N LEU A 279 0.43 32.54 8.14
CA LEU A 279 -0.10 32.31 6.80
C LEU A 279 -1.13 33.37 6.39
N SER A 280 -1.98 33.88 7.29
CA SER A 280 -2.93 34.96 6.96
C SER A 280 -2.25 36.31 6.72
N ALA A 281 -1.20 36.63 7.48
CA ALA A 281 -0.39 37.83 7.24
C ALA A 281 0.47 37.72 5.96
N ALA A 282 1.03 36.52 5.71
CA ALA A 282 1.77 36.24 4.48
C ALA A 282 0.85 36.20 3.25
N LEU A 283 -0.37 35.66 3.33
CA LEU A 283 -1.35 35.66 2.23
C LEU A 283 -1.77 37.07 1.86
N LYS A 284 -1.92 37.98 2.83
CA LYS A 284 -2.31 39.36 2.57
C LYS A 284 -1.18 40.14 1.88
N ALA A 285 0.07 39.96 2.33
CA ALA A 285 1.24 40.51 1.66
C ALA A 285 1.44 39.92 0.25
N THR A 286 1.17 38.62 0.08
CA THR A 286 1.27 37.94 -1.23
C THR A 286 0.13 38.35 -2.16
N ALA A 287 -1.07 38.62 -1.65
CA ALA A 287 -2.22 39.10 -2.44
C ALA A 287 -2.01 40.55 -2.93
N ASP A 288 -1.42 41.40 -2.09
CA ASP A 288 -1.05 42.78 -2.47
C ASP A 288 0.08 42.77 -3.53
N GLU A 289 1.08 41.89 -3.39
CA GLU A 289 2.10 41.66 -4.44
C GLU A 289 1.53 41.02 -5.72
N LEU A 290 0.50 40.16 -5.61
CA LEU A 290 -0.14 39.51 -6.76
C LEU A 290 -0.95 40.52 -7.59
N GLU A 291 -1.56 41.51 -6.95
CA GLU A 291 -2.32 42.55 -7.63
C GLU A 291 -1.40 43.61 -8.27
N GLU A 292 -0.24 43.89 -7.66
CA GLU A 292 0.84 44.68 -8.27
C GLU A 292 1.46 43.96 -9.48
N LYS A 293 1.75 42.65 -9.34
CA LYS A 293 2.25 41.82 -10.46
C LYS A 293 1.22 41.55 -11.55
N LYS A 294 -0.08 41.53 -11.26
CA LYS A 294 -1.15 41.50 -12.29
C LYS A 294 -1.17 42.76 -13.12
N SER A 295 -0.94 43.91 -12.50
CA SER A 295 -0.84 45.20 -13.19
C SER A 295 0.41 45.26 -14.09
N GLU A 296 1.55 44.74 -13.61
CA GLU A 296 2.76 44.56 -14.42
C GLU A 296 2.59 43.52 -15.54
N LEU A 297 1.89 42.42 -15.27
CA LEU A 297 1.59 41.36 -16.26
C LEU A 297 0.61 41.87 -17.33
N ALA A 298 -0.38 42.68 -16.98
CA ALA A 298 -1.27 43.32 -17.96
C ALA A 298 -0.50 44.27 -18.89
N ALA A 299 0.43 45.08 -18.35
CA ALA A 299 1.32 45.93 -19.13
C ALA A 299 2.32 45.12 -19.99
N ALA A 300 2.82 43.99 -19.47
CA ALA A 300 3.69 43.08 -20.21
C ALA A 300 2.93 42.29 -21.30
N VAL A 301 1.65 41.98 -21.08
CA VAL A 301 0.76 41.33 -22.06
C VAL A 301 0.39 42.29 -23.18
N GLU A 302 0.14 43.58 -22.91
CA GLU A 302 -0.02 44.59 -23.97
C GLU A 302 1.26 44.76 -24.81
N LYS A 303 2.43 44.77 -24.16
CA LYS A 303 3.73 44.76 -24.87
C LYS A 303 3.96 43.47 -25.67
N ALA A 304 3.56 42.32 -25.14
CA ALA A 304 3.69 41.03 -25.80
C ALA A 304 2.70 40.87 -26.96
N ILE A 305 1.50 41.46 -26.88
CA ILE A 305 0.54 41.52 -27.98
C ILE A 305 1.06 42.43 -29.09
N ALA A 306 1.67 43.57 -28.76
CA ALA A 306 2.32 44.45 -29.75
C ALA A 306 3.52 43.78 -30.45
N VAL A 307 4.31 42.98 -29.72
CA VAL A 307 5.42 42.17 -30.28
C VAL A 307 4.90 40.97 -31.08
N ARG A 308 3.77 40.37 -30.68
CA ARG A 308 3.15 39.23 -31.36
C ARG A 308 2.50 39.62 -32.68
N VAL A 309 1.93 40.83 -32.78
CA VAL A 309 1.47 41.42 -34.04
C VAL A 309 2.64 41.70 -35.00
N GLN A 310 3.84 42.00 -34.49
CA GLN A 310 5.06 42.13 -35.32
C GLN A 310 5.69 40.78 -35.71
N ILE A 311 5.46 39.71 -34.94
CA ILE A 311 5.97 38.35 -35.23
C ILE A 311 5.04 37.60 -36.19
N GLU A 312 3.74 37.88 -36.20
CA GLU A 312 2.77 37.23 -37.10
C GLU A 312 2.93 37.62 -38.58
N GLU A 313 3.68 38.69 -38.89
CA GLU A 313 4.04 39.05 -40.27
C GLU A 313 5.30 38.35 -40.81
N ILE A 314 6.05 37.60 -40.00
CA ILE A 314 7.28 36.94 -40.44
C ILE A 314 7.26 35.42 -40.15
N ALA A 315 7.01 34.68 -41.23
CA ALA A 315 7.43 33.30 -41.50
C ALA A 315 6.62 32.13 -40.88
N THR A 316 5.69 31.63 -41.70
CA THR A 316 5.45 30.20 -41.95
C THR A 316 6.76 29.40 -42.00
N PRO A 317 7.02 28.45 -41.06
CA PRO A 317 6.96 27.02 -41.40
C PRO A 317 6.68 26.10 -40.18
N ARG A 318 5.54 26.27 -39.49
CA ARG A 318 5.22 25.49 -38.27
C ARG A 318 4.67 24.08 -38.55
N GLU A 319 4.18 23.80 -39.76
CA GLU A 319 3.68 22.46 -40.16
C GLU A 319 4.78 21.49 -40.63
N LEU A 320 5.89 22.00 -41.18
CA LEU A 320 7.02 21.18 -41.64
C LEU A 320 7.84 20.59 -40.48
N LEU A 321 7.98 21.33 -39.39
CA LEU A 321 8.72 20.90 -38.18
C LEU A 321 8.00 19.79 -37.41
N LYS A 322 6.66 19.79 -37.41
CA LYS A 322 5.84 18.80 -36.70
C LYS A 322 5.97 17.40 -37.33
N ASN A 323 6.04 17.32 -38.67
CA ASN A 323 6.24 16.05 -39.39
C ASN A 323 7.70 15.56 -39.37
N LEU A 324 8.67 16.47 -39.27
CA LEU A 324 10.08 16.10 -39.15
C LEU A 324 10.39 15.50 -37.76
N PHE A 325 9.79 16.02 -36.70
CA PHE A 325 10.01 15.56 -35.32
C PHE A 325 9.53 14.12 -35.09
N THR A 326 8.35 13.76 -35.62
CA THR A 326 7.80 12.41 -35.50
C THR A 326 8.65 11.37 -36.25
N THR A 327 9.26 11.78 -37.37
CA THR A 327 10.13 10.91 -38.19
C THR A 327 11.53 10.76 -37.56
N LEU A 328 12.03 11.79 -36.87
CA LEU A 328 13.31 11.77 -36.15
C LEU A 328 13.25 10.96 -34.85
N GLN A 329 12.16 11.03 -34.09
CA GLN A 329 11.96 10.19 -32.90
C GLN A 329 11.99 8.69 -33.22
N TYR A 330 11.42 8.28 -34.36
CA TYR A 330 11.43 6.87 -34.79
C TYR A 330 12.83 6.37 -35.18
N LYS A 331 13.70 7.22 -35.72
CA LYS A 331 15.08 6.87 -36.08
C LYS A 331 16.04 6.86 -34.90
N ILE A 332 15.82 7.71 -33.89
CA ILE A 332 16.63 7.76 -32.67
C ILE A 332 16.33 6.54 -31.76
N LEU A 333 15.05 6.13 -31.67
CA LEU A 333 14.62 4.94 -30.90
C LEU A 333 15.22 3.60 -31.36
N HIS A 334 15.72 3.52 -32.60
CA HIS A 334 16.31 2.29 -33.15
C HIS A 334 17.86 2.32 -33.27
N GLY A 335 18.50 3.46 -32.99
CA GLY A 335 19.94 3.64 -33.19
C GLY A 335 20.85 3.26 -32.02
N LEU A 336 20.33 3.08 -30.80
CA LEU A 336 21.15 2.97 -29.59
C LEU A 336 20.81 1.73 -28.75
N SER A 337 21.08 0.53 -29.28
CA SER A 337 21.28 -0.65 -28.42
C SER A 337 22.50 -1.45 -28.89
N LYS A 338 23.68 -1.11 -28.37
CA LYS A 338 24.85 -2.00 -28.38
C LYS A 338 25.17 -2.43 -26.96
N SER A 339 24.49 -3.48 -26.49
CA SER A 339 25.00 -4.44 -25.50
C SER A 339 24.05 -5.65 -25.46
N ARG A 340 24.61 -6.85 -25.29
CA ARG A 340 24.01 -8.16 -25.59
C ARG A 340 22.77 -8.47 -24.72
N PRO A 341 21.71 -9.11 -25.27
CA PRO A 341 20.58 -9.59 -24.49
C PRO A 341 20.78 -11.03 -24.00
N ILE A 342 20.49 -11.24 -22.71
CA ILE A 342 19.95 -12.49 -22.20
C ILE A 342 18.42 -12.38 -22.41
N VAL A 343 17.77 -13.46 -22.86
CA VAL A 343 16.36 -13.60 -23.31
C VAL A 343 16.13 -13.47 -24.85
N SER A 344 15.32 -14.41 -25.37
CA SER A 344 15.37 -14.89 -26.76
C SER A 344 14.94 -13.89 -27.86
N LYS A 345 15.70 -13.87 -28.97
CA LYS A 345 15.48 -13.08 -30.19
C LYS A 345 14.08 -13.21 -30.82
N ARG A 346 13.28 -14.23 -30.46
CA ARG A 346 11.95 -14.49 -31.04
C ARG A 346 10.84 -13.60 -30.45
N ALA A 347 10.95 -13.14 -29.20
CA ALA A 347 9.93 -12.31 -28.57
C ALA A 347 9.99 -10.84 -29.05
N ALA A 348 11.18 -10.24 -29.05
CA ALA A 348 11.40 -8.86 -29.51
C ALA A 348 11.04 -8.64 -31.00
N ALA A 349 11.35 -9.62 -31.85
CA ALA A 349 11.04 -9.56 -33.28
C ALA A 349 9.54 -9.64 -33.60
N ARG A 350 8.73 -10.20 -32.70
CA ARG A 350 7.27 -10.33 -32.85
C ARG A 350 6.55 -9.03 -32.50
N PHE A 351 7.08 -8.24 -31.57
CA PHE A 351 6.55 -6.92 -31.19
C PHE A 351 6.83 -5.86 -32.25
N ALA A 352 8.05 -5.82 -32.81
CA ALA A 352 8.41 -4.90 -33.90
C ALA A 352 7.51 -5.07 -35.14
N ARG A 353 7.11 -6.32 -35.46
CA ARG A 353 6.18 -6.62 -36.57
C ARG A 353 4.72 -6.29 -36.27
N SER A 354 4.34 -6.23 -34.99
CA SER A 354 2.99 -5.84 -34.55
C SER A 354 2.82 -4.32 -34.55
N ALA A 355 3.85 -3.59 -34.10
CA ALA A 355 3.89 -2.13 -34.09
C ALA A 355 3.97 -1.54 -35.51
N ALA A 356 4.76 -2.13 -36.41
CA ALA A 356 4.92 -1.66 -37.79
C ALA A 356 3.69 -1.87 -38.71
N LYS A 357 2.66 -2.59 -38.25
CA LYS A 357 1.42 -2.86 -39.02
C LYS A 357 0.25 -1.94 -38.67
N ARG A 358 0.42 -0.99 -37.75
CA ARG A 358 -0.68 -0.13 -37.27
C ARG A 358 -0.52 1.28 -37.83
N ASP A 359 -1.59 1.75 -38.46
CA ASP A 359 -1.70 3.08 -39.07
C ASP A 359 -1.50 4.19 -38.01
N PRO A 360 -0.45 5.02 -38.12
CA PRO A 360 -0.18 6.11 -37.18
C PRO A 360 -1.28 7.18 -37.14
N SER A 361 -2.13 7.26 -38.17
CA SER A 361 -3.17 8.30 -38.29
C SER A 361 -4.40 8.09 -37.40
N ARG A 362 -4.49 6.95 -36.67
CA ARG A 362 -5.61 6.61 -35.79
C ARG A 362 -5.35 6.79 -34.28
N LEU A 363 -4.22 7.39 -33.89
CA LEU A 363 -3.83 7.62 -32.50
C LEU A 363 -3.95 9.10 -32.13
N GLU A 364 -5.18 9.55 -31.85
CA GLU A 364 -5.35 10.77 -31.06
C GLU A 364 -4.98 10.44 -29.60
N LEU A 365 -3.75 10.80 -29.20
CA LEU A 365 -3.40 10.89 -27.80
C LEU A 365 -4.30 11.97 -27.19
N THR A 366 -4.99 11.67 -26.09
CA THR A 366 -5.76 12.68 -25.37
C THR A 366 -4.82 13.81 -24.93
N PRO A 367 -5.25 15.08 -24.91
CA PRO A 367 -4.39 16.23 -24.55
C PRO A 367 -3.62 16.00 -23.24
N THR A 368 -4.29 15.42 -22.23
CA THR A 368 -3.73 15.02 -20.93
C THR A 368 -2.56 14.03 -20.99
N LEU A 369 -2.50 13.14 -21.99
CA LEU A 369 -1.40 12.18 -22.16
C LEU A 369 -0.18 12.85 -22.81
N SER A 370 -0.40 13.81 -23.71
CA SER A 370 0.66 14.61 -24.33
C SER A 370 1.34 15.54 -23.32
N ASP A 371 0.57 16.12 -22.40
CA ASP A 371 1.08 17.12 -21.45
C ASP A 371 1.99 16.53 -20.35
N GLN A 372 1.87 15.24 -20.03
CA GLN A 372 2.71 14.57 -19.03
C GLN A 372 3.98 13.92 -19.59
N LEU A 373 4.02 13.62 -20.89
CA LEU A 373 5.13 12.88 -21.51
C LEU A 373 6.47 13.62 -21.40
N LEU A 374 6.51 14.87 -21.88
CA LEU A 374 7.76 15.64 -21.93
C LEU A 374 8.29 15.99 -20.52
N PRO A 375 7.46 16.48 -19.57
CA PRO A 375 7.93 16.75 -18.21
C PRO A 375 8.50 15.52 -17.51
N ILE A 376 7.89 14.34 -17.65
CA ILE A 376 8.37 13.11 -17.00
C ILE A 376 9.69 12.65 -17.64
N MET A 377 9.81 12.69 -18.97
CA MET A 377 11.06 12.33 -19.66
C MET A 377 12.20 13.29 -19.31
N GLU A 378 11.93 14.60 -19.25
CA GLU A 378 12.92 15.62 -18.94
C GLU A 378 13.16 15.84 -17.44
N SER A 379 12.38 15.17 -16.58
CA SER A 379 12.51 15.26 -15.12
C SER A 379 13.85 14.71 -14.62
N GLY A 380 14.44 13.80 -15.38
CA GLY A 380 15.58 13.01 -14.96
C GLY A 380 15.20 11.83 -14.05
N PHE A 381 13.93 11.65 -13.68
CA PHE A 381 13.39 10.60 -12.79
C PHE A 381 12.80 9.38 -13.52
N TRP A 382 12.83 9.36 -14.85
CA TRP A 382 12.32 8.24 -15.65
C TRP A 382 13.46 7.33 -16.11
N ASP A 383 13.38 6.04 -15.77
CA ASP A 383 14.26 4.99 -16.31
C ASP A 383 13.40 3.90 -16.97
N GLU A 384 13.33 3.94 -18.31
CA GLU A 384 12.52 3.02 -19.09
C GLU A 384 12.97 1.56 -18.95
N ARG A 385 14.29 1.31 -18.85
CA ARG A 385 14.82 -0.04 -18.78
C ARG A 385 14.48 -0.64 -17.42
N TRP A 386 14.78 0.10 -16.36
CA TRP A 386 14.47 -0.28 -14.99
C TRP A 386 12.98 -0.59 -14.81
N TYR A 387 12.12 0.28 -15.32
CA TYR A 387 10.68 0.15 -15.21
C TYR A 387 10.15 -1.08 -15.95
N ARG A 388 10.62 -1.27 -17.18
CA ARG A 388 10.24 -2.41 -18.02
C ARG A 388 10.63 -3.73 -17.38
N ASP A 389 11.86 -3.85 -16.88
CA ASP A 389 12.39 -5.11 -16.37
C ASP A 389 11.63 -5.57 -15.11
N ARG A 390 11.03 -4.65 -14.34
CA ARG A 390 10.22 -4.95 -13.12
C ARG A 390 8.73 -5.18 -13.34
N HIS A 391 8.17 -4.61 -14.40
CA HIS A 391 6.72 -4.56 -14.63
C HIS A 391 6.33 -5.18 -15.98
N TRP A 392 7.19 -6.02 -16.57
CA TRP A 392 6.99 -6.53 -17.92
C TRP A 392 5.68 -7.31 -18.09
N SER A 393 5.35 -8.17 -17.12
CA SER A 393 4.14 -8.99 -17.16
C SER A 393 2.88 -8.13 -17.13
N GLU A 394 2.89 -7.09 -16.29
CA GLU A 394 1.82 -6.12 -16.14
C GLU A 394 1.67 -5.25 -17.38
N ILE A 395 2.79 -4.74 -17.92
CA ILE A 395 2.82 -3.99 -19.19
C ILE A 395 2.22 -4.84 -20.32
N GLU A 396 2.61 -6.12 -20.43
CA GLU A 396 2.11 -7.01 -21.49
C GLU A 396 0.61 -7.28 -21.34
N THR A 397 0.15 -7.48 -20.11
CA THR A 397 -1.26 -7.71 -19.79
C THR A 397 -2.10 -6.47 -20.08
N ALA A 398 -1.62 -5.30 -19.66
CA ALA A 398 -2.26 -4.02 -19.88
C ALA A 398 -2.34 -3.65 -21.36
N ALA A 399 -1.27 -3.88 -22.13
CA ALA A 399 -1.24 -3.63 -23.58
C ALA A 399 -2.20 -4.51 -24.39
N LYS A 400 -2.61 -5.67 -23.87
CA LYS A 400 -3.67 -6.51 -24.46
C LYS A 400 -5.06 -5.91 -24.23
N ARG A 401 -5.26 -5.20 -23.11
CA ARG A 401 -6.52 -4.56 -22.70
C ARG A 401 -6.69 -3.16 -23.28
N ASP A 402 -5.64 -2.32 -23.23
CA ASP A 402 -5.67 -0.92 -23.62
C ASP A 402 -4.68 -0.64 -24.76
N LYS A 403 -5.21 -0.26 -25.92
CA LYS A 403 -4.43 0.00 -27.14
C LYS A 403 -3.55 1.25 -27.08
N ARG A 404 -3.73 2.12 -26.07
CA ARG A 404 -2.90 3.32 -25.83
C ARG A 404 -1.54 2.99 -25.20
N ILE A 405 -1.38 1.79 -24.63
CA ILE A 405 -0.14 1.34 -24.00
C ILE A 405 0.79 0.78 -25.08
N LEU A 406 1.65 1.66 -25.60
CA LEU A 406 2.60 1.35 -26.70
C LEU A 406 4.06 1.21 -26.22
N SER A 407 4.36 1.69 -25.02
CA SER A 407 5.69 1.68 -24.40
C SER A 407 5.57 1.56 -22.87
N PRO A 408 6.67 1.24 -22.16
CA PRO A 408 6.69 1.25 -20.70
C PRO A 408 6.34 2.63 -20.11
N LEU A 409 6.70 3.72 -20.78
CA LEU A 409 6.34 5.08 -20.37
C LEU A 409 4.84 5.34 -20.47
N ASN A 410 4.20 4.89 -21.56
CA ASN A 410 2.75 5.00 -21.69
C ASN A 410 2.04 4.17 -20.63
N HIS A 411 2.52 2.95 -20.36
CA HIS A 411 1.99 2.13 -19.27
C HIS A 411 2.07 2.89 -17.94
N TYR A 412 3.26 3.43 -17.61
CA TYR A 412 3.46 4.20 -16.39
C TYR A 412 2.46 5.33 -16.26
N ILE A 413 2.38 6.24 -17.25
CA ILE A 413 1.52 7.43 -17.26
C ILE A 413 0.02 7.08 -17.18
N ILE A 414 -0.41 5.99 -17.83
CA ILE A 414 -1.83 5.64 -17.94
C ILE A 414 -2.33 4.94 -16.67
N GLU A 415 -1.58 3.94 -16.19
CA GLU A 415 -2.00 3.06 -15.10
C GLU A 415 -0.91 2.70 -14.11
N GLY A 416 0.35 2.64 -14.55
CA GLY A 416 1.44 2.16 -13.71
C GLY A 416 1.64 2.96 -12.43
N TRP A 417 1.64 4.29 -12.50
CA TRP A 417 1.74 5.11 -11.29
C TRP A 417 0.52 4.98 -10.37
N LYS A 418 -0.68 4.75 -10.92
CA LYS A 418 -1.93 4.53 -10.15
C LYS A 418 -1.91 3.19 -9.41
N ASN A 419 -1.18 2.22 -9.96
CA ASN A 419 -0.90 0.95 -9.31
C ASN A 419 0.27 1.05 -8.30
N GLY A 420 0.82 2.25 -8.11
CA GLY A 420 1.93 2.50 -7.18
C GLY A 420 3.30 2.05 -7.69
N TYR A 421 3.45 1.84 -9.00
CA TYR A 421 4.77 1.59 -9.58
C TYR A 421 5.59 2.87 -9.55
N GLU A 422 6.88 2.75 -9.28
CA GLU A 422 7.83 3.87 -9.31
C GLU A 422 8.32 4.12 -10.76
N PRO A 423 8.75 5.33 -11.14
CA PRO A 423 9.24 5.64 -12.49
C PRO A 423 10.71 5.24 -12.75
N SER A 424 11.49 5.04 -11.68
CA SER A 424 12.90 4.65 -11.67
C SER A 424 13.31 4.18 -10.26
N ASP A 425 14.52 3.63 -10.12
CA ASP A 425 15.08 3.29 -8.80
C ASP A 425 15.54 4.49 -7.97
N TYR A 426 15.65 5.66 -8.56
CA TYR A 426 16.15 6.84 -7.87
C TYR A 426 15.06 7.89 -7.67
N PHE A 427 13.79 7.51 -7.83
CA PHE A 427 12.68 8.42 -7.58
C PHE A 427 12.46 8.66 -6.08
N PRO A 428 12.53 9.92 -5.60
CA PRO A 428 12.59 10.25 -4.17
C PRO A 428 11.31 10.05 -3.36
N ILE A 429 10.13 9.95 -3.99
CA ILE A 429 8.85 9.86 -3.29
C ILE A 429 8.22 8.49 -3.48
N LYS A 430 8.05 7.75 -2.38
CA LYS A 430 7.15 6.59 -2.33
C LYS A 430 5.72 7.08 -2.15
N ARG A 431 4.80 6.52 -2.95
CA ARG A 431 3.40 6.94 -3.10
C ARG A 431 2.73 7.31 -1.75
N PRO A 432 2.39 8.59 -1.50
CA PRO A 432 1.43 9.01 -0.48
C PRO A 432 0.02 8.51 -0.82
N ALA A 433 -0.81 8.29 0.20
CA ALA A 433 -2.18 7.79 0.07
C ALA A 433 -3.09 8.63 -0.86
N ASP A 434 -2.77 9.92 -1.02
CA ASP A 434 -3.71 10.95 -1.52
C ASP A 434 -3.29 11.61 -2.84
N LEU A 435 -2.42 10.98 -3.64
CA LEU A 435 -2.00 11.57 -4.92
C LEU A 435 -3.02 11.34 -6.04
N GLU A 436 -3.79 12.38 -6.36
CA GLU A 436 -4.61 12.47 -7.58
C GLU A 436 -3.77 12.69 -8.86
N LYS A 437 -2.48 13.04 -8.70
CA LYS A 437 -1.55 13.35 -9.79
C LYS A 437 -0.41 12.33 -9.87
N ASN A 438 0.19 12.22 -11.06
CA ASN A 438 1.39 11.42 -11.26
C ASN A 438 2.48 11.82 -10.24
N PRO A 439 3.12 10.87 -9.54
CA PRO A 439 4.11 11.17 -8.50
C PRO A 439 5.27 12.04 -8.98
N VAL A 440 5.77 11.84 -10.20
CA VAL A 440 6.86 12.66 -10.78
C VAL A 440 6.40 14.10 -10.96
N THR A 441 5.20 14.28 -11.52
CA THR A 441 4.61 15.61 -11.70
C THR A 441 4.35 16.27 -10.34
N HIS A 442 3.81 15.53 -9.36
CA HIS A 442 3.65 16.05 -8.00
C HIS A 442 4.99 16.47 -7.37
N PHE A 443 6.03 15.64 -7.46
CA PHE A 443 7.37 16.01 -6.95
C PHE A 443 7.88 17.31 -7.58
N MET A 444 7.71 17.45 -8.90
CA MET A 444 8.12 18.65 -9.64
C MET A 444 7.31 19.90 -9.27
N ASP A 445 6.02 19.74 -8.92
CA ASP A 445 5.08 20.83 -8.66
C ASP A 445 5.04 21.28 -7.19
N THR A 446 5.14 20.37 -6.22
CA THR A 446 4.89 20.66 -4.79
C THR A 446 6.14 20.57 -3.93
N VAL A 447 6.90 19.48 -4.07
CA VAL A 447 8.06 19.18 -3.21
C VAL A 447 9.28 20.06 -3.55
N ARG A 448 9.36 20.52 -4.80
CA ARG A 448 10.37 21.45 -5.35
C ARG A 448 10.49 22.76 -4.57
N HIS A 449 9.41 23.29 -4.01
CA HIS A 449 9.40 24.61 -3.38
C HIS A 449 9.83 24.62 -1.90
N ASN A 450 9.91 23.43 -1.27
CA ASN A 450 10.16 23.29 0.17
C ASN A 450 11.57 22.78 0.53
N GLY A 451 12.52 22.82 -0.41
CA GLY A 451 13.92 22.52 -0.13
C GLY A 451 14.21 21.04 0.17
N TYR A 452 13.60 20.13 -0.60
CA TYR A 452 13.72 18.67 -0.45
C TYR A 452 15.17 18.18 -0.36
N GLN A 453 15.40 17.16 0.47
CA GLN A 453 16.67 16.46 0.61
C GLN A 453 16.45 14.97 0.36
N PHE A 454 17.35 14.37 -0.41
CA PHE A 454 17.36 12.93 -0.69
C PHE A 454 17.81 12.15 0.55
N GLU A 455 17.19 11.01 0.82
CA GLU A 455 17.58 10.14 1.94
C GLU A 455 19.00 9.56 1.77
N GLU A 456 19.40 9.32 0.51
CA GLU A 456 20.70 8.74 0.16
C GLU A 456 21.22 9.24 -1.18
N ASN A 457 22.52 9.06 -1.41
CA ASN A 457 23.13 9.36 -2.71
C ASN A 457 22.89 8.21 -3.70
N VAL A 458 21.99 8.43 -4.66
CA VAL A 458 21.70 7.46 -5.73
C VAL A 458 22.48 7.74 -7.03
N TRP A 459 23.19 8.86 -7.11
CA TRP A 459 23.96 9.24 -8.30
C TRP A 459 25.46 8.97 -8.10
N ASN A 460 25.91 7.79 -8.51
CA ASN A 460 27.33 7.44 -8.47
C ASN A 460 28.02 7.64 -9.83
N PRO A 461 29.29 8.08 -9.88
CA PRO A 461 30.07 8.12 -11.11
C PRO A 461 30.30 6.70 -11.64
N LYS A 462 30.55 6.54 -12.94
CA LYS A 462 30.91 5.22 -13.46
C LYS A 462 32.34 4.89 -13.01
N PRO A 463 32.68 3.61 -12.70
CA PRO A 463 34.04 3.23 -12.36
C PRO A 463 35.09 3.71 -13.38
N GLN A 464 34.74 3.68 -14.67
CA GLN A 464 35.60 4.18 -15.75
C GLN A 464 35.87 5.68 -15.64
N ASP A 465 34.90 6.49 -15.22
CA ASP A 465 35.08 7.94 -15.09
C ASP A 465 36.09 8.28 -13.98
N ILE A 466 36.11 7.48 -12.91
CA ILE A 466 37.10 7.56 -11.83
C ILE A 466 38.48 7.16 -12.36
N SER A 467 38.59 6.04 -13.07
CA SER A 467 39.87 5.60 -13.65
C SER A 467 40.45 6.63 -14.62
N ASP A 468 39.61 7.19 -15.50
CA ASP A 468 40.00 8.25 -16.45
C ASP A 468 40.46 9.52 -15.73
N TYR A 469 39.82 9.87 -14.60
CA TYR A 469 40.21 11.02 -13.79
C TYR A 469 41.63 10.86 -13.25
N TRP A 470 41.96 9.72 -12.65
CA TRP A 470 43.30 9.48 -12.09
C TRP A 470 44.38 9.50 -13.17
N LEU A 471 44.11 8.88 -14.33
CA LEU A 471 45.03 8.92 -15.48
C LEU A 471 45.30 10.35 -15.95
N TYR A 472 44.25 11.17 -16.06
CA TYR A 472 44.38 12.55 -16.50
C TYR A 472 45.08 13.43 -15.46
N ARG A 473 44.78 13.23 -14.17
CA ARG A 473 45.36 13.96 -13.05
C ARG A 473 46.89 13.89 -13.01
N GLU A 474 47.47 12.72 -13.22
CA GLU A 474 48.93 12.54 -13.21
C GLU A 474 49.66 13.33 -14.31
N SER A 475 48.94 13.68 -15.39
CA SER A 475 49.51 14.35 -16.57
C SER A 475 49.35 15.86 -16.59
N ARG A 476 48.80 16.48 -15.53
CA ARG A 476 48.49 17.91 -15.49
C ARG A 476 48.75 18.56 -14.13
N GLU A 477 48.83 19.88 -14.15
CA GLU A 477 48.70 20.71 -12.95
C GLU A 477 47.26 21.25 -12.85
N ALA A 478 46.71 21.23 -11.63
CA ALA A 478 45.35 21.70 -11.37
C ALA A 478 45.36 23.11 -10.79
N LYS A 479 44.64 24.04 -11.43
CA LYS A 479 44.46 25.40 -10.91
C LYS A 479 43.44 25.47 -9.77
N ARG A 480 42.48 24.54 -9.76
CA ARG A 480 41.36 24.51 -8.82
C ARG A 480 41.37 23.26 -7.99
N VAL A 481 41.07 23.42 -6.71
CA VAL A 481 40.78 22.32 -5.79
C VAL A 481 39.31 22.32 -5.39
N ILE A 482 38.67 21.16 -5.46
CA ILE A 482 37.34 20.87 -4.95
C ILE A 482 37.51 20.12 -3.64
N TYR A 483 36.87 20.58 -2.57
CA TYR A 483 37.12 19.97 -1.26
C TYR A 483 35.90 19.95 -0.34
N THR A 484 35.91 18.98 0.58
CA THR A 484 34.92 18.80 1.64
C THR A 484 35.58 18.45 2.98
N CYS A 485 34.85 18.58 4.08
CA CYS A 485 35.31 18.20 5.41
C CYS A 485 34.22 17.42 6.15
N ILE A 486 34.50 16.19 6.55
CA ILE A 486 33.53 15.30 7.21
C ILE A 486 34.08 14.93 8.59
N VAL A 487 33.37 15.30 9.66
CA VAL A 487 33.82 15.11 11.04
C VAL A 487 32.79 14.29 11.83
N GLY A 488 33.23 13.31 12.62
CA GLY A 488 32.38 12.59 13.57
C GLY A 488 31.24 11.78 12.95
N HIS A 489 31.42 11.26 11.73
CA HIS A 489 30.39 10.56 10.94
C HIS A 489 29.13 11.38 10.62
N TYR A 490 29.22 12.72 10.68
CA TYR A 490 28.07 13.60 10.41
C TYR A 490 27.50 13.41 8.99
N ASP A 491 28.38 13.21 8.01
CA ASP A 491 28.05 12.92 6.61
C ASP A 491 28.75 11.65 6.14
N ASP A 492 28.19 11.00 5.11
CA ASP A 492 28.89 10.02 4.31
C ASP A 492 29.70 10.71 3.20
N LEU A 493 30.83 10.10 2.79
CA LEU A 493 31.62 10.63 1.69
C LEU A 493 30.92 10.39 0.35
N ILE A 494 30.34 11.44 -0.22
CA ILE A 494 29.65 11.41 -1.51
C ILE A 494 30.66 11.43 -2.67
N GLN A 495 30.50 10.51 -3.62
CA GLN A 495 31.21 10.56 -4.90
C GLN A 495 30.47 11.49 -5.86
N PRO A 496 31.14 12.52 -6.43
CA PRO A 496 30.50 13.44 -7.36
C PRO A 496 30.09 12.68 -8.63
N LYS A 497 28.83 12.83 -9.06
CA LYS A 497 28.34 12.20 -10.28
C LYS A 497 29.01 12.79 -11.52
N TYR A 498 29.18 14.10 -11.55
CA TYR A 498 29.98 14.80 -12.55
C TYR A 498 31.37 15.08 -11.99
N ILE A 499 32.39 14.50 -12.64
CA ILE A 499 33.79 14.68 -12.28
C ILE A 499 34.40 15.74 -13.19
N ASP A 500 34.72 16.90 -12.64
CA ASP A 500 35.52 17.91 -13.33
C ASP A 500 36.98 17.45 -13.39
N ARG A 501 37.37 16.94 -14.56
CA ARG A 501 38.72 16.44 -14.80
C ARG A 501 39.79 17.53 -14.64
N SER A 502 39.42 18.82 -14.64
CA SER A 502 40.34 19.95 -14.48
C SER A 502 40.59 20.39 -13.03
N SER A 503 39.96 19.76 -12.04
CA SER A 503 40.15 20.05 -10.61
C SER A 503 40.73 18.87 -9.81
N ASP A 504 41.42 19.15 -8.72
CA ASP A 504 41.79 18.13 -7.72
C ASP A 504 40.71 17.98 -6.67
N TYR A 505 40.53 16.78 -6.11
CA TYR A 505 39.51 16.49 -5.09
C TYR A 505 40.14 16.09 -3.75
N VAL A 506 39.77 16.78 -2.67
CA VAL A 506 40.32 16.55 -1.32
C VAL A 506 39.22 16.44 -0.26
N CYS A 507 39.26 15.40 0.56
CA CYS A 507 38.37 15.23 1.71
C CYS A 507 39.19 15.23 3.02
N PHE A 508 38.85 16.14 3.93
CA PHE A 508 39.38 16.14 5.30
C PHE A 508 38.45 15.36 6.23
N THR A 509 38.97 14.40 6.99
CA THR A 509 38.13 13.61 7.91
C THR A 509 38.88 13.03 9.11
N ASP A 510 38.12 12.70 10.17
CA ASP A 510 38.55 11.90 11.33
C ASP A 510 38.12 10.42 11.23
N ARG A 511 37.48 10.02 10.12
CA ARG A 511 37.04 8.64 9.89
C ARG A 511 38.22 7.73 9.57
N GLN A 512 38.52 6.82 10.50
CA GLN A 512 39.64 5.89 10.39
C GLN A 512 39.53 4.97 9.16
N ASP A 513 38.33 4.50 8.83
CA ASP A 513 38.09 3.63 7.68
C ASP A 513 38.41 4.30 6.33
N LEU A 514 38.21 5.62 6.23
CA LEU A 514 38.58 6.41 5.06
C LEU A 514 40.07 6.75 5.06
N LEU A 515 40.63 7.09 6.21
CA LEU A 515 42.05 7.45 6.37
C LEU A 515 42.98 6.30 5.98
N GLU A 516 42.64 5.07 6.37
CA GLU A 516 43.39 3.86 6.01
C GLU A 516 43.39 3.62 4.49
N SER A 517 42.30 3.96 3.82
CA SER A 517 42.16 3.80 2.36
C SER A 517 43.02 4.80 1.57
N LYS A 518 43.37 5.96 2.17
CA LYS A 518 44.10 7.11 1.58
C LYS A 518 43.43 7.79 0.37
N GLU A 519 42.77 7.02 -0.49
CA GLU A 519 42.06 7.47 -1.69
C GLU A 519 40.74 6.70 -1.78
N VAL A 520 39.64 7.43 -1.99
CA VAL A 520 38.30 6.83 -2.11
C VAL A 520 37.56 7.47 -3.27
N GLY A 521 37.43 6.72 -4.37
CA GLY A 521 36.87 7.22 -5.63
C GLY A 521 37.76 8.31 -6.22
N VAL A 522 37.25 9.54 -6.37
CA VAL A 522 38.08 10.69 -6.82
C VAL A 522 38.77 11.42 -5.67
N TRP A 523 38.36 11.18 -4.43
CA TRP A 523 38.82 11.94 -3.27
C TRP A 523 40.17 11.46 -2.77
N LYS A 524 41.13 12.38 -2.64
CA LYS A 524 42.30 12.19 -1.79
C LYS A 524 41.90 12.45 -0.34
N ILE A 525 42.06 11.44 0.52
CA ILE A 525 41.69 11.52 1.94
C ILE A 525 42.86 12.09 2.73
N ARG A 526 42.57 13.08 3.57
CA ARG A 526 43.53 13.73 4.47
C ARG A 526 43.00 13.75 5.89
N GLN A 527 43.92 13.64 6.85
CA GLN A 527 43.65 13.91 8.26
C GLN A 527 43.21 15.37 8.42
N LEU A 528 42.33 15.65 9.39
CA LEU A 528 42.01 17.01 9.80
C LEU A 528 43.28 17.79 10.17
N GLU A 529 43.48 18.97 9.59
CA GLU A 529 44.63 19.84 9.88
C GLU A 529 44.51 20.49 11.27
N LYS A 530 43.27 20.73 11.70
CA LYS A 530 42.96 21.33 13.00
C LYS A 530 41.71 20.69 13.59
N THR A 531 41.77 20.22 14.83
CA THR A 531 40.60 19.74 15.59
C THR A 531 40.28 20.76 16.68
N LEU A 532 39.02 21.20 16.71
CA LEU A 532 38.52 22.20 17.66
C LEU A 532 37.57 21.55 18.68
N GLU A 533 37.01 22.37 19.58
CA GLU A 533 36.15 21.93 20.69
C GLU A 533 34.98 21.01 20.26
N ASN A 534 34.43 21.23 19.07
CA ASN A 534 33.39 20.37 18.52
C ASN A 534 33.54 20.17 16.99
N ALA A 535 32.83 19.16 16.48
CA ALA A 535 32.84 18.79 15.07
C ALA A 535 32.39 19.93 14.14
N THR A 536 31.41 20.73 14.56
CA THR A 536 30.85 21.82 13.76
C THR A 536 31.87 22.95 13.55
N LEU A 537 32.58 23.35 14.60
CA LEU A 537 33.67 24.34 14.49
C LEU A 537 34.82 23.78 13.65
N THR A 538 35.15 22.50 13.83
CA THR A 538 36.22 21.83 13.08
C THR A 538 35.94 21.82 11.57
N ASN A 539 34.72 21.45 11.14
CA ASN A 539 34.32 21.52 9.74
C ASN A 539 34.43 22.96 9.19
N ARG A 540 33.89 23.94 9.92
CA ARG A 540 33.86 25.34 9.47
C ARG A 540 35.24 25.95 9.34
N TRP A 541 36.17 25.58 10.22
CA TRP A 541 37.55 26.03 10.10
C TRP A 541 38.12 25.61 8.75
N HIS A 542 37.95 24.35 8.34
CA HIS A 542 38.40 23.89 7.02
C HIS A 542 37.63 24.57 5.87
N LYS A 543 36.32 24.83 6.04
CA LYS A 543 35.49 25.59 5.07
C LYS A 543 36.00 27.01 4.81
N MET A 544 36.52 27.67 5.85
CA MET A 544 36.85 29.11 5.84
C MET A 544 38.34 29.42 5.62
N HIS A 545 39.25 28.43 5.68
CA HIS A 545 40.70 28.66 5.52
C HIS A 545 41.31 28.04 4.24
N PRO A 546 40.68 28.14 3.05
CA PRO A 546 41.23 27.52 1.83
C PRO A 546 42.63 28.05 1.47
N SER A 547 42.95 29.31 1.77
CA SER A 547 44.27 29.87 1.47
C SER A 547 45.41 29.29 2.29
N GLU A 548 45.11 28.74 3.47
CA GLU A 548 46.09 28.04 4.31
C GLU A 548 46.18 26.58 3.90
N LEU A 549 45.04 25.96 3.60
CA LEU A 549 44.96 24.54 3.22
C LEU A 549 45.52 24.24 1.82
N PHE A 550 45.46 25.22 0.91
CA PHE A 550 45.69 25.02 -0.52
C PHE A 550 46.53 26.14 -1.13
N ALA A 551 47.68 26.44 -0.52
CA ALA A 551 48.60 27.49 -1.00
C ALA A 551 49.10 27.32 -2.45
N ASP A 552 49.05 26.10 -2.98
CA ASP A 552 49.49 25.77 -4.34
C ASP A 552 48.40 25.91 -5.42
N TYR A 553 47.17 26.26 -5.04
CA TYR A 553 46.03 26.36 -5.96
C TYR A 553 45.58 27.81 -6.17
N GLU A 554 45.18 28.18 -7.38
CA GLU A 554 44.65 29.54 -7.66
C GLU A 554 43.20 29.70 -7.14
N GLU A 555 42.42 28.61 -7.20
CA GLU A 555 40.98 28.61 -6.94
C GLU A 555 40.56 27.46 -6.03
N SER A 556 39.51 27.66 -5.24
CA SER A 556 38.91 26.61 -4.41
C SER A 556 37.39 26.57 -4.58
N LEU A 557 36.82 25.36 -4.67
CA LEU A 557 35.39 25.10 -4.58
C LEU A 557 35.12 24.20 -3.37
N TYR A 558 34.60 24.80 -2.30
CA TYR A 558 34.13 24.03 -1.15
C TYR A 558 32.73 23.46 -1.43
N VAL A 559 32.49 22.21 -1.06
CA VAL A 559 31.21 21.52 -1.17
C VAL A 559 30.93 20.80 0.15
N ASP A 560 29.82 21.10 0.83
CA ASP A 560 29.42 20.37 2.05
C ASP A 560 29.28 18.86 1.76
N GLY A 561 29.59 18.02 2.75
CA GLY A 561 29.69 16.56 2.58
C GLY A 561 28.39 15.89 2.11
N ASN A 562 27.26 16.59 2.24
CA ASN A 562 25.95 16.13 1.83
C ASN A 562 25.50 16.61 0.43
N ILE A 563 26.38 17.23 -0.37
CA ILE A 563 26.02 17.73 -1.71
C ILE A 563 26.71 16.89 -2.80
N ASN A 564 25.93 16.39 -3.74
CA ASN A 564 26.43 15.77 -4.97
C ASN A 564 26.27 16.72 -6.16
N VAL A 565 27.34 16.93 -6.94
CA VAL A 565 27.33 17.69 -8.20
C VAL A 565 27.00 16.74 -9.35
N LEU A 566 25.89 16.98 -10.03
CA LEU A 566 25.32 16.08 -11.04
C LEU A 566 25.70 16.44 -12.48
N THR A 567 25.98 17.71 -12.75
CA THR A 567 26.19 18.27 -14.10
C THR A 567 27.34 19.28 -14.11
N PRO A 568 27.83 19.72 -15.29
CA PRO A 568 28.84 20.79 -15.38
C PRO A 568 28.37 22.19 -14.95
N TYR A 569 27.11 22.38 -14.55
CA TYR A 569 26.49 23.70 -14.35
C TYR A 569 27.33 24.68 -13.53
N ILE A 570 27.84 24.26 -12.36
CA ILE A 570 28.60 25.15 -11.47
C ILE A 570 29.91 25.62 -12.10
N PHE A 571 30.58 24.73 -12.83
CA PHE A 571 31.84 25.02 -13.51
C PHE A 571 31.60 25.99 -14.67
N GLU A 572 30.54 25.76 -15.46
CA GLU A 572 30.14 26.70 -16.51
C GLU A 572 29.74 28.07 -15.94
N ALA A 573 29.07 28.11 -14.78
CA ALA A 573 28.68 29.36 -14.14
C ALA A 573 29.90 30.17 -13.66
N ILE A 574 30.92 29.49 -13.12
CA ILE A 574 32.20 30.10 -12.74
C ILE A 574 32.88 30.72 -13.96
N GLU A 575 33.00 29.96 -15.06
CA GLU A 575 33.68 30.40 -16.28
C GLU A 575 32.94 31.54 -16.98
N LYS A 576 31.64 31.40 -17.23
CA LYS A 576 30.84 32.39 -17.98
C LYS A 576 30.74 33.74 -17.27
N ARG A 577 30.71 33.74 -15.94
CA ARG A 577 30.56 34.97 -15.14
C ARG A 577 31.89 35.64 -14.81
N GLY A 578 33.01 34.92 -14.94
CA GLY A 578 34.33 35.41 -14.52
C GLY A 578 34.38 35.78 -13.03
N ALA A 579 33.56 35.12 -12.20
CA ALA A 579 33.35 35.51 -10.81
C ALA A 579 34.62 35.34 -9.96
N GLU A 580 34.85 36.21 -8.98
CA GLU A 580 35.91 36.04 -7.97
C GLU A 580 35.43 35.16 -6.81
N MET A 581 34.11 35.16 -6.57
CA MET A 581 33.41 34.36 -5.57
C MET A 581 32.00 34.03 -6.08
N LEU A 582 31.53 32.81 -5.82
CA LEU A 582 30.18 32.39 -6.19
C LEU A 582 29.55 31.55 -5.06
N LEU A 583 28.31 31.90 -4.69
CA LEU A 583 27.58 31.37 -3.54
C LEU A 583 26.12 31.05 -3.89
N PRO A 584 25.52 29.98 -3.34
CA PRO A 584 24.11 29.71 -3.52
C PRO A 584 23.27 30.69 -2.68
N GLN A 585 22.23 31.26 -3.29
CA GLN A 585 21.20 32.02 -2.57
C GLN A 585 20.53 31.12 -1.53
N HIS A 586 20.08 31.66 -0.41
CA HIS A 586 19.33 30.89 0.59
C HIS A 586 17.96 30.48 0.03
N PHE A 587 17.54 29.24 0.26
CA PHE A 587 16.37 28.66 -0.42
C PHE A 587 15.03 29.19 0.07
N SER A 588 14.95 29.68 1.31
CA SER A 588 13.69 30.06 1.95
C SER A 588 13.64 31.45 2.60
N ARG A 589 14.75 32.18 2.66
CA ARG A 589 14.88 33.45 3.41
C ARG A 589 15.69 34.42 2.60
N SER A 590 15.37 35.71 2.73
CA SER A 590 16.01 36.77 1.94
C SER A 590 16.74 37.80 2.79
N CYS A 591 16.54 37.78 4.12
CA CYS A 591 17.23 38.68 5.05
C CYS A 591 17.81 37.96 6.26
N ILE A 592 18.83 38.58 6.87
CA ILE A 592 19.53 38.02 8.04
C ILE A 592 18.61 38.00 9.28
N SER A 593 17.70 38.97 9.43
CA SER A 593 16.80 39.03 10.59
C SER A 593 15.86 37.83 10.68
N GLU A 594 15.28 37.41 9.55
CA GLU A 594 14.48 36.18 9.47
C GLU A 594 15.29 34.93 9.82
N GLU A 595 16.56 34.87 9.42
CA GLU A 595 17.44 33.73 9.73
C GLU A 595 17.79 33.70 11.22
N LEU A 596 18.03 34.84 11.86
CA LEU A 596 18.27 34.88 13.30
C LEU A 596 17.07 34.43 14.11
N ASP A 597 15.88 34.92 13.78
CA ASP A 597 14.65 34.50 14.44
C ASP A 597 14.47 32.98 14.37
N GLU A 598 14.80 32.38 13.22
CA GLU A 598 14.77 30.93 13.07
C GLU A 598 15.85 30.22 13.88
N ILE A 599 17.10 30.68 13.84
CA ILE A 599 18.22 30.06 14.55
C ILE A 599 17.92 30.05 16.06
N VAL A 600 17.34 31.12 16.60
CA VAL A 600 16.92 31.21 18.01
C VAL A 600 15.74 30.29 18.28
N ARG A 601 14.68 30.35 17.45
CA ARG A 601 13.49 29.49 17.59
C ARG A 601 13.84 28.00 17.59
N THR A 602 14.85 27.61 16.81
CA THR A 602 15.31 26.22 16.67
C THR A 602 16.37 25.83 17.70
N GLY A 603 16.73 26.73 18.62
CA GLY A 603 17.70 26.45 19.70
C GLY A 603 19.13 26.21 19.21
N ARG A 604 19.49 26.72 18.03
CA ARG A 604 20.82 26.50 17.42
C ARG A 604 21.91 27.43 17.97
N ILE A 605 21.52 28.45 18.74
CA ILE A 605 22.38 29.33 19.54
C ILE A 605 21.69 29.62 20.86
N ASP A 606 22.46 30.00 21.89
CA ASP A 606 21.91 30.41 23.18
C ASP A 606 21.48 31.90 23.19
N GLU A 607 20.80 32.34 24.26
CA GLU A 607 20.33 33.73 24.39
C GLU A 607 21.47 34.76 24.40
N LYS A 608 22.64 34.41 24.94
CA LYS A 608 23.80 35.32 25.00
C LYS A 608 24.35 35.52 23.59
N GLN A 609 24.54 34.44 22.85
CA GLN A 609 24.93 34.45 21.45
C GLN A 609 23.91 35.22 20.62
N ALA A 610 22.62 34.97 20.79
CA ALA A 610 21.56 35.69 20.08
C ALA A 610 21.66 37.23 20.27
N ARG A 611 21.89 37.69 21.51
CA ARG A 611 22.10 39.12 21.80
C ARG A 611 23.36 39.68 21.14
N LEU A 612 24.46 38.91 21.13
CA LEU A 612 25.70 39.34 20.48
C LEU A 612 25.52 39.47 18.96
N VAL A 613 24.80 38.53 18.33
CA VAL A 613 24.52 38.63 16.89
C VAL A 613 23.59 39.82 16.60
N ASP A 614 22.51 40.00 17.37
CA ASP A 614 21.60 41.14 17.19
C ASP A 614 22.34 42.48 17.33
N ASN A 615 23.25 42.64 18.29
CA ASN A 615 24.08 43.85 18.41
C ASN A 615 24.89 44.16 17.15
N ILE A 616 25.45 43.13 16.50
CA ILE A 616 26.18 43.29 15.23
C ILE A 616 25.22 43.72 14.11
N ILE A 617 24.01 43.16 14.07
CA ILE A 617 23.00 43.48 13.06
C ILE A 617 22.47 44.92 13.24
N GLN A 618 22.20 45.33 14.48
CA GLN A 618 21.77 46.69 14.77
C GLN A 618 22.87 47.70 14.41
N LYS A 619 24.13 47.36 14.69
CA LYS A 619 25.27 48.17 14.25
C LYS A 619 25.33 48.24 12.72
N ALA A 620 25.20 47.11 12.02
CA ALA A 620 25.18 47.05 10.55
C ALA A 620 24.05 47.92 9.95
N ARG A 621 22.85 47.87 10.53
CA ARG A 621 21.72 48.72 10.13
C ARG A 621 22.05 50.20 10.30
N SER A 622 22.68 50.57 11.42
CA SER A 622 23.11 51.96 11.65
C SER A 622 24.16 52.44 10.64
N ASP A 623 24.97 51.51 10.11
CA ASP A 623 25.98 51.77 9.08
C ASP A 623 25.39 51.76 7.65
N GLY A 624 24.10 51.45 7.50
CA GLY A 624 23.39 51.49 6.21
C GLY A 624 23.16 50.13 5.53
N PHE A 625 23.35 49.00 6.23
CA PHE A 625 23.08 47.66 5.68
C PHE A 625 21.59 47.48 5.34
N PRO A 626 21.22 47.17 4.08
CA PRO A 626 19.81 47.01 3.71
C PRO A 626 19.16 45.78 4.34
N THR A 627 17.92 45.91 4.83
CA THR A 627 17.17 44.79 5.44
C THR A 627 17.05 43.61 4.48
N ASN A 628 16.71 43.84 3.21
CA ASN A 628 16.52 42.79 2.19
C ASN A 628 17.71 42.70 1.21
N TRP A 629 18.94 42.82 1.71
CA TRP A 629 20.14 42.75 0.86
C TRP A 629 20.33 41.38 0.19
N GLY A 630 19.79 40.31 0.78
CA GLY A 630 19.95 38.92 0.35
C GLY A 630 20.59 38.03 1.42
N LEU A 631 20.43 36.72 1.28
CA LEU A 631 21.01 35.71 2.16
C LEU A 631 21.59 34.54 1.34
N THR A 632 22.67 33.92 1.80
CA THR A 632 23.33 32.77 1.14
C THR A 632 23.30 31.51 2.00
N GLU A 633 23.27 30.33 1.38
CA GLU A 633 23.22 29.03 2.10
C GLU A 633 24.61 28.55 2.53
N ASN A 634 25.69 29.01 1.88
CA ASN A 634 27.11 28.73 2.19
C ASN A 634 27.51 27.23 2.22
N ASN A 635 26.73 26.38 1.56
CA ASN A 635 26.98 24.94 1.44
C ASN A 635 27.80 24.56 0.20
N VAL A 636 27.85 25.44 -0.80
CA VAL A 636 28.79 25.41 -1.93
C VAL A 636 29.46 26.78 -2.02
N ILE A 637 30.79 26.85 -2.07
CA ILE A 637 31.49 28.14 -2.09
C ILE A 637 32.67 28.08 -3.06
N PHE A 638 32.56 28.81 -4.17
CA PHE A 638 33.67 29.06 -5.08
C PHE A 638 34.42 30.33 -4.69
N ARG A 639 35.75 30.31 -4.72
CA ARG A 639 36.63 31.45 -4.41
C ARG A 639 37.93 31.42 -5.18
N LYS A 640 38.38 32.58 -5.65
CA LYS A 640 39.80 32.90 -5.89
C LYS A 640 40.46 33.22 -4.56
N HIS A 641 40.78 32.19 -3.79
CA HIS A 641 41.10 32.33 -2.35
C HIS A 641 42.46 33.01 -2.08
N HIS A 642 43.21 33.38 -3.11
CA HIS A 642 44.40 34.22 -2.97
C HIS A 642 44.15 35.72 -3.10
N ASP A 643 42.96 36.13 -3.54
CA ASP A 643 42.58 37.53 -3.59
C ASP A 643 42.60 38.17 -2.18
N ALA A 644 43.21 39.35 -2.05
CA ALA A 644 43.43 40.00 -0.76
C ALA A 644 42.12 40.36 -0.05
N ARG A 645 41.08 40.74 -0.81
CA ARG A 645 39.76 41.08 -0.26
C ARG A 645 39.04 39.81 0.20
N ILE A 646 39.12 38.71 -0.55
CA ILE A 646 38.55 37.43 -0.14
C ILE A 646 39.27 36.86 1.09
N LYS A 647 40.60 36.94 1.17
CA LYS A 647 41.34 36.50 2.37
C LYS A 647 40.91 37.25 3.63
N LEU A 648 40.84 38.58 3.55
CA LEU A 648 40.40 39.42 4.66
C LEU A 648 38.95 39.09 5.05
N LEU A 649 38.07 38.90 4.06
CA LEU A 649 36.69 38.49 4.29
C LEU A 649 36.59 37.16 5.05
N MET A 650 37.38 36.14 4.66
CA MET A 650 37.39 34.84 5.33
C MET A 650 37.90 34.94 6.78
N GLN A 651 38.93 35.75 7.02
CA GLN A 651 39.47 35.96 8.36
C GLN A 651 38.47 36.69 9.28
N GLU A 652 37.82 37.75 8.80
CA GLU A 652 36.77 38.44 9.55
C GLU A 652 35.58 37.49 9.81
N TRP A 653 35.22 36.65 8.83
CA TRP A 653 34.14 35.70 8.99
C TRP A 653 34.44 34.65 10.06
N TRP A 654 35.63 34.04 10.02
CA TRP A 654 36.06 33.10 11.06
C TRP A 654 36.07 33.74 12.45
N THR A 655 36.59 34.97 12.56
CA THR A 655 36.63 35.70 13.83
C THR A 655 35.24 35.81 14.47
N LEU A 656 34.21 36.12 13.67
CA LEU A 656 32.82 36.21 14.17
C LEU A 656 32.26 34.83 14.54
N ILE A 657 32.60 33.78 13.79
CA ILE A 657 32.17 32.40 14.09
C ILE A 657 32.74 31.91 15.43
N GLU A 658 34.01 32.23 15.70
CA GLU A 658 34.73 31.83 16.91
C GLU A 658 34.31 32.65 18.14
N THR A 659 34.08 33.95 17.98
CA THR A 659 33.87 34.86 19.11
C THR A 659 32.41 35.22 19.40
N VAL A 660 31.51 35.09 18.42
CA VAL A 660 30.12 35.55 18.53
C VAL A 660 29.15 34.37 18.55
N ALA A 661 29.00 33.67 17.43
CA ALA A 661 28.10 32.54 17.33
C ALA A 661 28.56 31.57 16.24
N PRO A 662 28.52 30.26 16.49
CA PRO A 662 28.95 29.24 15.54
C PRO A 662 27.87 29.02 14.47
N ARG A 663 27.55 30.04 13.66
CA ARG A 663 26.54 30.01 12.58
C ARG A 663 27.00 30.80 11.36
N ASP A 664 27.15 30.09 10.25
CA ASP A 664 27.78 30.50 8.99
C ASP A 664 27.04 31.69 8.36
N GLN A 665 25.71 31.61 8.28
CA GLN A 665 24.86 32.53 7.53
C GLN A 665 24.59 33.84 8.29
N ALA A 666 24.67 33.81 9.62
CA ALA A 666 24.27 34.90 10.52
C ALA A 666 25.09 36.19 10.35
N HIS A 667 26.34 36.08 9.89
CA HIS A 667 27.25 37.24 9.80
C HIS A 667 27.80 37.46 8.39
N PHE A 668 27.79 36.44 7.53
CA PHE A 668 28.55 36.47 6.28
C PHE A 668 28.03 37.48 5.26
N CYS A 669 26.71 37.60 5.12
CA CYS A 669 26.11 38.53 4.17
C CYS A 669 26.39 39.99 4.53
N PHE A 670 26.43 40.31 5.82
CA PHE A 670 26.87 41.62 6.29
C PHE A 670 28.32 41.91 5.88
N LEU A 671 29.23 40.96 6.08
CA LEU A 671 30.62 41.13 5.68
C LEU A 671 30.77 41.29 4.16
N LEU A 672 30.02 40.54 3.36
CA LEU A 672 29.99 40.69 1.91
C LEU A 672 29.58 42.10 1.49
N TRP A 673 28.54 42.67 2.10
CA TRP A 673 28.14 44.05 1.85
C TRP A 673 29.22 45.06 2.29
N LYS A 674 29.79 44.89 3.49
CA LYS A 674 30.83 45.77 4.06
C LYS A 674 32.08 45.85 3.15
N HIS A 675 32.43 44.74 2.50
CA HIS A 675 33.55 44.67 1.56
C HIS A 675 33.17 45.02 0.11
N GLY A 676 31.97 45.55 -0.13
CA GLY A 676 31.55 46.04 -1.44
C GLY A 676 31.26 44.94 -2.47
N PHE A 677 30.82 43.76 -2.05
CA PHE A 677 30.29 42.76 -2.99
C PHE A 677 28.87 43.14 -3.43
N SER A 678 28.54 42.80 -4.68
CA SER A 678 27.17 42.94 -5.21
C SER A 678 26.48 41.58 -5.20
N PHE A 679 25.39 41.46 -4.43
CA PHE A 679 24.72 40.17 -4.18
C PHE A 679 24.34 39.41 -5.47
N PRO A 680 23.73 40.02 -6.52
CA PRO A 680 23.42 39.31 -7.76
C PRO A 680 24.65 38.83 -8.54
N SER A 681 25.80 39.51 -8.39
CA SER A 681 27.04 39.17 -9.11
C SER A 681 27.74 37.95 -8.53
N ILE A 682 27.59 37.72 -7.22
CA ILE A 682 28.26 36.63 -6.50
C ILE A 682 27.32 35.47 -6.15
N THR A 683 26.07 35.49 -6.60
CA THR A 683 25.10 34.44 -6.26
C THR A 683 24.51 33.69 -7.44
N PHE A 684 24.12 32.44 -7.21
CA PHE A 684 23.36 31.59 -8.13
C PHE A 684 22.17 30.94 -7.41
N PRO A 685 21.16 30.41 -8.13
CA PRO A 685 20.03 29.73 -7.51
C PRO A 685 20.47 28.60 -6.57
N ASN A 686 19.75 28.38 -5.48
CA ASN A 686 20.14 27.40 -4.46
C ASN A 686 20.27 25.97 -5.03
N CYS A 687 21.22 25.20 -4.50
CA CYS A 687 21.44 23.79 -4.85
C CYS A 687 20.19 22.91 -4.62
N ARG A 688 19.34 23.22 -3.63
CA ARG A 688 18.06 22.54 -3.37
C ARG A 688 17.01 22.82 -4.45
N SER A 689 17.12 23.94 -5.16
CA SER A 689 16.21 24.33 -6.25
C SER A 689 16.71 23.85 -7.62
N LEU A 690 18.03 23.66 -7.76
CA LEU A 690 18.70 23.16 -8.97
C LEU A 690 18.87 21.62 -8.93
N TYR A 691 17.77 20.89 -8.72
CA TYR A 691 17.79 19.43 -8.52
C TYR A 691 18.32 18.61 -9.70
N LYS A 692 18.39 19.19 -10.91
CA LYS A 692 19.00 18.57 -12.09
C LYS A 692 20.53 18.60 -12.01
N ASP A 693 21.07 19.63 -11.35
CA ASP A 693 22.49 19.94 -11.31
C ASP A 693 23.14 19.57 -9.97
N PHE A 694 22.34 19.51 -8.90
CA PHE A 694 22.78 19.14 -7.56
C PHE A 694 21.78 18.21 -6.89
N ALA A 695 22.28 17.28 -6.08
CA ALA A 695 21.49 16.55 -5.11
C ALA A 695 21.95 16.90 -3.69
N VAL A 696 21.02 17.31 -2.84
CA VAL A 696 21.27 17.54 -1.40
C VAL A 696 20.79 16.32 -0.64
N VAL A 697 21.72 15.57 -0.05
CA VAL A 697 21.45 14.37 0.73
C VAL A 697 21.23 14.76 2.20
N ARG A 698 20.42 14.00 2.93
CA ARG A 698 20.24 14.18 4.36
C ARG A 698 21.50 13.79 5.13
N HIS A 699 21.82 14.57 6.15
CA HIS A 699 22.86 14.24 7.12
C HIS A 699 22.49 12.97 7.89
N ASN A 700 23.50 12.27 8.43
CA ASN A 700 23.26 11.14 9.30
C ASN A 700 22.57 11.59 10.59
N THR A 701 21.62 10.79 11.09
CA THR A 701 20.93 11.12 12.34
C THR A 701 21.76 10.80 13.57
N PRO A 702 21.43 11.34 14.75
CA PRO A 702 22.17 11.03 15.98
C PRO A 702 22.29 9.52 16.24
N GLU A 703 21.25 8.75 15.94
CA GLU A 703 21.25 7.30 16.08
C GLU A 703 22.20 6.61 15.08
N GLU A 704 22.22 7.06 13.82
CA GLU A 704 23.17 6.54 12.82
C GLU A 704 24.62 6.89 13.16
N ILE A 705 24.86 8.11 13.65
CA ILE A 705 26.18 8.55 14.11
C ILE A 705 26.64 7.67 15.29
N GLN A 706 25.76 7.41 16.25
CA GLN A 706 26.09 6.57 17.40
C GLN A 706 26.31 5.11 16.99
N LEU A 707 25.47 4.58 16.09
CA LEU A 707 25.61 3.23 15.54
C LEU A 707 26.97 3.05 14.85
N ARG A 708 27.35 4.00 14.01
CA ARG A 708 28.63 3.95 13.26
C ARG A 708 29.85 4.04 14.16
N LYS A 709 29.74 4.64 15.34
CA LYS A 709 30.81 4.65 16.34
C LYS A 709 31.02 3.30 17.02
N VAL A 710 29.97 2.47 17.15
CA VAL A 710 30.03 1.19 17.88
C VAL A 710 30.18 -0.02 16.96
N ILE A 711 29.83 0.09 15.67
CA ILE A 711 30.15 -0.93 14.66
C ILE A 711 31.63 -0.77 14.28
N GLU A 712 32.52 -1.22 15.16
CA GLU A 712 33.96 -1.12 14.98
C GLU A 712 34.50 -2.16 13.99
N LYS A 713 33.84 -3.33 13.87
CA LYS A 713 34.28 -4.44 13.01
C LYS A 713 33.12 -5.04 12.24
N ARG A 714 33.14 -4.85 10.91
CA ARG A 714 32.19 -5.52 10.02
C ARG A 714 32.61 -6.96 9.75
N ILE A 715 31.65 -7.81 9.46
CA ILE A 715 31.87 -9.21 9.08
C ILE A 715 32.02 -9.26 7.55
N GLU A 716 33.10 -9.85 7.08
CA GLU A 716 33.35 -10.13 5.66
C GLU A 716 33.09 -11.62 5.35
N PRO A 717 32.83 -11.99 4.08
CA PRO A 717 32.76 -13.38 3.64
C PRO A 717 34.02 -14.14 4.03
N ILE A 718 33.86 -15.31 4.66
CA ILE A 718 35.01 -16.18 4.97
C ILE A 718 35.39 -17.07 3.78
N PHE A 719 34.45 -17.29 2.87
CA PHE A 719 34.64 -18.06 1.65
C PHE A 719 34.75 -17.10 0.46
N ASP A 720 35.73 -17.33 -0.41
CA ASP A 720 35.94 -16.54 -1.63
C ASP A 720 34.86 -16.81 -2.71
N ASP A 721 34.04 -17.86 -2.54
CA ASP A 721 33.17 -18.44 -3.57
C ASP A 721 31.66 -18.42 -3.22
N GLY A 722 30.99 -17.26 -3.31
CA GLY A 722 29.52 -17.18 -3.37
C GLY A 722 28.74 -18.04 -2.35
N ALA A 723 29.29 -18.21 -1.16
CA ALA A 723 28.77 -19.11 -0.14
C ALA A 723 27.36 -18.72 0.30
N VAL A 724 26.58 -19.71 0.73
CA VAL A 724 25.22 -19.50 1.25
C VAL A 724 25.34 -18.85 2.62
N ALA A 725 25.17 -17.54 2.66
CA ALA A 725 25.24 -16.76 3.89
C ALA A 725 23.91 -16.85 4.65
N ILE A 726 23.95 -17.40 5.86
CA ILE A 726 22.80 -17.60 6.75
C ILE A 726 23.00 -16.71 7.98
N VAL A 727 22.00 -15.90 8.32
CA VAL A 727 22.07 -14.99 9.47
C VAL A 727 20.90 -15.26 10.40
N LEU A 728 21.16 -15.30 11.69
CA LEU A 728 20.11 -15.50 12.70
C LEU A 728 20.46 -14.81 14.01
N SER A 729 19.46 -14.61 14.86
CA SER A 729 19.62 -13.95 16.15
C SER A 729 19.29 -14.90 17.29
N CYS A 730 20.18 -14.99 18.29
CA CYS A 730 20.04 -15.92 19.40
C CYS A 730 20.49 -15.31 20.73
N ASN A 731 19.84 -15.73 21.80
CA ASN A 731 20.20 -15.41 23.19
C ASN A 731 20.28 -16.71 24.01
N GLU A 732 20.79 -16.64 25.23
CA GLU A 732 21.10 -17.86 26.01
C GLU A 732 19.86 -18.76 26.20
N ALA A 733 18.68 -18.17 26.35
CA ALA A 733 17.43 -18.93 26.51
C ALA A 733 17.04 -19.77 25.28
N PHE A 734 17.49 -19.36 24.09
CA PHE A 734 17.19 -20.03 22.82
C PHE A 734 18.35 -20.90 22.30
N VAL A 735 19.48 -21.01 23.01
CA VAL A 735 20.64 -21.80 22.54
C VAL A 735 20.30 -23.26 22.30
N ASN A 736 19.39 -23.85 23.09
CA ASN A 736 18.98 -25.23 22.87
C ASN A 736 18.16 -25.39 21.59
N PHE A 737 17.36 -24.39 21.20
CA PHE A 737 16.65 -24.38 19.91
C PHE A 737 17.63 -24.15 18.75
N LEU A 738 18.62 -23.28 18.95
CA LEU A 738 19.72 -23.06 18.01
C LEU A 738 20.47 -24.36 17.69
N ASP A 739 20.80 -25.19 18.69
CA ASP A 739 21.47 -26.47 18.46
C ASP A 739 20.61 -27.39 17.56
N VAL A 740 19.29 -27.43 17.77
CA VAL A 740 18.38 -28.23 16.93
C VAL A 740 18.26 -27.66 15.51
N LEU A 741 18.16 -26.34 15.36
CA LEU A 741 18.15 -25.67 14.07
C LEU A 741 19.43 -26.01 13.30
N LEU A 742 20.61 -25.83 13.91
CA LEU A 742 21.90 -26.11 13.28
C LEU A 742 22.04 -27.58 12.90
N ALA A 743 21.58 -28.51 13.75
CA ALA A 743 21.53 -29.92 13.40
C ALA A 743 20.68 -30.17 12.13
N SER A 744 19.53 -29.50 12.01
CA SER A 744 18.71 -29.58 10.79
C SER A 744 19.38 -28.95 9.56
N VAL A 745 20.11 -27.84 9.73
CA VAL A 745 20.88 -27.20 8.65
C VAL A 745 21.96 -28.16 8.16
N VAL A 746 22.81 -28.67 9.06
CA VAL A 746 23.91 -29.58 8.70
C VAL A 746 23.39 -30.87 8.05
N ALA A 747 22.27 -31.41 8.53
CA ALA A 747 21.70 -32.65 8.01
C ALA A 747 21.12 -32.52 6.59
N ASN A 748 20.69 -31.32 6.18
CA ASN A 748 20.02 -31.11 4.89
C ASN A 748 20.84 -30.29 3.89
N SER A 749 21.99 -29.73 4.30
CA SER A 749 22.87 -28.95 3.43
C SER A 749 23.70 -29.84 2.50
N SER A 750 23.81 -29.44 1.24
CA SER A 750 24.69 -30.08 0.27
C SER A 750 26.16 -30.04 0.71
N LYS A 751 26.92 -31.10 0.41
CA LYS A 751 28.37 -31.13 0.61
C LYS A 751 29.14 -30.42 -0.52
N GLU A 752 28.44 -30.00 -1.58
CA GLU A 752 29.02 -29.31 -2.75
C GLU A 752 28.98 -27.78 -2.63
N ARG A 753 28.36 -27.25 -1.56
CA ARG A 753 28.20 -25.81 -1.31
C ARG A 753 28.85 -25.43 0.01
N ASN A 754 29.38 -24.20 0.08
CA ASN A 754 29.85 -23.60 1.31
C ASN A 754 28.74 -22.80 1.98
N TYR A 755 28.66 -22.85 3.31
CA TYR A 755 27.66 -22.17 4.12
C TYR A 755 28.34 -21.34 5.21
N ASP A 756 28.01 -20.05 5.27
CA ASP A 756 28.55 -19.13 6.27
C ASP A 756 27.44 -18.69 7.22
N ILE A 757 27.42 -19.27 8.42
CA ILE A 757 26.38 -19.06 9.43
C ILE A 757 26.87 -18.01 10.43
N ILE A 758 26.13 -16.91 10.50
CA ILE A 758 26.44 -15.75 11.34
C ILE A 758 25.34 -15.61 12.39
N ILE A 759 25.72 -15.76 13.65
CA ILE A 759 24.80 -15.75 14.78
C ILE A 759 24.99 -14.44 15.55
N LEU A 760 23.98 -13.57 15.47
CA LEU A 760 23.91 -12.31 16.20
C LEU A 760 23.48 -12.60 17.64
N THR A 761 24.35 -12.30 18.61
CA THR A 761 24.18 -12.68 20.02
C THR A 761 24.12 -11.49 20.95
N ARG A 762 23.47 -11.62 22.10
CA ARG A 762 23.50 -10.63 23.18
C ARG A 762 24.16 -11.18 24.44
N ASP A 763 23.63 -12.27 24.98
CA ASP A 763 24.03 -12.84 26.27
C ASP A 763 24.43 -14.31 26.19
N VAL A 764 24.69 -14.83 24.97
CA VAL A 764 25.13 -16.21 24.78
C VAL A 764 26.50 -16.40 25.44
N THR A 765 26.57 -17.34 26.38
CA THR A 765 27.77 -17.62 27.17
C THR A 765 28.87 -18.23 26.31
N ASP A 766 30.13 -18.01 26.67
CA ASP A 766 31.27 -18.59 25.94
C ASP A 766 31.26 -20.12 25.98
N THR A 767 30.77 -20.72 27.08
CA THR A 767 30.54 -22.16 27.18
C THR A 767 29.54 -22.65 26.13
N SER A 768 28.43 -21.93 25.94
CA SER A 768 27.42 -22.25 24.92
C SER A 768 27.96 -22.06 23.51
N LYS A 769 28.72 -20.98 23.25
CA LYS A 769 29.39 -20.74 21.95
C LYS A 769 30.37 -21.85 21.60
N GLN A 770 31.25 -22.22 22.54
CA GLN A 770 32.24 -23.28 22.35
C GLN A 770 31.55 -24.62 22.11
N ARG A 771 30.49 -24.95 22.87
CA ARG A 771 29.71 -26.18 22.66
C ARG A 771 29.14 -26.27 21.24
N ILE A 772 28.56 -25.18 20.73
CA ILE A 772 28.02 -25.13 19.37
C ILE A 772 29.14 -25.29 18.33
N GLN A 773 30.25 -24.57 18.49
CA GLN A 773 31.40 -24.69 17.58
C GLN A 773 31.95 -26.11 17.56
N ASP A 774 32.15 -26.72 18.74
CA ASP A 774 32.66 -28.09 18.85
C ASP A 774 31.73 -29.12 18.18
N ASN A 775 30.40 -28.95 18.34
CA ASN A 775 29.40 -29.86 17.75
C ASN A 775 29.48 -29.95 16.23
N TYR A 776 29.81 -28.83 15.56
CA TYR A 776 29.72 -28.73 14.10
C TYR A 776 31.07 -28.51 13.40
N SER A 777 32.16 -28.33 14.15
CA SER A 777 33.53 -28.09 13.67
C SER A 777 34.07 -29.10 12.65
N SER A 778 33.52 -30.31 12.60
CA SER A 778 33.91 -31.36 11.64
C SER A 778 33.42 -31.13 10.21
N ASN A 779 32.55 -30.13 9.98
CA ASN A 779 32.02 -29.82 8.65
C ASN A 779 32.85 -28.73 7.98
N GLU A 780 33.80 -29.11 7.13
CA GLU A 780 34.70 -28.16 6.46
C GLU A 780 33.97 -27.13 5.57
N ASN A 781 32.80 -27.50 5.02
CA ASN A 781 31.99 -26.64 4.17
C ASN A 781 31.00 -25.73 4.93
N ILE A 782 31.02 -25.74 6.27
CA ILE A 782 30.10 -24.95 7.10
C ILE A 782 30.89 -24.16 8.16
N SER A 783 30.82 -22.83 8.07
CA SER A 783 31.38 -21.90 9.06
C SER A 783 30.29 -21.44 10.03
N ILE A 784 30.58 -21.39 11.33
CA ILE A 784 29.68 -20.84 12.36
C ILE A 784 30.43 -19.77 13.16
N ARG A 785 29.94 -18.53 13.08
CA ARG A 785 30.56 -17.35 13.72
C ARG A 785 29.56 -16.61 14.57
N PHE A 786 30.03 -16.09 15.69
CA PHE A 786 29.24 -15.29 16.62
C PHE A 786 29.61 -13.82 16.51
N TYR A 787 28.61 -12.95 16.53
CA TYR A 787 28.78 -11.51 16.59
C TYR A 787 28.05 -10.96 17.82
N ASP A 788 28.76 -10.21 18.66
CA ASP A 788 28.19 -9.63 19.88
C ASP A 788 27.49 -8.30 19.57
N MET A 789 26.17 -8.29 19.74
CA MET A 789 25.30 -7.13 19.53
C MET A 789 25.21 -6.23 20.76
N THR A 790 25.82 -6.58 21.89
CA THR A 790 25.71 -5.81 23.14
C THR A 790 26.12 -4.33 22.98
N PRO A 791 27.25 -3.99 22.33
CA PRO A 791 27.62 -2.58 22.12
C PRO A 791 26.63 -1.84 21.21
N VAL A 792 26.11 -2.53 20.19
CA VAL A 792 25.14 -1.99 19.23
C VAL A 792 23.80 -1.70 19.91
N LEU A 793 23.30 -2.63 20.71
CA LEU A 793 22.05 -2.46 21.45
C LEU A 793 22.19 -1.42 22.57
N ALA A 794 23.35 -1.35 23.25
CA ALA A 794 23.64 -0.35 24.28
C ALA A 794 23.59 1.09 23.72
N ALA A 795 24.10 1.29 22.50
CA ALA A 795 24.04 2.56 21.78
C ALA A 795 22.61 3.04 21.49
N LEU A 796 21.62 2.15 21.55
CA LEU A 796 20.22 2.41 21.23
C LEU A 796 19.31 2.38 22.47
N THR A 797 19.87 2.37 23.68
CA THR A 797 19.11 2.31 24.95
C THR A 797 18.09 3.43 25.15
N ASN A 798 18.27 4.58 24.49
CA ASN A 798 17.31 5.68 24.51
C ASN A 798 16.21 5.58 23.44
N MET A 799 16.23 4.52 22.61
CA MET A 799 15.25 4.28 21.57
C MET A 799 14.16 3.34 22.08
N ASP A 800 12.90 3.75 21.95
CA ASP A 800 11.74 2.93 22.30
C ASP A 800 11.53 1.84 21.23
N LEU A 801 12.29 0.75 21.37
CA LEU A 801 12.07 -0.48 20.61
C LEU A 801 10.89 -1.19 21.30
N HIS A 802 9.68 -0.87 20.87
CA HIS A 802 8.45 -1.45 21.42
C HIS A 802 8.54 -2.97 21.47
N ILE A 803 8.51 -3.53 22.68
CA ILE A 803 8.57 -4.96 22.98
C ILE A 803 7.51 -5.27 24.03
N GLU A 804 6.73 -6.34 23.82
CA GLU A 804 5.73 -6.82 24.76
C GLU A 804 5.77 -8.35 24.89
N GLY A 805 5.51 -8.86 26.09
CA GLY A 805 5.36 -10.29 26.34
C GLY A 805 6.68 -11.06 26.27
N TYR A 806 6.70 -12.17 25.51
CA TYR A 806 7.82 -13.12 25.42
C TYR A 806 8.83 -12.79 24.30
N VAL A 807 8.65 -11.68 23.58
CA VAL A 807 9.48 -11.36 22.41
C VAL A 807 10.82 -10.71 22.83
N PRO A 808 11.97 -11.26 22.43
CA PRO A 808 13.28 -10.71 22.76
C PRO A 808 13.61 -9.45 21.93
N VAL A 809 14.40 -8.52 22.47
CA VAL A 809 14.87 -7.30 21.73
C VAL A 809 15.70 -7.67 20.49
N GLU A 810 16.34 -8.83 20.54
CA GLU A 810 17.13 -9.46 19.48
C GLU A 810 16.32 -9.69 18.19
N THR A 811 14.98 -9.68 18.29
CA THR A 811 14.06 -9.68 17.15
C THR A 811 14.31 -8.51 16.20
N TYR A 812 14.78 -7.36 16.71
CA TYR A 812 15.13 -6.21 15.88
C TYR A 812 16.54 -6.30 15.25
N ASN A 813 17.36 -7.31 15.57
CA ASN A 813 18.75 -7.37 15.05
C ASN A 813 18.82 -7.42 13.51
N LYS A 814 17.77 -7.92 12.84
CA LYS A 814 17.66 -7.94 11.38
C LYS A 814 17.71 -6.55 10.73
N ILE A 815 17.48 -5.47 11.46
CA ILE A 815 17.60 -4.10 10.92
C ILE A 815 19.07 -3.69 10.65
N PHE A 816 20.04 -4.40 11.24
CA PHE A 816 21.48 -4.08 11.14
C PHE A 816 22.22 -4.90 10.08
N LEU A 817 21.52 -5.74 9.30
CA LEU A 817 22.17 -6.65 8.36
C LEU A 817 23.13 -5.92 7.41
N ASN A 818 22.69 -4.80 6.82
CA ASN A 818 23.52 -4.02 5.88
C ASN A 818 24.67 -3.26 6.57
N ASP A 819 24.57 -3.01 7.88
CA ASP A 819 25.59 -2.28 8.64
C ASP A 819 26.70 -3.22 9.13
N ILE A 820 26.35 -4.47 9.48
CA ILE A 820 27.27 -5.48 10.01
C ILE A 820 27.94 -6.28 8.89
N LEU A 821 27.22 -6.63 7.82
CA LEU A 821 27.67 -7.59 6.81
C LEU A 821 28.27 -6.88 5.60
N ARG A 822 29.59 -6.67 5.62
CA ARG A 822 30.33 -6.03 4.52
C ARG A 822 30.72 -7.06 3.48
N GLY A 823 30.52 -6.77 2.19
CA GLY A 823 30.97 -7.64 1.09
C GLY A 823 30.04 -8.81 0.77
N TYR A 824 28.93 -8.97 1.49
CA TYR A 824 27.87 -9.90 1.12
C TYR A 824 26.89 -9.21 0.16
N GLU A 825 26.57 -9.87 -0.94
CA GLU A 825 25.53 -9.39 -1.88
C GLU A 825 24.13 -9.85 -1.46
N LYS A 826 24.00 -11.05 -0.88
CA LYS A 826 22.72 -11.64 -0.49
C LYS A 826 22.87 -12.49 0.77
N VAL A 827 21.86 -12.51 1.63
CA VAL A 827 21.81 -13.32 2.86
C VAL A 827 20.43 -13.94 3.08
N ALA A 828 20.38 -15.16 3.61
CA ALA A 828 19.16 -15.77 4.13
C ALA A 828 19.09 -15.52 5.65
N TYR A 829 18.23 -14.60 6.08
CA TYR A 829 17.91 -14.41 7.49
C TYR A 829 16.85 -15.42 7.94
N ILE A 830 17.09 -16.14 9.04
CA ILE A 830 16.16 -17.09 9.63
C ILE A 830 16.05 -16.88 11.15
N ASP A 831 14.86 -17.03 11.73
CA ASP A 831 14.66 -17.07 13.18
C ASP A 831 15.19 -18.39 13.78
N THR A 832 15.48 -18.39 15.09
CA THR A 832 16.11 -19.53 15.79
C THR A 832 15.16 -20.72 16.02
N ASP A 833 13.85 -20.49 15.97
CA ASP A 833 12.78 -21.46 16.21
C ASP A 833 12.22 -22.04 14.90
N ILE A 834 13.16 -22.46 14.04
CA ILE A 834 12.91 -23.00 12.70
C ILE A 834 13.56 -24.37 12.56
N ILE A 835 13.00 -25.23 11.69
CA ILE A 835 13.61 -26.50 11.27
C ILE A 835 13.63 -26.61 9.76
N LEU A 836 14.79 -27.00 9.23
CA LEU A 836 15.00 -27.26 7.81
C LEU A 836 14.73 -28.74 7.49
N ASN A 837 14.03 -28.96 6.39
CA ASN A 837 13.76 -30.27 5.81
C ASN A 837 14.22 -30.37 4.33
N ARG A 838 14.89 -29.32 3.87
CA ARG A 838 15.49 -29.17 2.54
C ARG A 838 16.71 -28.26 2.66
N ASP A 839 17.63 -28.36 1.71
CA ASP A 839 18.79 -27.48 1.60
C ASP A 839 18.35 -26.02 1.44
N ILE A 840 18.88 -25.13 2.28
CA ILE A 840 18.61 -23.69 2.22
C ILE A 840 19.31 -23.00 1.05
N ALA A 841 20.30 -23.64 0.42
CA ALA A 841 20.89 -23.17 -0.83
C ALA A 841 19.81 -22.98 -1.92
N ASP A 842 18.82 -23.88 -1.97
CA ASP A 842 17.70 -23.80 -2.93
C ASP A 842 16.84 -22.54 -2.70
N LEU A 843 16.70 -22.08 -1.46
CA LEU A 843 16.06 -20.80 -1.13
C LEU A 843 16.98 -19.64 -1.51
N TYR A 844 18.26 -19.72 -1.14
CA TYR A 844 19.26 -18.67 -1.37
C TYR A 844 19.44 -18.33 -2.86
N ASP A 845 19.39 -19.35 -3.71
CA ASP A 845 19.59 -19.25 -5.15
C ASP A 845 18.37 -18.71 -5.90
N ILE A 846 17.23 -18.48 -5.22
CA ILE A 846 16.06 -17.86 -5.84
C ILE A 846 16.43 -16.47 -6.37
N ASP A 847 16.13 -16.26 -7.65
CA ASP A 847 16.21 -14.95 -8.29
C ASP A 847 15.04 -14.09 -7.81
N LEU A 848 15.36 -13.06 -7.02
CA LEU A 848 14.40 -12.11 -6.50
C LEU A 848 13.82 -11.19 -7.59
N CYS A 849 14.25 -11.32 -8.85
CA CYS A 849 13.74 -10.55 -9.99
C CYS A 849 13.85 -9.03 -9.75
N GLY A 850 14.97 -8.60 -9.14
CA GLY A 850 15.24 -7.21 -8.80
C GLY A 850 14.43 -6.65 -7.63
N ARG A 851 13.86 -7.51 -6.76
CA ARG A 851 13.23 -7.13 -5.49
C ARG A 851 14.22 -7.14 -4.34
N ALA A 852 14.02 -6.26 -3.36
CA ALA A 852 14.89 -6.15 -2.19
C ALA A 852 14.93 -7.41 -1.33
N ILE A 853 13.77 -8.02 -1.11
CA ILE A 853 13.63 -9.19 -0.24
C ILE A 853 12.75 -10.26 -0.86
N GLY A 854 13.01 -11.52 -0.49
CA GLY A 854 12.10 -12.65 -0.65
C GLY A 854 11.50 -13.01 0.70
N ALA A 855 10.17 -13.09 0.79
CA ALA A 855 9.47 -13.46 2.03
C ALA A 855 8.19 -14.24 1.73
N SER A 856 7.80 -15.16 2.60
CA SER A 856 6.55 -15.93 2.44
C SER A 856 5.34 -15.16 3.00
N PRO A 857 4.17 -15.19 2.32
CA PRO A 857 2.94 -14.60 2.84
C PRO A 857 2.56 -15.16 4.22
N ASN A 858 2.10 -14.31 5.13
CA ASN A 858 1.61 -14.75 6.44
C ASN A 858 0.11 -15.07 6.36
N VAL A 859 -0.20 -16.33 6.04
CA VAL A 859 -1.58 -16.81 5.81
C VAL A 859 -2.51 -16.50 6.98
N ALA A 860 -2.03 -16.62 8.23
CA ALA A 860 -2.84 -16.37 9.41
C ALA A 860 -3.20 -14.90 9.60
N ASN A 861 -2.24 -14.00 9.36
CA ASN A 861 -2.47 -12.56 9.46
C ASN A 861 -3.32 -12.04 8.29
N ILE A 862 -3.12 -12.56 7.08
CA ILE A 862 -3.97 -12.26 5.91
C ILE A 862 -5.42 -12.67 6.20
N HIS A 863 -5.62 -13.89 6.68
CA HIS A 863 -6.94 -14.36 7.12
C HIS A 863 -7.54 -13.43 8.18
N ALA A 864 -6.77 -13.07 9.21
CA ALA A 864 -7.27 -12.20 10.28
C ALA A 864 -7.72 -10.83 9.76
N ALA A 865 -6.99 -10.24 8.82
CA ALA A 865 -7.37 -8.98 8.18
C ALA A 865 -8.66 -9.13 7.36
N ASN A 866 -8.71 -10.10 6.46
CA ASN A 866 -9.87 -10.32 5.56
C ASN A 866 -11.13 -10.77 6.31
N ALA A 867 -10.98 -11.43 7.46
CA ALA A 867 -12.09 -11.81 8.32
C ALA A 867 -12.54 -10.69 9.29
N GLY A 868 -11.98 -9.49 9.20
CA GLY A 868 -12.32 -8.35 10.07
C GLY A 868 -11.99 -8.58 11.54
N LYS A 869 -10.97 -9.40 11.84
CA LYS A 869 -10.59 -9.70 13.23
C LYS A 869 -9.89 -8.51 13.87
N LYS A 870 -10.12 -8.33 15.17
CA LYS A 870 -9.35 -7.41 15.99
C LYS A 870 -8.14 -8.10 16.59
N ILE A 871 -6.98 -7.49 16.48
CA ILE A 871 -5.74 -7.96 17.12
C ILE A 871 -5.24 -6.85 18.04
N LYS A 872 -4.95 -7.19 19.31
CA LYS A 872 -4.63 -6.22 20.37
C LYS A 872 -5.62 -5.04 20.41
N SER A 873 -6.91 -5.34 20.32
CA SER A 873 -8.03 -4.37 20.30
C SER A 873 -8.08 -3.41 19.10
N ARG A 874 -7.18 -3.55 18.12
CA ARG A 874 -7.20 -2.78 16.86
C ARG A 874 -7.87 -3.58 15.76
N ASP A 875 -8.67 -2.93 14.94
CA ASP A 875 -9.13 -3.51 13.67
C ASP A 875 -7.90 -3.78 12.80
N PHE A 876 -7.62 -5.07 12.53
CA PHE A 876 -6.36 -5.43 11.90
C PHE A 876 -6.30 -5.00 10.44
N TYR A 877 -7.42 -5.05 9.71
CA TYR A 877 -7.48 -4.58 8.32
C TYR A 877 -7.19 -3.08 8.24
N ALA A 878 -7.87 -2.29 9.08
CA ALA A 878 -7.65 -0.85 9.15
C ALA A 878 -6.23 -0.51 9.60
N TYR A 879 -5.66 -1.27 10.53
CA TYR A 879 -4.28 -1.10 11.00
C TYR A 879 -3.25 -1.33 9.88
N LEU A 880 -3.40 -2.40 9.10
CA LEU A 880 -2.51 -2.66 7.97
C LEU A 880 -2.55 -1.51 6.95
N GLN A 881 -3.72 -0.96 6.66
CA GLN A 881 -3.85 0.15 5.70
C GLN A 881 -3.36 1.49 6.26
N LYS A 882 -3.87 1.90 7.43
CA LYS A 882 -3.68 3.24 7.98
C LYS A 882 -2.32 3.43 8.64
N ASP A 883 -1.87 2.43 9.42
CA ASP A 883 -0.66 2.55 10.21
C ASP A 883 0.56 1.98 9.47
N LEU A 884 0.40 0.87 8.71
CA LEU A 884 1.53 0.25 7.99
C LEU A 884 1.65 0.68 6.53
N GLY A 885 0.61 1.32 5.94
CA GLY A 885 0.60 1.70 4.53
C GLY A 885 0.45 0.51 3.57
N ILE A 886 -0.12 -0.60 4.03
CA ILE A 886 -0.29 -1.85 3.27
C ILE A 886 -1.71 -1.88 2.70
N TRP A 887 -1.84 -1.41 1.46
CA TRP A 887 -3.14 -1.24 0.80
C TRP A 887 -3.75 -2.56 0.33
N ASN A 888 -2.89 -3.50 -0.09
CA ASN A 888 -3.28 -4.86 -0.42
C ASN A 888 -2.87 -5.77 0.75
N VAL A 889 -3.83 -6.18 1.58
CA VAL A 889 -3.56 -6.99 2.79
C VAL A 889 -3.08 -8.40 2.47
N ASP A 890 -3.38 -8.93 1.28
CA ASP A 890 -2.91 -10.25 0.81
C ASP A 890 -1.39 -10.29 0.57
N ARG A 891 -0.75 -9.11 0.64
CA ARG A 891 0.70 -8.92 0.50
C ARG A 891 1.44 -8.85 1.83
N TYR A 892 0.77 -9.09 2.95
CA TYR A 892 1.40 -9.14 4.27
C TYR A 892 2.21 -10.45 4.44
N PHE A 893 3.50 -10.34 4.78
CA PHE A 893 4.43 -11.47 4.87
C PHE A 893 4.92 -11.72 6.30
N GLN A 894 5.47 -12.91 6.54
CA GLN A 894 6.07 -13.31 7.81
C GLN A 894 7.58 -12.98 7.78
N ALA A 895 8.12 -12.34 8.82
CA ALA A 895 9.47 -11.75 8.80
C ALA A 895 10.58 -12.61 9.44
N GLY A 896 10.28 -13.85 9.81
CA GLY A 896 11.24 -14.78 10.40
C GLY A 896 12.01 -15.62 9.39
N ILE A 897 11.65 -15.56 8.11
CA ILE A 897 12.48 -16.07 7.01
C ILE A 897 12.50 -15.01 5.91
N LEU A 898 13.67 -14.45 5.66
CA LEU A 898 13.88 -13.40 4.68
C LEU A 898 15.10 -13.74 3.82
N LEU A 899 14.93 -13.76 2.50
CA LEU A 899 16.06 -13.69 1.59
C LEU A 899 16.32 -12.21 1.30
N VAL A 900 17.44 -11.66 1.73
CA VAL A 900 17.72 -10.22 1.64
C VAL A 900 18.83 -9.98 0.64
N ASP A 901 18.54 -9.23 -0.42
CA ASP A 901 19.56 -8.70 -1.32
C ASP A 901 20.17 -7.45 -0.67
N LEU A 902 21.35 -7.60 -0.09
CA LEU A 902 22.07 -6.52 0.57
C LEU A 902 22.62 -5.49 -0.42
N SER A 903 22.76 -5.84 -1.71
CA SER A 903 23.17 -4.87 -2.74
C SER A 903 22.03 -3.94 -3.18
N HIS A 904 20.78 -4.30 -2.85
CA HIS A 904 19.60 -3.56 -3.28
C HIS A 904 19.47 -2.20 -2.58
N ARG A 905 19.11 -1.14 -3.30
CA ARG A 905 18.92 0.22 -2.72
C ARG A 905 17.97 0.26 -1.52
N ASN A 906 16.91 -0.57 -1.52
CA ASN A 906 15.92 -0.54 -0.44
C ASN A 906 16.42 -1.25 0.83
N THR A 907 17.47 -2.07 0.73
CA THR A 907 18.20 -2.63 1.89
C THR A 907 19.40 -1.77 2.29
N GLN A 908 19.82 -0.83 1.44
CA GLN A 908 20.73 0.26 1.86
C GLN A 908 20.07 1.15 2.90
N LYS A 909 20.86 1.56 3.90
CA LYS A 909 20.40 2.29 5.08
C LYS A 909 19.19 1.63 5.77
N LEU A 910 19.20 0.29 5.85
CA LEU A 910 18.11 -0.49 6.44
C LEU A 910 17.77 -0.02 7.86
N PHE A 911 18.79 0.19 8.70
CA PHE A 911 18.63 0.69 10.06
C PHE A 911 17.79 1.97 10.10
N ARG A 912 18.17 2.98 9.30
CA ARG A 912 17.47 4.27 9.23
C ARG A 912 16.01 4.11 8.84
N LYS A 913 15.74 3.35 7.78
CA LYS A 913 14.39 3.11 7.25
C LYS A 913 13.50 2.42 8.28
N CYS A 914 14.04 1.42 8.99
CA CYS A 914 13.32 0.73 10.06
C CYS A 914 13.10 1.63 11.27
N VAL A 915 14.09 2.40 11.70
CA VAL A 915 14.01 3.32 12.85
C VAL A 915 12.96 4.41 12.64
N ASP A 916 12.94 5.02 11.46
CA ASP A 916 11.94 6.04 11.12
C ASP A 916 10.53 5.44 11.17
N LYS A 917 10.38 4.22 10.67
CA LYS A 917 9.09 3.53 10.67
C LYS A 917 8.66 3.04 12.06
N ILE A 918 9.61 2.68 12.94
CA ILE A 918 9.34 2.40 14.36
C ILE A 918 8.79 3.66 15.05
N LYS A 919 9.42 4.83 14.83
CA LYS A 919 8.97 6.11 15.41
C LYS A 919 7.59 6.53 14.89
N GLU A 920 7.30 6.27 13.62
CA GLU A 920 6.01 6.57 12.99
C GLU A 920 4.88 5.69 13.52
N ILE A 921 5.09 4.36 13.57
CA ILE A 921 4.06 3.42 14.01
C ILE A 921 3.88 3.47 15.53
N ASN A 922 4.96 3.76 16.28
CA ASN A 922 5.07 3.83 17.74
C ASN A 922 4.79 2.50 18.47
N GLN A 923 3.66 1.86 18.20
CA GLN A 923 3.23 0.60 18.82
C GLN A 923 2.87 -0.45 17.74
N PRO A 924 3.86 -1.06 17.09
CA PRO A 924 3.64 -2.09 16.09
C PRO A 924 3.04 -3.36 16.69
N VAL A 925 1.93 -3.87 16.12
CA VAL A 925 1.19 -5.03 16.63
C VAL A 925 2.07 -6.30 16.67
N PHE A 926 2.88 -6.50 15.63
CA PHE A 926 3.84 -7.60 15.48
C PHE A 926 5.27 -7.09 15.34
N PHE A 927 5.65 -6.07 16.12
CA PHE A 927 7.03 -5.61 16.28
C PHE A 927 7.77 -5.39 14.94
N ASP A 928 8.95 -5.97 14.76
CA ASP A 928 9.79 -5.92 13.56
C ASP A 928 9.06 -6.38 12.29
N GLN A 929 8.15 -7.37 12.37
CA GLN A 929 7.41 -7.86 11.22
C GLN A 929 6.55 -6.75 10.61
N CYS A 930 5.89 -5.94 11.44
CA CYS A 930 5.15 -4.77 10.97
C CYS A 930 6.07 -3.75 10.29
N ILE A 931 7.26 -3.53 10.87
CA ILE A 931 8.25 -2.58 10.33
C ILE A 931 8.73 -3.04 8.96
N PHE A 932 9.14 -4.29 8.81
CA PHE A 932 9.60 -4.86 7.55
C PHE A 932 8.50 -4.86 6.49
N ASN A 933 7.27 -5.24 6.87
CA ASN A 933 6.14 -5.20 5.96
C ASN A 933 5.87 -3.77 5.45
N SER A 934 6.01 -2.75 6.30
CA SER A 934 5.84 -1.36 5.88
C SER A 934 7.02 -0.86 5.03
N VAL A 935 8.27 -1.14 5.43
CA VAL A 935 9.49 -0.68 4.73
C VAL A 935 9.60 -1.28 3.33
N PHE A 936 9.27 -2.56 3.18
CA PHE A 936 9.42 -3.31 1.94
C PHE A 936 8.13 -3.48 1.13
N TYR A 937 7.01 -2.87 1.55
CA TYR A 937 5.76 -2.96 0.79
C TYR A 937 5.96 -2.54 -0.67
N GLY A 938 5.60 -3.43 -1.60
CA GLY A 938 5.80 -3.23 -3.05
C GLY A 938 7.16 -3.70 -3.61
N ASP A 939 8.09 -4.13 -2.74
CA ASP A 939 9.45 -4.56 -3.10
C ASP A 939 9.82 -5.94 -2.52
N VAL A 940 8.84 -6.83 -2.50
CA VAL A 940 8.94 -8.21 -2.00
C VAL A 940 8.72 -9.20 -3.15
N TYR A 941 9.58 -10.20 -3.24
CA TYR A 941 9.32 -11.43 -3.97
C TYR A 941 8.60 -12.42 -3.05
N TYR A 942 7.35 -12.75 -3.35
CA TYR A 942 6.57 -13.65 -2.48
C TYR A 942 6.97 -15.10 -2.71
N LEU A 943 7.62 -15.68 -1.70
CA LEU A 943 8.05 -17.08 -1.68
C LEU A 943 6.85 -17.99 -1.43
N SER A 944 6.90 -19.22 -1.96
CA SER A 944 5.95 -20.26 -1.55
C SER A 944 6.00 -20.46 -0.02
N THR A 945 4.85 -20.75 0.56
CA THR A 945 4.68 -21.05 1.99
C THR A 945 5.41 -22.34 2.41
N GLU A 946 5.90 -23.17 1.47
CA GLU A 946 6.78 -24.30 1.80
C GLU A 946 8.11 -23.85 2.44
N TRP A 947 8.56 -22.63 2.12
CA TRP A 947 9.77 -22.02 2.67
C TRP A 947 9.53 -21.34 4.03
N ASN A 948 8.28 -21.25 4.50
CA ASN A 948 7.92 -20.73 5.81
C ASN A 948 6.56 -21.28 6.25
N THR A 949 6.53 -22.59 6.51
CA THR A 949 5.29 -23.27 6.92
C THR A 949 5.06 -23.04 8.41
N VAL A 950 4.13 -22.14 8.73
CA VAL A 950 3.75 -21.85 10.12
C VAL A 950 3.00 -23.02 10.75
N TRP A 951 3.40 -23.43 11.95
CA TRP A 951 2.86 -24.66 12.53
C TRP A 951 1.51 -24.50 13.24
N TYR A 952 1.13 -23.28 13.65
CA TYR A 952 -0.02 -23.08 14.55
C TYR A 952 -1.39 -23.14 13.85
N LEU A 953 -1.44 -23.22 12.51
CA LEU A 953 -2.69 -23.40 11.75
C LEU A 953 -3.00 -24.90 11.56
N GLN A 954 -3.25 -25.61 12.67
CA GLN A 954 -3.51 -27.06 12.68
C GLN A 954 -4.78 -27.45 11.89
N ASN A 955 -5.78 -26.56 11.83
CA ASN A 955 -6.98 -26.70 11.01
C ASN A 955 -7.11 -25.47 10.09
N TYR A 956 -6.91 -25.64 8.79
CA TYR A 956 -6.84 -24.54 7.83
C TYR A 956 -8.00 -24.50 6.81
N SER A 957 -8.97 -25.42 6.86
CA SER A 957 -10.08 -25.47 5.88
C SER A 957 -10.91 -24.17 5.85
N HIS A 958 -11.12 -23.56 7.01
CA HIS A 958 -11.83 -22.29 7.16
C HIS A 958 -11.11 -21.08 6.51
N LEU A 959 -9.83 -21.21 6.15
CA LEU A 959 -9.08 -20.12 5.52
C LEU A 959 -9.55 -19.89 4.07
N ARG A 960 -10.10 -20.90 3.39
CA ARG A 960 -10.47 -20.85 1.97
C ARG A 960 -11.44 -19.71 1.61
N SER A 961 -12.28 -19.27 2.55
CA SER A 961 -13.24 -18.17 2.33
C SER A 961 -12.65 -16.77 2.52
N THR A 962 -11.41 -16.66 3.00
CA THR A 962 -10.83 -15.41 3.53
C THR A 962 -9.38 -15.18 3.12
N VAL A 963 -8.73 -16.14 2.48
CA VAL A 963 -7.42 -15.95 1.84
C VAL A 963 -7.55 -16.23 0.35
N PRO A 964 -6.71 -15.62 -0.52
CA PRO A 964 -6.70 -15.92 -1.95
C PRO A 964 -6.57 -17.42 -2.22
N GLU A 965 -7.30 -17.92 -3.22
CA GLU A 965 -7.38 -19.36 -3.51
C GLU A 965 -6.01 -19.99 -3.79
N ASP A 966 -5.17 -19.33 -4.60
CA ASP A 966 -3.81 -19.79 -4.89
C ASP A 966 -2.96 -19.90 -3.61
N LEU A 967 -3.12 -18.95 -2.68
CA LEU A 967 -2.39 -18.95 -1.41
C LEU A 967 -2.90 -20.05 -0.46
N PHE A 968 -4.21 -20.29 -0.43
CA PHE A 968 -4.79 -21.41 0.31
C PHE A 968 -4.21 -22.75 -0.15
N PHE A 969 -4.20 -22.99 -1.47
CA PHE A 969 -3.67 -24.24 -2.02
C PHE A 969 -2.15 -24.36 -1.85
N ASP A 970 -1.42 -23.26 -1.95
CA ASP A 970 0.01 -23.23 -1.65
C ASP A 970 0.27 -23.64 -0.19
N TYR A 971 -0.44 -23.03 0.76
CA TYR A 971 -0.33 -23.37 2.17
C TYR A 971 -0.73 -24.82 2.48
N ALA A 972 -1.82 -25.30 1.88
CA ALA A 972 -2.26 -26.69 2.07
C ALA A 972 -1.20 -27.69 1.56
N ARG A 973 -0.53 -27.42 0.43
CA ARG A 973 0.59 -28.24 -0.03
C ARG A 973 1.78 -28.15 0.94
N ALA A 974 2.14 -26.94 1.35
CA ALA A 974 3.25 -26.67 2.26
C ALA A 974 3.08 -27.37 3.62
N PHE A 975 1.90 -27.29 4.23
CA PHE A 975 1.61 -27.95 5.51
C PHE A 975 1.69 -29.49 5.44
N ASN A 976 1.50 -30.05 4.24
CA ASN A 976 1.67 -31.48 4.00
C ASN A 976 3.11 -31.88 3.68
N LYS A 977 3.88 -31.00 3.04
CA LYS A 977 5.28 -31.24 2.67
C LYS A 977 6.12 -29.97 2.84
N PRO A 978 6.47 -29.61 4.08
CA PRO A 978 7.22 -28.38 4.33
C PRO A 978 8.69 -28.55 3.95
N SER A 979 9.27 -27.52 3.33
CA SER A 979 10.72 -27.39 3.15
C SER A 979 11.36 -26.76 4.40
N ILE A 980 10.68 -25.77 4.98
CA ILE A 980 11.05 -25.16 6.26
C ILE A 980 9.80 -25.04 7.14
N ILE A 981 9.93 -25.45 8.40
CA ILE A 981 8.87 -25.39 9.41
C ILE A 981 9.21 -24.29 10.41
N HIS A 982 8.25 -23.42 10.69
CA HIS A 982 8.44 -22.28 11.57
C HIS A 982 7.50 -22.36 12.78
N PHE A 983 8.10 -22.45 13.97
CA PHE A 983 7.39 -22.52 15.26
C PHE A 983 7.02 -21.12 15.79
N ALA A 984 6.50 -20.26 14.90
CA ALA A 984 6.27 -18.83 15.06
C ALA A 984 5.11 -18.46 16.03
N SER A 985 5.23 -18.85 17.30
CA SER A 985 4.26 -18.57 18.36
C SER A 985 4.86 -18.73 19.76
N GLY A 986 4.11 -18.34 20.79
CA GLY A 986 4.42 -18.71 22.18
C GLY A 986 4.27 -20.21 22.44
N ASP A 987 3.45 -20.89 21.64
CA ASP A 987 3.45 -22.35 21.56
C ASP A 987 4.73 -22.82 20.87
N LYS A 988 5.40 -23.82 21.45
CA LYS A 988 6.63 -24.47 20.98
C LYS A 988 6.50 -25.99 21.06
N PRO A 989 7.33 -26.77 20.33
CA PRO A 989 7.32 -28.23 20.42
C PRO A 989 7.56 -28.80 21.83
N THR A 990 8.07 -27.98 22.75
CA THR A 990 8.26 -28.33 24.17
C THR A 990 7.04 -28.10 25.04
N ASN A 991 5.99 -27.39 24.57
CA ASN A 991 4.75 -27.21 25.32
C ASN A 991 3.49 -27.70 24.59
N LYS A 992 3.51 -27.81 23.25
CA LYS A 992 2.50 -28.48 22.41
C LYS A 992 3.12 -29.69 21.74
N THR A 993 3.38 -30.72 22.54
CA THR A 993 4.09 -31.92 22.07
C THR A 993 3.23 -32.80 21.14
N ASP A 994 1.91 -32.59 21.11
CA ASP A 994 0.93 -33.36 20.34
C ASP A 994 0.54 -32.72 18.98
N TRP A 995 1.03 -31.52 18.69
CA TRP A 995 0.72 -30.81 17.45
C TRP A 995 1.46 -31.40 16.26
N ARG A 996 0.80 -31.39 15.09
CA ARG A 996 1.42 -31.81 13.83
C ARG A 996 2.57 -30.88 13.46
N LEU A 997 3.57 -31.43 12.76
CA LEU A 997 4.87 -30.83 12.46
C LEU A 997 5.86 -30.79 13.64
N GLY A 998 5.40 -31.03 14.87
CA GLY A 998 6.28 -31.14 16.05
C GLY A 998 7.27 -32.31 15.97
N GLU A 999 6.92 -33.37 15.23
CA GLU A 999 7.78 -34.52 14.98
C GLU A 999 9.10 -34.16 14.28
N TYR A 1000 9.12 -33.11 13.43
CA TYR A 1000 10.32 -32.67 12.75
C TYR A 1000 11.32 -32.02 13.71
N PHE A 1001 10.83 -31.26 14.70
CA PHE A 1001 11.69 -30.71 15.74
C PHE A 1001 12.31 -31.83 16.57
N TRP A 1002 11.48 -32.76 17.06
CA TRP A 1002 11.95 -33.84 17.92
C TRP A 1002 12.88 -34.82 17.19
N LYS A 1003 12.69 -35.03 15.87
CA LYS A 1003 13.62 -35.79 15.00
C LYS A 1003 15.05 -35.30 15.12
N TYR A 1004 15.29 -33.98 15.07
CA TYR A 1004 16.63 -33.42 15.19
C TYR A 1004 17.04 -33.23 16.64
N ALA A 1005 16.11 -32.86 17.53
CA ALA A 1005 16.42 -32.57 18.94
C ALA A 1005 17.09 -33.76 19.63
N VAL A 1006 16.63 -34.99 19.38
CA VAL A 1006 17.20 -36.22 19.97
C VAL A 1006 18.60 -36.57 19.46
N GLN A 1007 19.09 -35.90 18.42
CA GLN A 1007 20.43 -36.06 17.86
C GLN A 1007 21.44 -35.03 18.42
N THR A 1008 20.94 -34.03 19.14
CA THR A 1008 21.75 -32.92 19.65
C THR A 1008 22.21 -33.13 21.10
N LYS A 1009 23.23 -32.37 21.52
CA LYS A 1009 23.63 -32.33 22.94
C LYS A 1009 22.60 -31.58 23.80
N SER A 1010 21.70 -30.83 23.19
CA SER A 1010 20.57 -30.19 23.85
C SER A 1010 19.41 -31.15 24.19
N LYS A 1011 19.44 -32.41 23.73
CA LYS A 1011 18.40 -33.42 24.00
C LYS A 1011 17.99 -33.49 25.47
N ASP A 1012 18.95 -33.72 26.36
CA ASP A 1012 18.65 -33.97 27.78
C ASP A 1012 18.05 -32.74 28.45
N ALA A 1013 18.56 -31.55 28.13
CA ALA A 1013 18.00 -30.28 28.60
C ALA A 1013 16.55 -30.10 28.10
N LEU A 1014 16.28 -30.34 26.82
CA LEU A 1014 14.93 -30.23 26.24
C LEU A 1014 13.96 -31.25 26.85
N LEU A 1015 14.35 -32.52 26.99
CA LEU A 1015 13.51 -33.55 27.60
C LEU A 1015 13.25 -33.30 29.09
N SER A 1016 14.25 -32.76 29.80
CA SER A 1016 14.10 -32.42 31.23
C SER A 1016 13.07 -31.33 31.47
N SER A 1017 12.84 -30.45 30.48
CA SER A 1017 11.85 -29.37 30.56
C SER A 1017 10.39 -29.82 30.39
N LEU A 1018 10.16 -31.05 29.91
CA LEU A 1018 8.83 -31.61 29.69
C LEU A 1018 8.24 -32.23 30.97
N SER A 1019 6.92 -32.14 31.12
CA SER A 1019 6.16 -32.96 32.07
C SER A 1019 6.14 -34.44 31.67
N ASP A 1020 5.78 -35.33 32.60
CA ASP A 1020 5.70 -36.77 32.31
C ASP A 1020 4.70 -37.08 31.18
N ASP A 1021 3.53 -36.45 31.17
CA ASP A 1021 2.53 -36.61 30.10
C ASP A 1021 3.06 -36.13 28.74
N GLN A 1022 3.79 -35.01 28.72
CA GLN A 1022 4.39 -34.47 27.50
C GLN A 1022 5.47 -35.39 26.93
N ARG A 1023 6.28 -36.04 27.78
CA ARG A 1023 7.27 -37.03 27.37
C ARG A 1023 6.65 -38.28 26.75
N GLN A 1024 5.42 -38.62 27.14
CA GLN A 1024 4.68 -39.77 26.61
C GLN A 1024 3.93 -39.46 25.31
N SER A 1025 3.97 -38.21 24.82
CA SER A 1025 3.31 -37.86 23.56
C SER A 1025 3.86 -38.65 22.36
N PRO A 1026 3.01 -39.01 21.38
CA PRO A 1026 3.42 -39.81 20.23
C PRO A 1026 4.61 -39.24 19.45
N GLN A 1027 4.68 -37.92 19.29
CA GLN A 1027 5.75 -37.24 18.56
C GLN A 1027 7.10 -37.37 19.28
N VAL A 1028 7.12 -37.19 20.61
CA VAL A 1028 8.33 -37.29 21.43
C VAL A 1028 8.80 -38.74 21.53
N VAL A 1029 7.88 -39.66 21.85
CA VAL A 1029 8.19 -41.10 21.96
C VAL A 1029 8.62 -41.66 20.60
N GLY A 1030 7.95 -41.28 19.51
CA GLY A 1030 8.31 -41.69 18.15
C GLY A 1030 9.71 -41.24 17.76
N ALA A 1031 10.10 -40.01 18.10
CA ALA A 1031 11.46 -39.52 17.88
C ALA A 1031 12.50 -40.25 18.74
N ILE A 1032 12.22 -40.50 20.02
CA ILE A 1032 13.14 -41.21 20.94
C ILE A 1032 13.33 -42.68 20.53
N SER A 1033 12.25 -43.33 20.11
CA SER A 1033 12.24 -44.76 19.73
C SER A 1033 12.75 -45.02 18.31
N GLY A 1034 13.02 -43.97 17.52
CA GLY A 1034 13.38 -44.09 16.10
C GLY A 1034 12.20 -44.52 15.21
N LEU A 1035 10.99 -44.67 15.79
CA LEU A 1035 9.75 -44.92 15.09
C LEU A 1035 9.11 -43.57 14.74
N THR A 1036 9.67 -42.85 13.77
CA THR A 1036 9.01 -41.64 13.26
C THR A 1036 7.73 -42.07 12.53
N VAL A 1037 6.60 -42.11 13.25
CA VAL A 1037 5.28 -42.29 12.66
C VAL A 1037 4.89 -40.98 11.98
N ILE A 1038 5.32 -40.82 10.74
CA ILE A 1038 4.68 -39.88 9.81
C ILE A 1038 3.28 -40.47 9.56
N PRO A 1039 2.17 -39.74 9.80
CA PRO A 1039 0.85 -40.25 9.46
C PRO A 1039 0.83 -40.55 7.95
N GLU A 1040 0.58 -41.80 7.57
CA GLU A 1040 0.42 -42.17 6.16
C GLU A 1040 -0.69 -41.30 5.54
N MET A 1041 -0.32 -40.53 4.51
CA MET A 1041 -1.26 -39.65 3.82
C MET A 1041 -2.32 -40.47 3.09
N ILE A 1042 -3.59 -40.23 3.43
CA ILE A 1042 -4.72 -40.78 2.67
C ILE A 1042 -4.68 -40.23 1.25
N ARG A 1043 -4.73 -41.11 0.25
CA ARG A 1043 -4.84 -40.73 -1.16
C ARG A 1043 -6.09 -41.32 -1.80
N ILE A 1044 -6.86 -40.48 -2.48
CA ILE A 1044 -8.15 -40.85 -3.08
C ILE A 1044 -8.04 -40.88 -4.61
N LEU A 1045 -8.47 -41.97 -5.23
CA LEU A 1045 -8.73 -42.01 -6.66
C LEU A 1045 -10.18 -41.57 -6.92
N VAL A 1046 -10.37 -40.47 -7.65
CA VAL A 1046 -11.71 -40.01 -8.02
C VAL A 1046 -11.97 -40.33 -9.49
N HIS A 1047 -12.98 -41.14 -9.77
CA HIS A 1047 -13.44 -41.43 -11.13
C HIS A 1047 -14.83 -40.84 -11.35
N VAL A 1048 -14.99 -40.04 -12.40
CA VAL A 1048 -16.28 -39.49 -12.83
C VAL A 1048 -16.56 -39.84 -14.28
N HIS A 1049 -17.63 -40.58 -14.53
CA HIS A 1049 -18.10 -40.85 -15.90
C HIS A 1049 -19.20 -39.86 -16.33
N LEU A 1050 -18.87 -39.00 -17.29
CA LEU A 1050 -19.73 -37.94 -17.83
C LEU A 1050 -20.31 -38.38 -19.19
N TYR A 1051 -21.44 -39.08 -19.16
CA TYR A 1051 -22.20 -39.38 -20.38
C TYR A 1051 -23.14 -38.23 -20.75
N TYR A 1052 -23.81 -37.63 -19.76
CA TYR A 1052 -24.67 -36.45 -19.90
C TYR A 1052 -23.89 -35.19 -19.52
N GLU A 1053 -23.40 -34.49 -20.54
CA GLU A 1053 -22.43 -33.40 -20.40
C GLU A 1053 -22.97 -32.18 -19.64
N ASP A 1054 -24.27 -31.95 -19.69
CA ASP A 1054 -24.99 -30.88 -18.98
C ASP A 1054 -24.91 -31.02 -17.46
N GLN A 1055 -24.59 -32.21 -16.95
CA GLN A 1055 -24.45 -32.49 -15.52
C GLN A 1055 -23.02 -32.28 -14.98
N LEU A 1056 -22.10 -31.83 -15.83
CA LEU A 1056 -20.72 -31.52 -15.43
C LEU A 1056 -20.66 -30.55 -14.23
N PRO A 1057 -21.41 -29.42 -14.17
CA PRO A 1057 -21.33 -28.51 -13.03
C PRO A 1057 -21.67 -29.19 -11.70
N PHE A 1058 -22.71 -30.04 -11.69
CA PHE A 1058 -23.12 -30.81 -10.50
C PHE A 1058 -22.04 -31.80 -10.07
N MET A 1059 -21.39 -32.48 -11.01
CA MET A 1059 -20.31 -33.42 -10.71
C MET A 1059 -19.06 -32.70 -10.19
N MET A 1060 -18.76 -31.50 -10.70
CA MET A 1060 -17.67 -30.68 -10.19
C MET A 1060 -17.90 -30.25 -8.74
N GLU A 1061 -19.13 -29.88 -8.39
CA GLU A 1061 -19.51 -29.57 -7.01
C GLU A 1061 -19.31 -30.78 -6.09
N ALA A 1062 -19.75 -31.97 -6.51
CA ALA A 1062 -19.56 -33.21 -5.74
C ALA A 1062 -18.08 -33.55 -5.51
N ILE A 1063 -17.22 -33.42 -6.52
CA ILE A 1063 -15.77 -33.66 -6.37
C ILE A 1063 -15.15 -32.63 -5.42
N SER A 1064 -15.62 -31.38 -5.46
CA SER A 1064 -15.13 -30.31 -4.59
C SER A 1064 -15.35 -30.60 -3.10
N SER A 1065 -16.33 -31.45 -2.75
CA SER A 1065 -16.51 -31.93 -1.37
C SER A 1065 -15.31 -32.70 -0.83
N PHE A 1066 -14.46 -33.26 -1.69
CA PHE A 1066 -13.24 -33.97 -1.32
C PHE A 1066 -11.98 -33.09 -1.42
N HIS A 1067 -12.12 -31.75 -1.43
CA HIS A 1067 -10.99 -30.85 -1.63
C HIS A 1067 -9.88 -30.94 -0.57
N ASP A 1068 -10.23 -31.34 0.65
CA ASP A 1068 -9.31 -31.48 1.79
C ASP A 1068 -8.43 -32.75 1.72
N PHE A 1069 -8.68 -33.66 0.77
CA PHE A 1069 -7.94 -34.90 0.62
C PHE A 1069 -7.06 -34.91 -0.64
N PRO A 1070 -5.80 -35.38 -0.56
CA PRO A 1070 -4.98 -35.64 -1.74
C PRO A 1070 -5.72 -36.60 -2.70
N ARG A 1071 -5.96 -36.14 -3.93
CA ARG A 1071 -6.74 -36.91 -4.91
C ARG A 1071 -6.19 -36.83 -6.31
N ASP A 1072 -6.38 -37.90 -7.08
CA ASP A 1072 -6.20 -37.90 -8.53
C ASP A 1072 -7.57 -38.06 -9.20
N VAL A 1073 -7.96 -37.07 -10.01
CA VAL A 1073 -9.28 -37.03 -10.66
C VAL A 1073 -9.20 -37.50 -12.11
N TYR A 1074 -10.01 -38.50 -12.45
CA TYR A 1074 -10.16 -39.07 -13.79
C TYR A 1074 -11.59 -38.86 -14.29
N PHE A 1075 -11.73 -38.01 -15.30
CA PHE A 1075 -12.95 -37.88 -16.06
C PHE A 1075 -12.95 -38.82 -17.26
N THR A 1076 -14.05 -39.53 -17.45
CA THR A 1076 -14.27 -40.37 -18.63
C THR A 1076 -15.53 -39.92 -19.35
N THR A 1077 -15.53 -39.92 -20.68
CA THR A 1077 -16.71 -39.57 -21.50
C THR A 1077 -16.71 -40.37 -22.81
N HIS A 1078 -17.76 -40.21 -23.62
CA HIS A 1078 -17.88 -40.84 -24.93
C HIS A 1078 -17.04 -40.11 -25.99
N LYS A 1079 -16.55 -40.84 -26.99
CA LYS A 1079 -15.87 -40.24 -28.16
C LYS A 1079 -16.79 -39.25 -28.87
N GLY A 1080 -16.30 -38.04 -29.12
CA GLY A 1080 -17.06 -36.96 -29.76
C GLY A 1080 -17.77 -36.01 -28.78
N SER A 1081 -17.47 -36.12 -27.48
CA SER A 1081 -18.00 -35.23 -26.44
C SER A 1081 -17.73 -33.75 -26.73
N LYS A 1082 -18.70 -32.88 -26.38
CA LYS A 1082 -18.60 -31.41 -26.50
C LYS A 1082 -18.18 -30.72 -25.21
N ILE A 1083 -17.78 -31.48 -24.19
CA ILE A 1083 -17.28 -30.92 -22.92
C ILE A 1083 -16.09 -30.01 -23.18
N ASP A 1084 -16.16 -28.78 -22.67
CA ASP A 1084 -15.04 -27.85 -22.68
C ASP A 1084 -13.97 -28.31 -21.69
N LYS A 1085 -13.01 -29.08 -22.21
CA LYS A 1085 -11.88 -29.61 -21.42
C LYS A 1085 -11.01 -28.50 -20.85
N ALA A 1086 -10.93 -27.34 -21.50
CA ALA A 1086 -10.13 -26.23 -20.99
C ALA A 1086 -10.80 -25.62 -19.75
N ALA A 1087 -12.14 -25.48 -19.77
CA ALA A 1087 -12.89 -25.06 -18.60
C ALA A 1087 -12.80 -26.07 -17.44
N VAL A 1088 -12.86 -27.38 -17.72
CA VAL A 1088 -12.68 -28.42 -16.69
C VAL A 1088 -11.26 -28.41 -16.11
N LEU A 1089 -10.22 -28.29 -16.94
CA LEU A 1089 -8.83 -28.21 -16.49
C LEU A 1089 -8.54 -26.91 -15.71
N ALA A 1090 -9.25 -25.83 -16.00
CA ALA A 1090 -9.17 -24.60 -15.22
C ALA A 1090 -9.82 -24.76 -13.83
N ALA A 1091 -10.93 -25.51 -13.74
CA ALA A 1091 -11.65 -25.73 -12.49
C ALA A 1091 -11.05 -26.85 -11.62
N GLU A 1092 -10.47 -27.90 -12.21
CA GLU A 1092 -9.76 -28.98 -11.51
C GLU A 1092 -8.39 -29.22 -12.18
N PRO A 1093 -7.36 -28.43 -11.79
CA PRO A 1093 -6.02 -28.54 -12.35
C PRO A 1093 -5.39 -29.92 -12.12
N GLY A 1094 -4.85 -30.52 -13.18
CA GLY A 1094 -4.19 -31.83 -13.10
C GLY A 1094 -5.13 -33.04 -13.27
N CYS A 1095 -6.43 -32.83 -13.47
CA CYS A 1095 -7.36 -33.92 -13.81
C CYS A 1095 -7.01 -34.56 -15.17
N LYS A 1096 -7.34 -35.84 -15.33
CA LYS A 1096 -7.11 -36.59 -16.57
C LYS A 1096 -8.42 -36.89 -17.27
N PHE A 1097 -8.49 -36.55 -18.56
CA PHE A 1097 -9.68 -36.73 -19.37
C PHE A 1097 -9.50 -37.88 -20.36
N ILE A 1098 -10.45 -38.81 -20.40
CA ILE A 1098 -10.35 -40.05 -21.19
C ILE A 1098 -11.62 -40.24 -22.03
N GLU A 1099 -11.47 -40.22 -23.36
CA GLU A 1099 -12.56 -40.53 -24.28
C GLU A 1099 -12.58 -42.01 -24.64
N LEU A 1100 -13.75 -42.64 -24.48
CA LEU A 1100 -13.96 -44.06 -24.70
C LEU A 1100 -15.14 -44.30 -25.65
N PRO A 1101 -15.17 -45.45 -26.35
CA PRO A 1101 -16.40 -45.86 -27.03
C PRO A 1101 -17.53 -46.05 -26.00
N ASN A 1102 -18.78 -45.80 -26.42
CA ASN A 1102 -19.95 -45.99 -25.58
C ASN A 1102 -20.26 -47.50 -25.42
N LEU A 1103 -19.50 -48.16 -24.54
CA LEU A 1103 -19.59 -49.58 -24.22
C LEU A 1103 -19.80 -49.72 -22.72
N GLY A 1104 -20.63 -50.69 -22.29
CA GLY A 1104 -20.77 -51.06 -20.88
C GLY A 1104 -21.19 -49.94 -19.92
N TYR A 1105 -21.89 -48.92 -20.42
CA TYR A 1105 -22.38 -47.75 -19.65
C TYR A 1105 -21.25 -47.09 -18.82
N ASP A 1106 -21.42 -46.92 -17.51
CA ASP A 1106 -20.43 -46.31 -16.62
C ASP A 1106 -19.37 -47.32 -16.10
N ILE A 1107 -19.58 -48.62 -16.31
CA ILE A 1107 -18.72 -49.68 -15.80
C ILE A 1107 -17.44 -49.82 -16.62
N PHE A 1108 -17.54 -49.98 -17.93
CA PHE A 1108 -16.34 -50.13 -18.77
C PHE A 1108 -15.38 -48.92 -18.64
N PRO A 1109 -15.86 -47.66 -18.62
CA PRO A 1109 -15.02 -46.51 -18.31
C PRO A 1109 -14.29 -46.60 -16.96
N PHE A 1110 -14.95 -47.11 -15.92
CA PHE A 1110 -14.34 -47.31 -14.62
C PHE A 1110 -13.21 -48.36 -14.66
N ILE A 1111 -13.47 -49.52 -15.28
CA ILE A 1111 -12.47 -50.59 -15.45
C ILE A 1111 -11.24 -50.07 -16.22
N GLU A 1112 -11.43 -49.21 -17.22
CA GLU A 1112 -10.34 -48.62 -17.99
C GLU A 1112 -9.52 -47.61 -17.17
N VAL A 1113 -10.13 -46.90 -16.22
CA VAL A 1113 -9.39 -46.06 -15.25
C VAL A 1113 -8.57 -46.93 -14.30
N LEU A 1114 -9.16 -47.99 -13.73
CA LEU A 1114 -8.45 -48.92 -12.84
C LEU A 1114 -7.22 -49.55 -13.52
N ARG A 1115 -7.27 -49.78 -14.84
CA ARG A 1115 -6.13 -50.27 -15.62
C ARG A 1115 -4.98 -49.26 -15.74
N ARG A 1116 -5.29 -47.97 -15.81
CA ARG A 1116 -4.31 -46.89 -16.06
C ARG A 1116 -3.61 -46.40 -14.81
N VAL A 1117 -4.08 -46.83 -13.65
CA VAL A 1117 -3.56 -46.40 -12.36
C VAL A 1117 -2.92 -47.56 -11.62
N ASN A 1118 -1.91 -47.25 -10.82
CA ASN A 1118 -1.43 -48.19 -9.81
C ASN A 1118 -2.35 -48.07 -8.59
N LEU A 1119 -3.27 -49.00 -8.34
CA LEU A 1119 -4.23 -48.90 -7.24
C LEU A 1119 -3.57 -48.98 -5.86
N SER A 1120 -2.37 -49.58 -5.76
CA SER A 1120 -1.62 -49.66 -4.50
C SER A 1120 -1.19 -48.30 -3.95
N GLN A 1121 -1.31 -47.21 -4.72
CA GLN A 1121 -0.98 -45.86 -4.26
C GLN A 1121 -2.19 -45.12 -3.66
N TYR A 1122 -3.38 -45.71 -3.71
CA TYR A 1122 -4.62 -45.11 -3.22
C TYR A 1122 -5.16 -45.93 -2.05
N ASP A 1123 -5.65 -45.24 -1.04
CA ASP A 1123 -6.38 -45.84 0.08
C ASP A 1123 -7.84 -46.06 -0.29
N TYR A 1124 -8.41 -45.08 -0.99
CA TYR A 1124 -9.84 -45.02 -1.32
C TYR A 1124 -10.10 -44.69 -2.79
N ILE A 1125 -11.25 -45.13 -3.29
CA ILE A 1125 -11.80 -44.82 -4.60
C ILE A 1125 -13.17 -44.16 -4.40
N LEU A 1126 -13.34 -42.97 -4.95
CA LEU A 1126 -14.64 -42.33 -5.13
C LEU A 1126 -15.07 -42.51 -6.58
N LYS A 1127 -16.16 -43.25 -6.81
CA LYS A 1127 -16.73 -43.47 -8.15
C LYS A 1127 -18.07 -42.76 -8.27
N LEU A 1128 -18.18 -41.87 -9.26
CA LEU A 1128 -19.40 -41.12 -9.59
C LEU A 1128 -19.71 -41.23 -11.10
N HIS A 1129 -20.97 -41.05 -11.49
CA HIS A 1129 -21.33 -40.94 -12.90
C HIS A 1129 -22.65 -40.17 -13.13
N THR A 1130 -22.90 -39.74 -14.36
CA THR A 1130 -24.15 -39.04 -14.73
C THR A 1130 -25.32 -40.00 -14.95
N LYS A 1131 -26.56 -39.54 -14.74
CA LYS A 1131 -27.78 -40.34 -14.92
C LYS A 1131 -28.80 -39.65 -15.83
N ALA A 1132 -29.57 -40.41 -16.60
CA ALA A 1132 -30.45 -39.84 -17.63
C ALA A 1132 -31.60 -39.00 -17.01
N PRO A 1133 -31.95 -37.83 -17.59
CA PRO A 1133 -33.26 -37.21 -17.37
C PRO A 1133 -34.36 -38.13 -17.93
N ARG A 1134 -34.98 -38.99 -17.12
CA ARG A 1134 -36.21 -39.68 -17.56
C ARG A 1134 -37.42 -38.88 -17.14
N THR A 1135 -38.19 -38.41 -18.13
CA THR A 1135 -39.57 -37.94 -17.98
C THR A 1135 -40.52 -39.08 -18.37
N THR A 1136 -41.26 -39.60 -17.37
CA THR A 1136 -42.52 -40.38 -17.46
C THR A 1136 -42.57 -41.71 -18.25
N GLU A 1137 -43.28 -42.66 -17.63
CA GLU A 1137 -43.89 -43.89 -18.16
C GLU A 1137 -42.94 -45.06 -18.56
N GLN A 1138 -43.08 -46.16 -17.82
CA GLN A 1138 -42.61 -47.54 -18.09
C GLN A 1138 -41.12 -47.84 -17.90
N GLY A 1139 -40.79 -48.24 -16.68
CA GLY A 1139 -39.60 -49.04 -16.41
C GLY A 1139 -39.43 -49.31 -14.92
N ASP A 1140 -40.26 -50.20 -14.39
CA ASP A 1140 -40.12 -50.78 -13.06
C ASP A 1140 -38.76 -51.50 -12.96
N VAL A 1141 -37.84 -50.90 -12.22
CA VAL A 1141 -36.59 -51.53 -11.82
C VAL A 1141 -36.48 -51.29 -10.32
N TYR A 1142 -36.86 -52.31 -9.55
CA TYR A 1142 -36.89 -52.37 -8.08
C TYR A 1142 -38.07 -51.68 -7.35
N GLY A 1143 -39.17 -51.32 -8.03
CA GLY A 1143 -40.40 -50.92 -7.35
C GLY A 1143 -40.41 -49.51 -6.74
N ILE A 1144 -39.48 -48.63 -7.12
CA ILE A 1144 -39.42 -47.23 -6.64
C ILE A 1144 -39.44 -46.29 -7.86
N ASP A 1145 -40.50 -45.49 -7.97
CA ASP A 1145 -40.77 -44.61 -9.10
C ASP A 1145 -40.19 -43.20 -8.81
N VAL A 1146 -38.91 -42.98 -9.15
CA VAL A 1146 -38.23 -41.70 -8.90
C VAL A 1146 -37.61 -41.15 -10.21
N PRO A 1147 -37.78 -39.85 -10.54
CA PRO A 1147 -37.10 -39.24 -11.69
C PRO A 1147 -35.58 -39.45 -11.64
N GLY A 1148 -34.94 -39.72 -12.78
CA GLY A 1148 -33.50 -40.09 -12.84
C GLY A 1148 -32.52 -39.06 -12.25
N TYR A 1149 -32.92 -37.79 -12.15
CA TYR A 1149 -32.14 -36.76 -11.45
C TYR A 1149 -32.21 -36.87 -9.94
N THR A 1150 -33.38 -37.17 -9.38
CA THR A 1150 -33.56 -37.43 -7.95
C THR A 1150 -32.70 -38.63 -7.52
N TRP A 1151 -32.63 -39.65 -8.38
CA TRP A 1151 -31.77 -40.82 -8.16
C TRP A 1151 -30.28 -40.48 -8.12
N ARG A 1152 -29.82 -39.57 -8.98
CA ARG A 1152 -28.44 -39.05 -8.94
C ARG A 1152 -28.21 -38.23 -7.66
N ASP A 1153 -29.15 -37.36 -7.31
CA ASP A 1153 -29.00 -36.43 -6.19
C ASP A 1153 -28.93 -37.18 -4.84
N GLU A 1154 -29.68 -38.26 -4.67
CA GLU A 1154 -29.59 -39.15 -3.49
C GLU A 1154 -28.25 -39.88 -3.43
N LEU A 1155 -27.84 -40.53 -4.53
CA LEU A 1155 -26.58 -41.29 -4.61
C LEU A 1155 -25.35 -40.40 -4.38
N VAL A 1156 -25.29 -39.25 -5.05
CA VAL A 1156 -24.18 -38.29 -4.91
C VAL A 1156 -24.26 -37.55 -3.59
N GLY A 1157 -25.46 -37.19 -3.13
CA GLY A 1157 -25.69 -36.49 -1.87
C GLY A 1157 -25.17 -37.26 -0.66
N ALA A 1158 -25.44 -38.57 -0.60
CA ALA A 1158 -24.97 -39.45 0.48
C ALA A 1158 -23.44 -39.54 0.58
N LEU A 1159 -22.74 -39.47 -0.56
CA LEU A 1159 -21.29 -39.65 -0.62
C LEU A 1159 -20.52 -38.33 -0.57
N ALA A 1160 -21.03 -37.32 -1.28
CA ALA A 1160 -20.30 -36.15 -1.74
C ALA A 1160 -21.15 -34.86 -1.67
N GLY A 1161 -22.31 -34.88 -1.00
CA GLY A 1161 -23.23 -33.74 -0.95
C GLY A 1161 -22.71 -32.51 -0.22
N SER A 1162 -21.67 -32.65 0.61
CA SER A 1162 -20.93 -31.53 1.19
C SER A 1162 -19.55 -31.97 1.69
N PRO A 1163 -18.60 -31.05 1.93
CA PRO A 1163 -17.32 -31.37 2.57
C PRO A 1163 -17.47 -32.08 3.92
N LYS A 1164 -18.50 -31.71 4.71
CA LYS A 1164 -18.78 -32.36 5.99
C LYS A 1164 -19.15 -33.84 5.83
N ILE A 1165 -19.97 -34.15 4.82
CA ILE A 1165 -20.38 -35.53 4.51
C ILE A 1165 -19.16 -36.34 4.01
N ALA A 1166 -18.39 -35.77 3.08
CA ALA A 1166 -17.18 -36.41 2.56
C ALA A 1166 -16.17 -36.75 3.67
N SER A 1167 -15.89 -35.81 4.57
CA SER A 1167 -15.00 -36.03 5.70
C SER A 1167 -15.54 -37.05 6.70
N ALA A 1168 -16.85 -37.02 7.01
CA ALA A 1168 -17.46 -38.01 7.89
C ALA A 1168 -17.37 -39.44 7.31
N ASN A 1169 -17.58 -39.58 6.01
CA ASN A 1169 -17.47 -40.87 5.31
C ASN A 1169 -16.02 -41.41 5.29
N ILE A 1170 -15.03 -40.54 5.05
CA ILE A 1170 -13.61 -40.92 5.14
C ILE A 1170 -13.24 -41.30 6.57
N GLU A 1171 -13.64 -40.51 7.58
CA GLU A 1171 -13.37 -40.84 8.98
C GLU A 1171 -13.98 -42.18 9.39
N ARG A 1172 -15.20 -42.48 8.92
CA ARG A 1172 -15.88 -43.76 9.19
C ARG A 1172 -15.08 -44.92 8.61
N LEU A 1173 -14.61 -44.80 7.37
CA LEU A 1173 -13.72 -45.78 6.74
C LEU A 1173 -12.34 -45.84 7.40
N GLN A 1174 -11.84 -44.79 8.04
CA GLN A 1174 -10.58 -44.85 8.77
C GLN A 1174 -10.73 -45.58 10.10
N LYS A 1175 -11.79 -45.26 10.85
CA LYS A 1175 -12.09 -45.79 12.19
C LYS A 1175 -12.50 -47.26 12.15
N ASP A 1176 -13.35 -47.65 11.20
CA ASP A 1176 -13.82 -49.02 11.06
C ASP A 1176 -13.17 -49.73 9.86
N LYS A 1177 -12.18 -50.58 10.16
CA LYS A 1177 -11.48 -51.37 9.15
C LYS A 1177 -12.35 -52.48 8.53
N THR A 1178 -13.48 -52.82 9.15
CA THR A 1178 -14.42 -53.83 8.62
C THR A 1178 -15.31 -53.28 7.50
N ILE A 1179 -15.39 -51.96 7.33
CA ILE A 1179 -16.10 -51.33 6.23
C ILE A 1179 -15.17 -51.24 5.02
N GLY A 1180 -15.63 -51.80 3.91
CA GLY A 1180 -14.90 -51.80 2.63
C GLY A 1180 -15.49 -50.85 1.60
N ALA A 1181 -16.79 -50.54 1.67
CA ALA A 1181 -17.39 -49.45 0.92
C ALA A 1181 -18.62 -48.85 1.59
N LEU A 1182 -18.84 -47.58 1.26
CA LEU A 1182 -20.02 -46.79 1.57
C LEU A 1182 -20.78 -46.48 0.27
N GLY A 1183 -22.10 -46.63 0.31
CA GLY A 1183 -23.04 -46.24 -0.75
C GLY A 1183 -24.30 -45.65 -0.13
N CYS A 1184 -25.25 -45.17 -0.94
CA CYS A 1184 -26.55 -44.74 -0.41
C CYS A 1184 -27.33 -45.96 0.13
N GLU A 1185 -27.85 -45.88 1.35
CA GLU A 1185 -28.44 -47.00 2.08
C GLU A 1185 -29.58 -47.69 1.31
N ASP A 1186 -30.47 -46.89 0.72
CA ASP A 1186 -31.62 -47.35 -0.07
C ASP A 1186 -31.23 -48.09 -1.37
N PHE A 1187 -29.96 -48.04 -1.76
CA PHE A 1187 -29.44 -48.64 -2.99
C PHE A 1187 -28.47 -49.80 -2.74
N ILE A 1188 -28.47 -50.36 -1.54
CA ILE A 1188 -27.68 -51.57 -1.22
C ILE A 1188 -28.57 -52.80 -1.34
N PHE A 1189 -28.24 -53.67 -2.28
CA PHE A 1189 -29.06 -54.83 -2.63
C PHE A 1189 -28.31 -56.14 -2.42
N ASN A 1190 -29.07 -57.22 -2.23
CA ASN A 1190 -28.53 -58.58 -2.27
C ASN A 1190 -28.48 -59.09 -3.72
N THR A 1191 -27.46 -59.89 -4.01
CA THR A 1191 -27.14 -60.44 -5.34
C THR A 1191 -28.02 -61.64 -5.73
N HIS A 1192 -28.88 -62.13 -4.82
CA HIS A 1192 -29.87 -63.16 -5.16
C HIS A 1192 -30.98 -62.55 -6.02
N ASP A 1193 -30.88 -62.85 -7.31
CA ASP A 1193 -31.87 -62.53 -8.32
C ASP A 1193 -32.76 -63.76 -8.56
N ASN A 1194 -34.06 -63.59 -8.83
CA ASN A 1194 -34.96 -64.69 -9.21
C ASN A 1194 -34.69 -65.20 -10.64
N ASN A 1195 -33.67 -64.65 -11.32
CA ASN A 1195 -33.24 -65.00 -12.66
C ASN A 1195 -32.03 -65.97 -12.66
N GLU A 1196 -32.27 -67.24 -12.99
CA GLU A 1196 -31.23 -68.30 -13.01
C GLU A 1196 -30.05 -68.00 -13.97
N GLU A 1197 -30.28 -67.28 -15.07
CA GLU A 1197 -29.24 -66.94 -16.04
C GLU A 1197 -28.24 -65.92 -15.47
N ASN A 1198 -28.72 -64.93 -14.72
CA ASN A 1198 -27.89 -63.94 -14.05
C ASN A 1198 -27.04 -64.58 -12.94
N ASN A 1199 -27.63 -65.53 -12.20
CA ASN A 1199 -26.93 -66.29 -11.17
C ASN A 1199 -25.83 -67.17 -11.77
N TYR A 1200 -26.06 -67.76 -12.95
CA TYR A 1200 -25.04 -68.54 -13.67
C TYR A 1200 -23.88 -67.66 -14.17
N LYS A 1201 -24.16 -66.55 -14.86
CA LYS A 1201 -23.15 -65.59 -15.32
C LYS A 1201 -22.36 -65.01 -14.15
N LEU A 1202 -23.02 -64.64 -13.05
CA LEU A 1202 -22.36 -64.15 -11.85
C LEU A 1202 -21.41 -65.20 -11.26
N LYS A 1203 -21.80 -66.48 -11.23
CA LYS A 1203 -20.96 -67.59 -10.76
C LYS A 1203 -19.73 -67.81 -11.65
N GLU A 1204 -19.90 -67.77 -12.97
CA GLU A 1204 -18.81 -67.86 -13.94
C GLU A 1204 -17.78 -66.74 -13.75
N TRP A 1205 -18.25 -65.49 -13.68
CA TRP A 1205 -17.37 -64.33 -13.59
C TRP A 1205 -16.72 -64.16 -12.22
N ARG A 1206 -17.38 -64.58 -11.13
CA ARG A 1206 -16.76 -64.73 -9.80
C ARG A 1206 -15.51 -65.62 -9.87
N SER A 1207 -15.64 -66.78 -10.49
CA SER A 1207 -14.51 -67.70 -10.66
C SER A 1207 -13.39 -67.09 -11.52
N TYR A 1208 -13.75 -66.36 -12.59
CA TYR A 1208 -12.78 -65.71 -13.48
C TYR A 1208 -11.96 -64.60 -12.80
N ILE A 1209 -12.61 -63.71 -12.05
CA ILE A 1209 -11.90 -62.63 -11.34
C ILE A 1209 -11.19 -63.13 -10.07
N GLY A 1210 -11.55 -64.30 -9.57
CA GLY A 1210 -10.91 -64.95 -8.42
C GLY A 1210 -11.60 -64.66 -7.09
N VAL A 1211 -12.92 -64.51 -7.11
CA VAL A 1211 -13.73 -64.14 -5.95
C VAL A 1211 -14.68 -65.29 -5.58
N GLN A 1212 -14.76 -65.63 -4.30
CA GLN A 1212 -15.51 -66.80 -3.82
C GLN A 1212 -16.69 -66.46 -2.89
N SER A 1213 -16.61 -65.36 -2.14
CA SER A 1213 -17.63 -64.94 -1.17
C SER A 1213 -18.15 -63.53 -1.44
N GLY A 1214 -19.37 -63.25 -1.00
CA GLY A 1214 -20.02 -61.94 -1.13
C GLY A 1214 -21.43 -62.05 -1.71
N ASN A 1215 -22.36 -61.32 -1.12
CA ASN A 1215 -23.78 -61.32 -1.45
C ASN A 1215 -24.37 -59.92 -1.63
N ARG A 1216 -23.69 -58.83 -1.27
CA ARG A 1216 -24.22 -57.45 -1.43
C ARG A 1216 -23.56 -56.67 -2.57
N TYR A 1217 -24.30 -55.71 -3.13
CA TYR A 1217 -23.80 -54.74 -4.10
C TYR A 1217 -24.52 -53.39 -4.00
N ILE A 1218 -23.92 -52.35 -4.59
CA ILE A 1218 -24.44 -50.99 -4.62
C ILE A 1218 -25.06 -50.74 -5.99
N GLY A 1219 -26.40 -50.69 -6.04
CA GLY A 1219 -27.14 -50.42 -7.26
C GLY A 1219 -26.93 -48.98 -7.74
N GLY A 1220 -26.75 -48.80 -9.06
CA GLY A 1220 -26.38 -47.51 -9.62
C GLY A 1220 -24.91 -47.14 -9.44
N THR A 1221 -24.06 -48.09 -9.01
CA THR A 1221 -22.58 -48.04 -9.04
C THR A 1221 -21.91 -46.69 -8.69
N MET A 1222 -22.40 -45.97 -7.67
CA MET A 1222 -21.69 -44.82 -7.08
C MET A 1222 -21.34 -45.13 -5.63
N PHE A 1223 -20.07 -44.99 -5.27
CA PHE A 1223 -19.58 -45.39 -3.95
C PHE A 1223 -18.26 -44.72 -3.57
N LEU A 1224 -18.00 -44.71 -2.26
CA LEU A 1224 -16.68 -44.46 -1.68
C LEU A 1224 -16.18 -45.77 -1.06
N ALA A 1225 -15.10 -46.33 -1.60
CA ALA A 1225 -14.63 -47.66 -1.22
C ALA A 1225 -13.13 -47.71 -1.00
N ARG A 1226 -12.62 -48.72 -0.29
CA ARG A 1226 -11.19 -49.01 -0.26
C ARG A 1226 -10.71 -49.42 -1.65
N ALA A 1227 -9.49 -49.01 -2.02
CA ALA A 1227 -9.02 -49.21 -3.39
C ALA A 1227 -8.60 -50.65 -3.71
N PHE A 1228 -7.96 -51.33 -2.75
CA PHE A 1228 -7.32 -52.62 -3.01
C PHE A 1228 -8.24 -53.76 -3.51
N PRO A 1229 -9.53 -53.89 -3.09
CA PRO A 1229 -10.39 -54.97 -3.58
C PRO A 1229 -10.66 -54.89 -5.09
N PHE A 1230 -10.56 -53.70 -5.68
CA PHE A 1230 -10.79 -53.49 -7.10
C PHE A 1230 -9.63 -53.98 -7.98
N GLU A 1231 -8.52 -54.45 -7.39
CA GLU A 1231 -7.44 -55.12 -8.13
C GLU A 1231 -7.93 -56.37 -8.88
N HIS A 1232 -8.96 -57.06 -8.37
CA HIS A 1232 -9.58 -58.21 -9.04
C HIS A 1232 -10.12 -57.87 -10.44
N PHE A 1233 -10.52 -56.61 -10.65
CA PHE A 1233 -11.05 -56.14 -11.93
C PHE A 1233 -9.98 -55.84 -12.99
N LYS A 1234 -8.69 -55.77 -12.62
CA LYS A 1234 -7.63 -55.73 -13.62
C LYS A 1234 -7.60 -57.00 -14.49
N LYS A 1235 -8.33 -58.09 -14.20
CA LYS A 1235 -8.45 -59.23 -15.12
C LYS A 1235 -9.48 -59.01 -16.24
N LEU A 1236 -10.39 -58.05 -16.10
CA LEU A 1236 -11.49 -57.80 -17.03
C LEU A 1236 -11.11 -56.90 -18.21
N HIS A 1237 -10.03 -56.13 -18.11
CA HIS A 1237 -9.63 -55.16 -19.15
C HIS A 1237 -9.27 -55.77 -20.51
N ASN A 1238 -8.86 -57.05 -20.56
CA ASN A 1238 -8.45 -57.73 -21.79
C ASN A 1238 -9.62 -58.20 -22.66
N LYS A 1239 -10.87 -57.89 -22.28
CA LYS A 1239 -12.07 -58.35 -22.98
C LYS A 1239 -13.12 -57.24 -23.21
N PRO A 1240 -12.77 -56.11 -23.86
CA PRO A 1240 -13.69 -54.99 -24.10
C PRO A 1240 -14.91 -55.36 -24.95
N GLU A 1241 -14.81 -56.40 -25.78
CA GLU A 1241 -15.89 -56.95 -26.59
C GLU A 1241 -17.06 -57.50 -25.78
N LEU A 1242 -16.85 -57.88 -24.52
CA LEU A 1242 -17.92 -58.34 -23.62
C LEU A 1242 -18.85 -57.23 -23.17
N PHE A 1243 -18.42 -55.97 -23.29
CA PHE A 1243 -19.22 -54.79 -22.97
C PHE A 1243 -19.99 -54.24 -24.19
N LYS A 1244 -19.97 -54.95 -25.33
CA LYS A 1244 -20.80 -54.65 -26.51
C LYS A 1244 -22.17 -55.29 -26.33
N GLY A 1245 -23.16 -54.51 -25.90
CA GLY A 1245 -24.56 -54.97 -25.86
C GLY A 1245 -25.09 -55.24 -27.28
N ASP A 1246 -25.93 -56.26 -27.42
CA ASP A 1246 -26.64 -56.55 -28.67
C ASP A 1246 -27.47 -55.34 -29.10
N SER A 1247 -27.30 -54.95 -30.36
CA SER A 1247 -27.99 -53.82 -30.97
C SER A 1247 -29.50 -54.00 -30.88
N MET A 1248 -30.20 -53.00 -30.34
CA MET A 1248 -31.61 -52.71 -30.60
C MET A 1248 -32.58 -53.93 -30.60
N SER A 1249 -33.12 -54.34 -29.45
CA SER A 1249 -34.56 -54.72 -29.31
C SER A 1249 -34.96 -55.57 -28.07
N THR A 1250 -34.33 -55.49 -26.90
CA THR A 1250 -34.98 -55.86 -25.61
C THR A 1250 -34.21 -55.29 -24.42
N LYS A 1251 -34.90 -54.60 -23.50
CA LYS A 1251 -34.39 -54.24 -22.16
C LYS A 1251 -34.19 -55.51 -21.31
N SER A 1252 -33.27 -56.41 -21.65
CA SER A 1252 -32.93 -57.52 -20.76
C SER A 1252 -31.95 -57.03 -19.71
N HIS A 1253 -32.26 -57.24 -18.43
CA HIS A 1253 -31.41 -56.95 -17.27
C HIS A 1253 -30.16 -57.88 -17.17
N ASN A 1254 -29.69 -58.40 -18.32
CA ASN A 1254 -28.80 -59.56 -18.44
C ASN A 1254 -27.48 -59.25 -19.21
N ASP A 1255 -27.17 -57.97 -19.44
CA ASP A 1255 -25.92 -57.53 -20.09
C ASP A 1255 -24.72 -57.54 -19.10
N PHE A 1256 -23.51 -57.80 -19.61
CA PHE A 1256 -22.29 -58.04 -18.83
C PHE A 1256 -21.96 -56.90 -17.85
N ALA A 1257 -22.28 -55.64 -18.20
CA ALA A 1257 -22.10 -54.49 -17.32
C ALA A 1257 -22.86 -54.63 -15.98
N HIS A 1258 -24.09 -55.17 -16.00
CA HIS A 1258 -24.88 -55.38 -14.78
C HIS A 1258 -24.34 -56.54 -13.91
N VAL A 1259 -23.62 -57.48 -14.52
CA VAL A 1259 -22.90 -58.52 -13.77
C VAL A 1259 -21.73 -57.89 -13.03
N VAL A 1260 -20.98 -56.99 -13.69
CA VAL A 1260 -19.82 -56.30 -13.09
C VAL A 1260 -20.23 -55.29 -12.02
N GLU A 1261 -21.38 -54.60 -12.17
CA GLU A 1261 -21.97 -53.78 -11.09
C GLU A 1261 -22.17 -54.61 -9.81
N ARG A 1262 -22.79 -55.80 -9.93
CA ARG A 1262 -22.96 -56.70 -8.78
C ARG A 1262 -21.62 -57.15 -8.20
N LEU A 1263 -20.63 -57.40 -9.05
CA LEU A 1263 -19.28 -57.77 -8.61
C LEU A 1263 -18.58 -56.67 -7.81
N CYS A 1264 -18.93 -55.38 -7.98
CA CYS A 1264 -18.28 -54.28 -7.26
C CYS A 1264 -18.44 -54.40 -5.73
N GLY A 1265 -19.59 -54.89 -5.24
CA GLY A 1265 -19.78 -55.18 -3.82
C GLY A 1265 -19.18 -56.53 -3.39
N ILE A 1266 -19.22 -57.54 -4.28
CA ILE A 1266 -18.71 -58.87 -3.99
C ILE A 1266 -17.17 -58.85 -3.84
N VAL A 1267 -16.43 -58.09 -4.66
CA VAL A 1267 -14.97 -57.97 -4.50
C VAL A 1267 -14.60 -57.42 -3.13
N ILE A 1268 -15.43 -56.56 -2.55
CA ILE A 1268 -15.23 -56.01 -1.20
C ILE A 1268 -15.48 -57.08 -0.14
N GLU A 1269 -16.59 -57.81 -0.24
CA GLU A 1269 -16.94 -58.86 0.74
C GLU A 1269 -16.02 -60.10 0.64
N ASN A 1270 -15.39 -60.32 -0.52
CA ASN A 1270 -14.37 -61.34 -0.70
C ASN A 1270 -13.15 -61.13 0.20
N GLU A 1271 -12.80 -59.86 0.44
CA GLU A 1271 -11.69 -59.47 1.30
C GLU A 1271 -12.08 -59.41 2.79
N GLY A 1272 -13.25 -59.96 3.15
CA GLY A 1272 -13.76 -60.01 4.52
C GLY A 1272 -14.35 -58.70 5.04
N MET A 1273 -14.60 -57.73 4.16
CA MET A 1273 -15.15 -56.42 4.52
C MET A 1273 -16.65 -56.33 4.23
N THR A 1274 -17.30 -55.27 4.68
CA THR A 1274 -18.74 -55.04 4.50
C THR A 1274 -19.02 -53.84 3.59
N VAL A 1275 -20.13 -53.93 2.86
CA VAL A 1275 -20.75 -52.80 2.16
C VAL A 1275 -21.83 -52.22 3.06
N GLN A 1276 -21.78 -50.92 3.34
CA GLN A 1276 -22.71 -50.24 4.26
C GLN A 1276 -23.30 -48.96 3.67
N GLY A 1277 -24.47 -48.54 4.17
CA GLY A 1277 -25.07 -47.25 3.89
C GLY A 1277 -24.29 -46.10 4.55
N CYS A 1278 -24.22 -44.95 3.89
CA CYS A 1278 -23.57 -43.72 4.38
C CYS A 1278 -24.20 -43.20 5.67
#